data_AF-A0A016VCG5-F1
#
_entry.id   AF-A0A016VCG5-F1
#
_cell.length_a   1.000
_cell.length_b   1.000
_cell.length_c   1.000
_cell.angle_alpha   90.00
_cell.angle_beta   90.00
_cell.angle_gamma   90.00
#
_symmetry.space_group_name_H-M   'P 1'
#
loop_
_entity.id
_entity.type
_entity.pdbx_description
1 polymer ?
#
loop_
_entity_poly.entity_id
_entity_poly.type
_entity_poly.pdbx_seq_one_letter_code
_entity_poly.pdbx_strand_id
1 'polypeptide(L)'
;MSAPAAQPTSSAEGQEEKDKSLLLRESDAAPERPLDIERLRRCIIEFVHENFLEVVFWQMQTANKDFDEMLGVQAVVLLNKMDEKERGVLLMELVTIVHEASLQWRQEYERVVDAILYYAHAAGVLSINMCVEGLALTADFTLRTIMDPQKWTFIEENIPLMDYKGVRSLFNHRAPYLPYKAELRAPQTYLLYTVIRQPRGKEVLSGLLRQVTHGRTQWDEILSVLISETMAEVQKLPEEVEIPRYQWENLMSIIMYGITQKHINLSRLLSLLSNVLVKTGYRRARDEVMWIMLQIAGTFQPHLQKEQVEEMARLYNLLFSDDVVWTGASDHPSQLVRFLAAACMWNILDGSEGLPPPSECLATQIEFVRSNTGPPDEAMQAVLDNAFRHESPISRNVHAIFQQRLDGQPTDEPHILPYGRAANNKLDAFDMQFLDALTLRAKINLLISTCFVSLHKVDRLPSPACVETCARILTSIEFDYGLTNFIAILNRSITAALSPAPADGLNHKDQCYMLLDLLCYRLPSIPMNFRAAMSHTHDPTPAGLRLCMTIHSAMAQQHVASNHGLYSAMEHTLMRQWAWNLLPDTISLAHLFVDNAFGNTLLNLNSWLVYNPMDNSRAGRLVICPELSSLPLTAQRTAITLEEDPAKAEAFQREVHTDFMQMRGQPEMSWMEYMSMPSRQPTILCVIFRYLIESPPEHQMLSPVIYQILDRQTCREHVLAVNALTDYIISQCSAEKNSEEFLPMMIRVLNMMVFHRHVMTFDRLLLSLVLHPATDHASQIAMVIVQALLNCTEINERIDFYCRYIPKRDVDAPEHFRRLAEYHRKFPEMTFAEMANRPPMMAEMVNPRAHYPIYYGSLIERLLPILDFTLARALELQVDNIFSTILTTCGPIYKFHPYPITFLYTILFCMHEQLGHHPRARQFVLAILCQGDQSSLTQSFINDNHQRVYSFEELVYELADRIITCSEFILTPPSYVAPDWRFAEYPPAAQALYLACIELLASPHTPEHIVPAMINLLVSSRAQPPRPYLMLNAIALLLTALPEAYCRVLQNEFLAVIDSGVLAEMTFEEIVFDEFEERQLLQMASRPLIVNVVAQAYWYHSNLTSLSKLISTFAGEVCSRANTENDLWYALRLVVPLLQRCYDWREKVKHEESLKVVSILYTKIGDITERYGDILHGDELCDLLYYFKYMFVGDFLRKEAEAAFPRFPPRMRERLKFYTSFSSNKEKDEDCAAKVSSVSRPDLATLLKTSRANAPDRPADTHVTSSAGDH
;
A
#
# COMPACT_ATOMS: atom_id res chain seq x y z
N MET A 1 -18.32 -9.26 -29.12
CA MET A 1 -18.73 -9.53 -30.50
C MET A 1 -17.49 -9.86 -31.33
N SER A 2 -17.58 -10.98 -32.07
CA SER A 2 -16.64 -11.74 -32.93
C SER A 2 -16.03 -10.94 -34.12
N ALA A 3 -14.90 -11.23 -34.80
CA ALA A 3 -13.99 -12.38 -35.09
C ALA A 3 -12.67 -11.84 -35.76
N PRO A 4 -11.75 -12.61 -36.41
CA PRO A 4 -11.20 -13.98 -36.22
C PRO A 4 -9.64 -13.98 -36.03
N ALA A 5 -9.02 -14.86 -35.23
CA ALA A 5 -8.50 -16.20 -35.53
C ALA A 5 -7.44 -16.33 -36.66
N ALA A 6 -6.17 -16.55 -36.27
CA ALA A 6 -5.17 -17.27 -37.06
C ALA A 6 -4.35 -18.18 -36.10
N GLN A 7 -4.32 -19.48 -36.42
CA GLN A 7 -3.70 -20.56 -35.65
C GLN A 7 -2.18 -20.69 -35.89
N PRO A 8 -1.46 -21.42 -35.01
CA PRO A 8 -0.01 -21.38 -34.86
C PRO A 8 0.70 -22.49 -35.67
N THR A 9 1.96 -22.26 -36.06
CA THR A 9 2.87 -23.32 -36.48
C THR A 9 4.02 -23.43 -35.48
N SER A 10 4.30 -24.67 -35.13
CA SER A 10 5.30 -25.17 -34.19
C SER A 10 6.73 -25.04 -34.71
N SER A 11 7.66 -24.65 -33.85
CA SER A 11 8.98 -25.29 -33.78
C SER A 11 9.70 -24.83 -32.51
N ALA A 12 10.03 -25.80 -31.66
CA ALA A 12 10.92 -25.65 -30.54
C ALA A 12 12.35 -25.43 -31.06
N GLU A 13 12.94 -24.26 -30.75
CA GLU A 13 14.37 -23.95 -30.70
C GLU A 13 14.46 -22.42 -30.58
N GLY A 14 14.73 -21.89 -29.40
CA GLY A 14 14.67 -20.43 -29.19
C GLY A 14 15.04 -19.99 -27.80
N GLN A 15 16.11 -20.57 -27.24
CA GLN A 15 16.63 -20.17 -25.92
C GLN A 15 18.10 -19.72 -25.95
N GLU A 16 18.77 -19.74 -27.12
CA GLU A 16 20.11 -19.15 -27.32
C GLU A 16 20.09 -17.81 -28.08
N GLU A 17 18.95 -17.34 -28.59
CA GLU A 17 18.88 -16.08 -29.37
C GLU A 17 18.52 -14.83 -28.55
N LYS A 18 18.24 -14.96 -27.24
CA LYS A 18 17.80 -13.83 -26.41
C LYS A 18 18.94 -12.94 -25.89
N ASP A 19 20.18 -13.42 -25.89
CA ASP A 19 21.35 -12.62 -25.51
C ASP A 19 21.93 -11.82 -26.69
N LYS A 20 21.48 -12.06 -27.92
CA LYS A 20 21.86 -11.24 -29.09
C LYS A 20 20.92 -10.06 -29.35
N SER A 21 19.72 -10.03 -28.76
CA SER A 21 18.71 -9.00 -29.09
C SER A 21 18.74 -7.75 -28.19
N LEU A 22 19.66 -7.66 -27.22
CA LEU A 22 19.81 -6.47 -26.36
C LEU A 22 20.73 -5.38 -26.94
N LEU A 23 21.34 -5.63 -28.10
CA LEU A 23 22.18 -4.67 -28.83
C LEU A 23 21.43 -3.90 -29.95
N LEU A 24 20.13 -4.15 -30.14
CA LEU A 24 19.36 -3.54 -31.23
C LEU A 24 18.06 -2.92 -30.69
N ARG A 25 18.17 -1.84 -29.93
CA ARG A 25 17.01 -0.98 -29.61
C ARG A 25 17.39 0.49 -29.44
N GLU A 26 17.95 1.06 -30.50
CA GLU A 26 17.72 2.46 -30.90
C GLU A 26 17.52 2.44 -32.41
N SER A 27 16.24 2.40 -32.84
CA SER A 27 15.88 2.69 -34.22
C SER A 27 15.49 4.16 -34.32
N ASP A 28 16.45 5.04 -34.05
CA ASP A 28 16.49 6.31 -34.78
C ASP A 28 17.02 5.99 -36.17
N ALA A 29 16.43 6.63 -37.18
CA ALA A 29 16.70 6.37 -38.60
C ALA A 29 18.17 6.07 -38.86
N ALA A 30 18.46 4.90 -39.46
CA ALA A 30 19.82 4.49 -39.81
C ALA A 30 20.51 5.68 -40.49
N PRO A 31 21.61 6.21 -39.94
CA PRO A 31 22.35 7.26 -40.62
C PRO A 31 22.73 6.70 -41.98
N GLU A 32 22.37 7.40 -43.06
CA GLU A 32 22.77 7.01 -44.42
C GLU A 32 24.27 6.70 -44.39
N ARG A 33 24.62 5.44 -44.69
CA ARG A 33 26.01 4.99 -44.66
C ARG A 33 26.81 5.93 -45.57
N PRO A 34 27.84 6.63 -45.05
CA PRO A 34 28.65 7.48 -45.89
C PRO A 34 29.25 6.64 -47.02
N LEU A 35 29.02 7.07 -48.26
CA LEU A 35 29.39 6.36 -49.49
C LEU A 35 30.86 5.94 -49.53
N ASP A 36 31.70 6.65 -48.77
CA ASP A 36 33.14 6.41 -48.65
C ASP A 36 33.51 5.28 -47.67
N ILE A 37 32.68 4.97 -46.65
CA ILE A 37 32.85 3.80 -45.77
C ILE A 37 32.58 2.50 -46.55
N GLU A 38 31.53 2.50 -47.38
CA GLU A 38 31.17 1.36 -48.22
C GLU A 38 32.21 1.09 -49.31
N ARG A 39 32.86 2.14 -49.82
CA ARG A 39 34.01 2.04 -50.73
C ARG A 39 35.21 1.39 -50.05
N LEU A 40 35.59 1.83 -48.85
CA LEU A 40 36.70 1.22 -48.10
C LEU A 40 36.40 -0.27 -47.79
N ARG A 41 35.16 -0.57 -47.37
CA ARG A 41 34.69 -1.95 -47.16
C ARG A 41 34.83 -2.80 -48.41
N ARG A 42 34.42 -2.28 -49.58
CA ARG A 42 34.55 -2.98 -50.86
C ARG A 42 36.02 -3.20 -51.25
N CYS A 43 36.89 -2.20 -51.07
CA CYS A 43 38.33 -2.34 -51.33
C CYS A 43 38.97 -3.44 -50.45
N ILE A 44 38.59 -3.53 -49.17
CA ILE A 44 39.09 -4.58 -48.26
C ILE A 44 38.62 -5.96 -48.74
N ILE A 45 37.34 -6.10 -49.11
CA ILE A 45 36.77 -7.37 -49.60
C ILE A 45 37.43 -7.79 -50.92
N GLU A 46 37.58 -6.88 -51.87
CA GLU A 46 38.24 -7.13 -53.17
C GLU A 46 39.70 -7.55 -52.94
N PHE A 47 40.43 -6.87 -52.05
CA PHE A 47 41.82 -7.21 -51.74
C PHE A 47 41.98 -8.61 -51.13
N VAL A 48 41.15 -8.97 -50.15
CA VAL A 48 41.23 -10.28 -49.48
C VAL A 48 40.88 -11.42 -50.44
N HIS A 49 39.91 -11.22 -51.35
CA HIS A 49 39.46 -12.26 -52.27
C HIS A 49 40.25 -12.37 -53.59
N GLU A 50 40.75 -11.26 -54.17
CA GLU A 50 41.52 -11.29 -55.41
C GLU A 50 42.96 -11.83 -55.23
N ASN A 51 43.55 -11.68 -54.03
CA ASN A 51 44.90 -12.16 -53.71
C ASN A 51 44.97 -13.60 -53.17
N PHE A 52 43.91 -14.40 -53.30
CA PHE A 52 43.83 -15.78 -52.78
C PHE A 52 45.04 -16.65 -53.14
N LEU A 53 45.54 -16.53 -54.38
CA LEU A 53 46.65 -17.35 -54.88
C LEU A 53 48.02 -16.93 -54.34
N GLU A 54 48.21 -15.68 -53.94
CA GLU A 54 49.47 -15.20 -53.33
C GLU A 54 49.56 -15.55 -51.84
N VAL A 55 48.43 -15.59 -51.12
CA VAL A 55 48.33 -16.01 -49.70
C VAL A 55 48.75 -17.47 -49.51
N VAL A 56 48.49 -18.35 -50.49
CA VAL A 56 48.93 -19.76 -50.46
C VAL A 56 50.46 -19.91 -50.54
N PHE A 57 51.19 -18.91 -51.04
CA PHE A 57 52.64 -18.92 -51.22
C PHE A 57 53.39 -17.86 -50.37
N TRP A 58 52.84 -17.52 -49.20
CA TRP A 58 53.31 -16.44 -48.29
C TRP A 58 54.82 -16.38 -47.99
N GLN A 59 55.57 -17.48 -48.07
CA GLN A 59 57.00 -17.49 -47.73
C GLN A 59 57.94 -16.87 -48.78
N MET A 60 57.44 -16.33 -49.92
CA MET A 60 58.32 -15.95 -51.03
C MET A 60 58.27 -14.50 -51.57
N GLN A 61 57.48 -13.54 -51.06
CA GLN A 61 57.49 -12.19 -51.66
C GLN A 61 57.32 -10.99 -50.70
N THR A 62 58.00 -9.89 -51.07
CA THR A 62 58.03 -8.55 -50.43
C THR A 62 56.92 -7.60 -50.88
N ALA A 63 55.94 -8.05 -51.69
CA ALA A 63 54.97 -7.18 -52.39
C ALA A 63 53.77 -6.69 -51.55
N ASN A 64 53.40 -7.38 -50.46
CA ASN A 64 52.20 -7.04 -49.68
C ASN A 64 52.32 -5.74 -48.84
N LYS A 65 53.55 -5.30 -48.52
CA LYS A 65 53.76 -4.05 -47.74
C LYS A 65 53.24 -2.82 -48.46
N ASP A 66 53.44 -2.73 -49.77
CA ASP A 66 53.06 -1.55 -50.56
C ASP A 66 51.53 -1.37 -50.65
N PHE A 67 50.76 -2.46 -50.57
CA PHE A 67 49.29 -2.44 -50.67
C PHE A 67 48.59 -2.28 -49.31
N ASP A 68 49.12 -2.88 -48.24
CA ASP A 68 48.68 -2.61 -46.87
C ASP A 68 48.92 -1.12 -46.53
N GLU A 69 50.05 -0.55 -46.96
CA GLU A 69 50.32 0.89 -46.87
C GLU A 69 49.34 1.71 -47.74
N MET A 70 48.96 1.25 -48.93
CA MET A 70 47.98 1.94 -49.78
C MET A 70 46.58 1.97 -49.16
N LEU A 71 46.09 0.84 -48.62
CA LEU A 71 44.82 0.75 -47.89
C LEU A 71 44.87 1.56 -46.60
N GLY A 72 45.99 1.53 -45.88
CA GLY A 72 46.26 2.38 -44.72
C GLY A 72 46.19 3.87 -45.07
N VAL A 73 46.79 4.30 -46.19
CA VAL A 73 46.72 5.69 -46.68
C VAL A 73 45.30 6.08 -47.04
N GLN A 74 44.55 5.22 -47.74
CA GLN A 74 43.14 5.49 -48.08
C GLN A 74 42.27 5.61 -46.82
N ALA A 75 42.45 4.71 -45.85
CA ALA A 75 41.76 4.76 -44.57
C ALA A 75 42.13 6.02 -43.77
N VAL A 76 43.41 6.42 -43.75
CA VAL A 76 43.88 7.66 -43.10
C VAL A 76 43.32 8.91 -43.76
N VAL A 77 43.25 8.96 -45.09
CA VAL A 77 42.65 10.08 -45.83
C VAL A 77 41.15 10.19 -45.54
N LEU A 78 40.48 9.05 -45.38
CA LEU A 78 39.06 9.00 -45.01
C LEU A 78 38.85 9.44 -43.55
N LEU A 79 39.57 8.83 -42.61
CA LEU A 79 39.50 9.12 -41.17
C LEU A 79 39.84 10.59 -40.85
N ASN A 80 40.74 11.22 -41.61
CA ASN A 80 41.08 12.65 -41.44
C ASN A 80 39.92 13.61 -41.77
N LYS A 81 38.94 13.16 -42.56
CA LYS A 81 37.76 13.95 -42.92
C LYS A 81 36.58 13.74 -41.97
N MET A 82 36.70 12.75 -41.07
CA MET A 82 35.64 12.33 -40.16
C MET A 82 35.82 12.96 -38.78
N ASP A 83 34.71 13.26 -38.11
CA ASP A 83 34.70 13.58 -36.68
C ASP A 83 34.89 12.31 -35.81
N GLU A 84 35.07 12.49 -34.50
CA GLU A 84 35.36 11.36 -33.59
C GLU A 84 34.21 10.33 -33.53
N LYS A 85 32.96 10.76 -33.72
CA LYS A 85 31.78 9.89 -33.71
C LYS A 85 31.73 9.06 -35.00
N GLU A 86 32.00 9.67 -36.14
CA GLU A 86 32.10 9.03 -37.45
C GLU A 86 33.28 8.04 -37.50
N ARG A 87 34.42 8.37 -36.87
CA ARG A 87 35.56 7.45 -36.71
C ARG A 87 35.17 6.21 -35.90
N GLY A 88 34.38 6.37 -34.83
CA GLY A 88 33.84 5.27 -34.04
C GLY A 88 32.90 4.35 -34.85
N VAL A 89 32.05 4.92 -35.71
CA VAL A 89 31.18 4.14 -36.62
C VAL A 89 32.01 3.35 -37.63
N LEU A 90 33.02 3.97 -38.23
CA LEU A 90 33.93 3.29 -39.15
C LEU A 90 34.70 2.15 -38.45
N LEU A 91 35.15 2.36 -37.21
CA LEU A 91 35.79 1.33 -36.40
C LEU A 91 34.89 0.10 -36.22
N MET A 92 33.61 0.30 -35.89
CA MET A 92 32.65 -0.80 -35.73
C MET A 92 32.35 -1.51 -37.06
N GLU A 93 32.32 -0.80 -38.18
CA GLU A 93 32.18 -1.41 -39.50
C GLU A 93 33.39 -2.28 -39.88
N LEU A 94 34.62 -1.80 -39.61
CA LEU A 94 35.84 -2.59 -39.80
C LEU A 94 35.83 -3.86 -38.94
N VAL A 95 35.41 -3.75 -37.68
CA VAL A 95 35.21 -4.90 -36.78
C VAL A 95 34.16 -5.86 -37.34
N THR A 96 33.03 -5.33 -37.83
CA THR A 96 31.93 -6.13 -38.39
C THR A 96 32.37 -6.94 -39.61
N ILE A 97 33.17 -6.36 -40.50
CA ILE A 97 33.72 -7.05 -41.67
C ILE A 97 34.56 -8.28 -41.27
N VAL A 98 35.36 -8.17 -40.20
CA VAL A 98 36.15 -9.30 -39.67
C VAL A 98 35.26 -10.39 -39.07
N HIS A 99 34.19 -10.03 -38.35
CA HIS A 99 33.28 -11.00 -37.73
C HIS A 99 32.33 -11.68 -38.72
N GLU A 100 31.92 -10.99 -39.80
CA GLU A 100 31.08 -11.55 -40.88
C GLU A 100 31.87 -12.46 -41.84
N ALA A 101 33.21 -12.37 -41.83
CA ALA A 101 34.05 -13.22 -42.66
C ALA A 101 33.95 -14.70 -42.29
N SER A 102 33.90 -15.57 -43.33
CA SER A 102 33.95 -17.02 -43.13
C SER A 102 35.27 -17.45 -42.47
N LEU A 103 35.26 -18.56 -41.71
CA LEU A 103 36.43 -19.09 -40.98
C LEU A 103 37.72 -19.21 -41.82
N GLN A 104 37.60 -19.47 -43.13
CA GLN A 104 38.75 -19.58 -44.04
C GLN A 104 39.46 -18.23 -44.27
N TRP A 105 38.72 -17.12 -44.19
CA TRP A 105 39.19 -15.78 -44.56
C TRP A 105 39.34 -14.84 -43.38
N ARG A 106 38.77 -15.18 -42.22
CA ARG A 106 38.74 -14.36 -41.02
C ARG A 106 40.11 -13.84 -40.60
N GLN A 107 41.14 -14.70 -40.62
CA GLN A 107 42.50 -14.32 -40.23
C GLN A 107 43.13 -13.30 -41.20
N GLU A 108 42.78 -13.36 -42.48
CA GLU A 108 43.27 -12.42 -43.49
C GLU A 108 42.54 -11.08 -43.39
N TYR A 109 41.22 -11.09 -43.13
CA TYR A 109 40.47 -9.87 -42.81
C TYR A 109 40.97 -9.20 -41.53
N GLU A 110 41.25 -9.97 -40.47
CA GLU A 110 41.83 -9.48 -39.22
C GLU A 110 43.20 -8.83 -39.47
N ARG A 111 44.10 -9.49 -40.22
CA ARG A 111 45.41 -8.94 -40.59
C ARG A 111 45.32 -7.59 -41.31
N VAL A 112 44.44 -7.48 -42.30
CA VAL A 112 44.27 -6.27 -43.11
C VAL A 112 43.68 -5.13 -42.29
N VAL A 113 42.67 -5.42 -41.46
CA VAL A 113 42.05 -4.41 -40.59
C VAL A 113 43.03 -3.96 -39.51
N ASP A 114 43.78 -4.86 -38.90
CA ASP A 114 44.78 -4.51 -37.89
C ASP A 114 45.89 -3.63 -38.50
N ALA A 115 46.35 -3.94 -39.71
CA ALA A 115 47.31 -3.09 -40.44
C ALA A 115 46.76 -1.67 -40.69
N ILE A 116 45.49 -1.54 -41.05
CA ILE A 116 44.81 -0.25 -41.18
C ILE A 116 44.78 0.51 -39.85
N LEU A 117 44.48 -0.18 -38.74
CA LEU A 117 44.42 0.42 -37.40
C LEU A 117 45.81 0.90 -36.94
N TYR A 118 46.85 0.08 -37.12
CA TYR A 118 48.23 0.46 -36.84
C TYR A 118 48.67 1.68 -37.64
N TYR A 119 48.38 1.68 -38.95
CA TYR A 119 48.76 2.76 -39.84
C TYR A 119 48.03 4.07 -39.50
N ALA A 120 46.73 3.97 -39.19
CA ALA A 120 45.93 5.13 -38.81
C ALA A 120 46.29 5.72 -37.44
N HIS A 121 46.75 4.88 -36.50
CA HIS A 121 47.31 5.35 -35.24
C HIS A 121 48.68 6.00 -35.42
N ALA A 122 49.58 5.38 -36.20
CA ALA A 122 50.90 5.95 -36.51
C ALA A 122 50.82 7.30 -37.24
N ALA A 123 49.77 7.50 -38.05
CA ALA A 123 49.47 8.77 -38.72
C ALA A 123 48.81 9.83 -37.80
N GLY A 124 48.48 9.49 -36.55
CA GLY A 124 47.88 10.39 -35.57
C GLY A 124 46.39 10.68 -35.79
N VAL A 125 45.69 9.89 -36.61
CA VAL A 125 44.28 10.10 -36.95
C VAL A 125 43.35 9.33 -36.00
N LEU A 126 43.79 8.16 -35.53
CA LEU A 126 43.14 7.41 -34.46
C LEU A 126 43.85 7.64 -33.12
N SER A 127 43.07 7.95 -32.09
CA SER A 127 43.57 7.96 -30.72
C SER A 127 44.04 6.56 -30.31
N ILE A 128 44.93 6.49 -29.32
CA ILE A 128 45.40 5.19 -28.82
C ILE A 128 44.24 4.34 -28.28
N ASN A 129 43.24 4.98 -27.67
CA ASN A 129 42.04 4.33 -27.17
C ASN A 129 41.28 3.59 -28.29
N MET A 130 40.96 4.30 -29.39
CA MET A 130 40.21 3.72 -30.51
C MET A 130 41.02 2.65 -31.26
N CYS A 131 42.35 2.83 -31.35
CA CYS A 131 43.23 1.85 -31.98
C CYS A 131 43.27 0.54 -31.18
N VAL A 132 43.55 0.62 -29.88
CA VAL A 132 43.62 -0.56 -29.00
C VAL A 132 42.25 -1.23 -28.86
N GLU A 133 41.16 -0.46 -28.77
CA GLU A 133 39.79 -0.98 -28.77
C GLU A 133 39.45 -1.70 -30.09
N GLY A 134 39.79 -1.11 -31.24
CA GLY A 134 39.62 -1.75 -32.54
C GLY A 134 40.37 -3.07 -32.66
N LEU A 135 41.66 -3.09 -32.28
CA LEU A 135 42.50 -4.27 -32.30
C LEU A 135 41.93 -5.36 -31.35
N ALA A 136 41.49 -4.99 -30.16
CA ALA A 136 40.87 -5.95 -29.24
C ALA A 136 39.56 -6.53 -29.81
N LEU A 137 38.73 -5.71 -30.47
CA LEU A 137 37.43 -6.12 -31.01
C LEU A 137 37.52 -6.95 -32.31
N THR A 138 38.59 -6.81 -33.10
CA THR A 138 38.83 -7.65 -34.29
C THR A 138 39.33 -9.05 -33.94
N ALA A 139 39.82 -9.28 -32.71
CA ALA A 139 40.33 -10.56 -32.28
C ALA A 139 39.25 -11.65 -32.16
N ASP A 140 39.59 -12.88 -32.57
CA ASP A 140 38.73 -14.05 -32.38
C ASP A 140 38.94 -14.72 -31.02
N PHE A 141 38.11 -14.36 -30.04
CA PHE A 141 38.12 -14.99 -28.71
C PHE A 141 37.50 -16.40 -28.69
N THR A 142 36.97 -16.92 -29.80
CA THR A 142 36.52 -18.33 -29.89
C THR A 142 37.68 -19.31 -30.08
N LEU A 143 38.90 -18.79 -30.25
CA LEU A 143 40.15 -19.56 -30.46
C LEU A 143 40.10 -20.48 -31.69
N ARG A 144 39.24 -20.17 -32.66
CA ARG A 144 39.14 -20.92 -33.92
C ARG A 144 40.21 -20.48 -34.92
N THR A 145 40.73 -19.27 -34.79
CA THR A 145 41.93 -18.78 -35.49
C THR A 145 43.10 -18.56 -34.51
N ILE A 146 44.32 -18.60 -35.03
CA ILE A 146 45.54 -18.36 -34.23
C ILE A 146 45.62 -16.87 -33.89
N MET A 147 45.74 -16.54 -32.61
CA MET A 147 45.90 -15.16 -32.16
C MET A 147 47.30 -14.63 -32.50
N ASP A 148 47.39 -13.40 -33.02
CA ASP A 148 48.67 -12.75 -33.33
C ASP A 148 49.37 -12.27 -32.04
N PRO A 149 50.54 -12.81 -31.67
CA PRO A 149 51.28 -12.37 -30.49
C PRO A 149 51.70 -10.90 -30.55
N GLN A 150 52.04 -10.38 -31.73
CA GLN A 150 52.53 -9.00 -31.89
C GLN A 150 51.44 -7.99 -31.59
N LYS A 151 50.20 -8.34 -31.95
CA LYS A 151 49.01 -7.58 -31.63
C LYS A 151 48.80 -7.40 -30.13
N TRP A 152 48.95 -8.48 -29.38
CA TRP A 152 48.79 -8.45 -27.92
C TRP A 152 49.96 -7.78 -27.21
N THR A 153 51.19 -7.93 -27.70
CA THR A 153 52.34 -7.15 -27.21
C THR A 153 52.09 -5.65 -27.40
N PHE A 154 51.58 -5.24 -28.57
CA PHE A 154 51.24 -3.83 -28.82
C PHE A 154 50.13 -3.33 -27.89
N ILE A 155 49.07 -4.12 -27.70
CA ILE A 155 47.98 -3.77 -26.77
C ILE A 155 48.54 -3.61 -25.35
N GLU A 156 49.35 -4.56 -24.87
CA GLU A 156 49.95 -4.55 -23.53
C GLU A 156 50.85 -3.33 -23.29
N GLU A 157 51.72 -3.00 -24.25
CA GLU A 157 52.62 -1.85 -24.17
C GLU A 157 51.88 -0.50 -24.15
N ASN A 158 50.70 -0.43 -24.76
CA ASN A 158 49.94 0.80 -24.91
C ASN A 158 48.80 0.99 -23.89
N ILE A 159 48.40 -0.05 -23.15
CA ILE A 159 47.41 0.06 -22.05
C ILE A 159 47.77 1.18 -21.05
N PRO A 160 49.03 1.39 -20.60
CA PRO A 160 49.38 2.48 -19.68
C PRO A 160 49.20 3.89 -20.27
N LEU A 161 49.14 4.01 -21.60
CA LEU A 161 48.98 5.28 -22.33
C LEU A 161 47.50 5.62 -22.59
N MET A 162 46.60 4.65 -22.40
CA MET A 162 45.17 4.85 -22.51
C MET A 162 44.62 5.61 -21.30
N ASP A 163 43.52 6.33 -21.51
CA ASP A 163 42.78 6.91 -20.39
C ASP A 163 41.96 5.83 -19.66
N TYR A 164 41.57 6.10 -18.41
CA TYR A 164 40.86 5.09 -17.61
C TYR A 164 39.52 4.66 -18.22
N LYS A 165 38.89 5.50 -19.07
CA LYS A 165 37.65 5.17 -19.77
C LYS A 165 37.90 4.20 -20.92
N GLY A 166 38.95 4.41 -21.70
CA GLY A 166 39.41 3.49 -22.74
C GLY A 166 39.86 2.16 -22.16
N VAL A 167 40.58 2.17 -21.02
CA VAL A 167 40.89 0.92 -20.30
C VAL A 167 39.60 0.22 -19.86
N ARG A 168 38.61 0.95 -19.33
CA ARG A 168 37.31 0.36 -18.96
C ARG A 168 36.54 -0.20 -20.17
N SER A 169 36.57 0.44 -21.34
CA SER A 169 35.88 -0.07 -22.53
C SER A 169 36.44 -1.42 -22.99
N LEU A 170 37.75 -1.64 -22.85
CA LEU A 170 38.38 -2.94 -23.12
C LEU A 170 37.88 -4.05 -22.18
N PHE A 171 37.53 -3.73 -20.93
CA PHE A 171 37.06 -4.70 -19.94
C PHE A 171 35.52 -4.87 -19.91
N ASN A 172 34.77 -4.12 -20.73
CA ASN A 172 33.32 -3.92 -20.61
C ASN A 172 32.45 -5.14 -21.02
N HIS A 173 33.02 -6.34 -21.17
CA HIS A 173 32.29 -7.57 -21.49
C HIS A 173 31.67 -8.29 -20.27
N ARG A 174 31.80 -7.74 -19.06
CA ARG A 174 31.07 -8.19 -17.87
C ARG A 174 30.36 -7.02 -17.22
N ALA A 175 29.06 -7.17 -16.97
CA ALA A 175 28.25 -6.12 -16.35
C ALA A 175 28.83 -5.67 -15.00
N PRO A 176 28.83 -4.36 -14.69
CA PRO A 176 29.39 -3.82 -13.47
C PRO A 176 28.47 -4.16 -12.29
N TYR A 177 28.85 -5.15 -11.50
CA TYR A 177 28.16 -5.45 -10.25
C TYR A 177 29.17 -5.66 -9.13
N LEU A 178 28.91 -5.01 -7.99
CA LEU A 178 29.54 -5.40 -6.72
C LEU A 178 29.28 -6.91 -6.50
N PRO A 179 30.23 -7.64 -5.87
CA PRO A 179 30.11 -9.06 -5.59
C PRO A 179 29.12 -9.33 -4.44
N TYR A 180 27.87 -8.88 -4.61
CA TYR A 180 26.78 -9.20 -3.70
C TYR A 180 26.65 -10.71 -3.53
N LYS A 181 26.26 -11.14 -2.32
CA LYS A 181 25.97 -12.53 -2.01
C LYS A 181 25.02 -13.14 -3.03
N ALA A 182 25.23 -14.41 -3.34
CA ALA A 182 24.39 -15.15 -4.30
C ALA A 182 22.90 -15.10 -3.90
N GLU A 183 22.61 -15.08 -2.61
CA GLU A 183 21.26 -14.95 -2.03
C GLU A 183 20.52 -13.68 -2.46
N LEU A 184 21.23 -12.54 -2.58
CA LEU A 184 20.65 -11.26 -3.02
C LEU A 184 20.35 -11.24 -4.52
N ARG A 185 21.01 -12.12 -5.29
CA ARG A 185 20.76 -12.33 -6.73
C ARG A 185 19.76 -13.45 -6.99
N ALA A 186 19.49 -14.28 -5.98
CA ALA A 186 18.54 -15.37 -6.07
C ALA A 186 17.09 -14.84 -6.05
N PRO A 187 16.14 -15.54 -6.70
CA PRO A 187 14.72 -15.24 -6.56
C PRO A 187 14.29 -15.33 -5.09
N GLN A 188 13.57 -14.32 -4.60
CA GLN A 188 13.08 -14.28 -3.22
C GLN A 188 11.80 -15.12 -3.05
N THR A 189 11.89 -16.42 -3.36
CA THR A 189 10.76 -17.35 -3.40
C THR A 189 10.11 -17.52 -2.03
N TYR A 190 10.91 -17.56 -0.96
CA TYR A 190 10.39 -17.71 0.41
C TYR A 190 9.56 -16.50 0.85
N LEU A 191 9.99 -15.27 0.50
CA LEU A 191 9.20 -14.07 0.77
C LEU A 191 7.83 -14.14 0.10
N LEU A 192 7.80 -14.54 -1.17
CA LEU A 192 6.55 -14.71 -1.90
C LEU A 192 5.67 -15.81 -1.30
N TYR A 193 6.26 -16.92 -0.87
CA TYR A 193 5.57 -17.99 -0.15
C TYR A 193 4.91 -17.47 1.14
N THR A 194 5.63 -16.71 1.97
CA THR A 194 5.11 -16.17 3.23
C THR A 194 3.98 -15.16 3.00
N VAL A 195 4.09 -14.30 1.98
CA VAL A 195 3.04 -13.32 1.66
C VAL A 195 1.78 -14.00 1.15
N ILE A 196 1.91 -14.98 0.25
CA ILE A 196 0.76 -15.75 -0.28
C ILE A 196 0.10 -16.59 0.82
N ARG A 197 0.87 -17.07 1.80
CA ARG A 197 0.30 -17.87 2.89
C ARG A 197 -0.59 -17.06 3.82
N GLN A 198 -0.40 -15.75 3.91
CA GLN A 198 -1.19 -14.88 4.78
C GLN A 198 -2.50 -14.43 4.11
N PRO A 199 -3.63 -14.44 4.85
CA PRO A 199 -4.86 -13.82 4.38
C PRO A 199 -4.65 -12.34 4.07
N ARG A 200 -5.38 -11.80 3.07
CA ARG A 200 -5.15 -10.45 2.50
C ARG A 200 -3.76 -10.20 1.89
N GLY A 201 -2.89 -11.20 1.80
CA GLY A 201 -1.55 -11.05 1.20
C GLY A 201 -1.56 -10.51 -0.24
N LYS A 202 -2.63 -10.78 -1.01
CA LYS A 202 -2.83 -10.30 -2.39
C LYS A 202 -2.79 -8.77 -2.52
N GLU A 203 -3.19 -8.02 -1.49
CA GLU A 203 -3.26 -6.55 -1.53
C GLU A 203 -1.86 -5.93 -1.70
N VAL A 204 -0.84 -6.54 -1.09
CA VAL A 204 0.56 -6.09 -1.10
C VAL A 204 1.29 -6.53 -2.39
N LEU A 205 0.84 -7.61 -3.02
CA LEU A 205 1.50 -8.19 -4.21
C LEU A 205 1.53 -7.25 -5.41
N SER A 206 0.50 -6.41 -5.59
CA SER A 206 0.44 -5.42 -6.68
C SER A 206 1.58 -4.40 -6.62
N GLY A 207 2.04 -4.03 -5.42
CA GLY A 207 3.19 -3.15 -5.19
C GLY A 207 4.52 -3.86 -5.37
N LEU A 208 4.63 -5.09 -4.84
CA LEU A 208 5.84 -5.93 -4.93
C LEU A 208 6.17 -6.34 -6.37
N LEU A 209 5.15 -6.68 -7.17
CA LEU A 209 5.35 -7.22 -8.52
C LEU A 209 5.41 -6.14 -9.62
N ARG A 210 5.10 -4.87 -9.29
CA ARG A 210 5.07 -3.76 -10.26
C ARG A 210 6.42 -3.49 -10.93
N GLN A 211 7.51 -3.93 -10.31
CA GLN A 211 8.87 -3.83 -10.83
C GLN A 211 9.29 -5.02 -11.72
N VAL A 212 8.47 -6.07 -11.79
CA VAL A 212 8.77 -7.30 -12.55
C VAL A 212 7.95 -7.31 -13.84
N THR A 213 8.20 -6.35 -14.73
CA THR A 213 7.48 -6.24 -16.01
C THR A 213 7.85 -7.34 -17.02
N HIS A 214 8.94 -8.08 -16.79
CA HIS A 214 9.50 -9.02 -17.78
C HIS A 214 9.99 -10.38 -17.22
N GLY A 215 9.64 -10.74 -15.98
CA GLY A 215 10.08 -11.99 -15.34
C GLY A 215 9.00 -13.07 -15.25
N ARG A 216 9.39 -14.36 -15.32
CA ARG A 216 8.53 -15.51 -14.99
C ARG A 216 8.25 -15.51 -13.49
N THR A 217 6.99 -15.42 -13.10
CA THR A 217 6.55 -15.52 -11.71
C THR A 217 6.55 -16.98 -11.25
N GLN A 218 7.13 -17.28 -10.07
CA GLN A 218 7.22 -18.64 -9.50
C GLN A 218 5.96 -19.07 -8.73
N TRP A 219 4.80 -18.49 -9.07
CA TRP A 219 3.55 -18.72 -8.34
C TRP A 219 3.07 -20.16 -8.45
N ASP A 220 3.20 -20.76 -9.64
CA ASP A 220 2.76 -22.13 -9.90
C ASP A 220 3.49 -23.13 -8.98
N GLU A 221 4.81 -22.97 -8.83
CA GLU A 221 5.62 -23.80 -7.93
C GLU A 221 5.20 -23.62 -6.48
N ILE A 222 5.11 -22.38 -6.00
CA ILE A 222 4.77 -22.06 -4.61
C ILE A 222 3.38 -22.57 -4.24
N LEU A 223 2.39 -22.37 -5.10
CA LEU A 223 1.02 -22.82 -4.83
C LEU A 223 0.91 -24.34 -4.83
N SER A 224 1.63 -25.04 -5.72
CA SER A 224 1.68 -26.50 -5.69
C SER A 224 2.24 -27.04 -4.37
N VAL A 225 3.24 -26.36 -3.81
CA VAL A 225 3.84 -26.69 -2.52
C VAL A 225 2.86 -26.40 -1.39
N LEU A 226 2.23 -25.22 -1.36
CA LEU A 226 1.28 -24.83 -0.32
C LEU A 226 0.05 -25.75 -0.25
N ILE A 227 -0.51 -26.13 -1.40
CA ILE A 227 -1.62 -27.11 -1.45
C ILE A 227 -1.14 -28.44 -0.85
N SER A 228 0.04 -28.92 -1.27
CA SER A 228 0.60 -30.20 -0.81
C SER A 228 0.94 -30.19 0.69
N GLU A 229 1.46 -29.08 1.21
CA GLU A 229 1.74 -28.87 2.64
C GLU A 229 0.44 -28.88 3.46
N THR A 230 -0.58 -28.17 2.98
CA THR A 230 -1.90 -28.14 3.63
C THR A 230 -2.51 -29.55 3.65
N MET A 231 -2.42 -30.31 2.56
CA MET A 231 -2.87 -31.71 2.51
C MET A 231 -2.07 -32.60 3.48
N ALA A 232 -0.76 -32.39 3.60
CA ALA A 232 0.09 -33.15 4.50
C ALA A 232 -0.30 -32.95 5.97
N GLU A 233 -0.58 -31.71 6.38
CA GLU A 233 -1.05 -31.43 7.75
C GLU A 233 -2.43 -32.01 8.02
N VAL A 234 -3.35 -31.93 7.04
CA VAL A 234 -4.68 -32.57 7.18
C VAL A 234 -4.54 -34.09 7.34
N GLN A 235 -3.60 -34.71 6.63
CA GLN A 235 -3.34 -36.16 6.74
C GLN A 235 -2.91 -36.57 8.16
N LYS A 236 -2.28 -35.67 8.93
CA LYS A 236 -1.83 -35.92 10.31
C LYS A 236 -2.94 -35.81 11.36
N LEU A 237 -4.07 -35.17 11.03
CA LEU A 237 -5.18 -35.01 11.99
C LEU A 237 -5.81 -36.37 12.33
N PRO A 238 -6.51 -36.52 13.47
CA PRO A 238 -7.35 -37.71 13.72
C PRO A 238 -8.52 -37.77 12.73
N GLU A 239 -8.95 -38.96 12.28
CA GLU A 239 -10.00 -39.11 11.24
C GLU A 239 -11.35 -38.48 11.61
N GLU A 240 -11.68 -38.44 12.90
CA GLU A 240 -12.93 -37.89 13.44
C GLU A 240 -12.99 -36.35 13.42
N VAL A 241 -11.84 -35.68 13.24
CA VAL A 241 -11.75 -34.22 13.25
C VAL A 241 -12.09 -33.65 11.87
N GLU A 242 -13.03 -32.71 11.83
CA GLU A 242 -13.38 -31.96 10.62
C GLU A 242 -12.17 -31.18 10.09
N ILE A 243 -12.02 -31.17 8.76
CA ILE A 243 -10.90 -30.48 8.10
C ILE A 243 -11.04 -28.96 8.32
N PRO A 244 -10.04 -28.30 8.92
CA PRO A 244 -10.08 -26.84 9.08
C PRO A 244 -9.99 -26.15 7.72
N ARG A 245 -10.91 -25.22 7.45
CA ARG A 245 -11.06 -24.59 6.12
C ARG A 245 -10.34 -23.26 5.93
N TYR A 246 -9.84 -22.67 7.01
CA TYR A 246 -9.23 -21.34 7.00
C TYR A 246 -8.16 -21.18 5.89
N GLN A 247 -7.19 -22.10 5.84
CA GLN A 247 -6.14 -22.05 4.82
C GLN A 247 -6.63 -22.41 3.41
N TRP A 248 -7.58 -23.32 3.28
CA TRP A 248 -8.19 -23.68 2.00
C TRP A 248 -8.92 -22.50 1.36
N GLU A 249 -9.61 -21.69 2.17
CA GLU A 249 -10.26 -20.47 1.74
C GLU A 249 -9.26 -19.41 1.28
N ASN A 250 -8.15 -19.24 2.02
CA ASN A 250 -7.08 -18.33 1.58
C ASN A 250 -6.44 -18.79 0.25
N LEU A 251 -6.13 -20.08 0.11
CA LEU A 251 -5.57 -20.64 -1.11
C LEU A 251 -6.49 -20.45 -2.30
N MET A 252 -7.79 -20.72 -2.13
CA MET A 252 -8.80 -20.45 -3.17
C MET A 252 -8.75 -18.97 -3.58
N SER A 253 -8.87 -18.04 -2.63
CA SER A 253 -8.85 -16.59 -2.92
C SER A 253 -7.61 -16.17 -3.73
N ILE A 254 -6.43 -16.68 -3.37
CA ILE A 254 -5.18 -16.32 -4.05
C ILE A 254 -5.02 -16.98 -5.41
N ILE A 255 -5.46 -18.23 -5.58
CA ILE A 255 -5.48 -18.91 -6.88
C ILE A 255 -6.38 -18.15 -7.85
N MET A 256 -7.59 -17.77 -7.41
CA MET A 256 -8.53 -17.00 -8.22
C MET A 256 -7.93 -15.63 -8.61
N TYR A 257 -7.29 -14.95 -7.67
CA TYR A 257 -6.59 -13.69 -7.94
C TYR A 257 -5.42 -13.88 -8.93
N GLY A 258 -4.55 -14.86 -8.72
CA GLY A 258 -3.36 -15.10 -9.53
C GLY A 258 -3.70 -15.52 -10.97
N ILE A 259 -4.79 -16.26 -11.19
CA ILE A 259 -5.30 -16.56 -12.55
C ILE A 259 -5.81 -15.28 -13.21
N THR A 260 -6.61 -14.48 -12.49
CA THR A 260 -7.18 -13.22 -13.01
C THR A 260 -6.10 -12.21 -13.41
N GLN A 261 -5.04 -12.09 -12.58
CA GLN A 261 -3.90 -11.21 -12.85
C GLN A 261 -2.85 -11.83 -13.80
N LYS A 262 -3.09 -13.05 -14.31
CA LYS A 262 -2.18 -13.79 -15.20
C LYS A 262 -0.79 -14.05 -14.60
N HIS A 263 -0.70 -14.16 -13.27
CA HIS A 263 0.51 -14.56 -12.56
C HIS A 263 0.70 -16.09 -12.51
N ILE A 264 -0.39 -16.84 -12.71
CA ILE A 264 -0.42 -18.31 -12.65
C ILE A 264 -0.57 -18.88 -14.06
N ASN A 265 0.30 -19.83 -14.43
CA ASN A 265 0.07 -20.72 -15.56
C ASN A 265 -0.63 -21.99 -15.05
N LEU A 266 -1.92 -22.09 -15.35
CA LEU A 266 -2.77 -23.16 -14.84
C LEU A 266 -2.31 -24.56 -15.25
N SER A 267 -1.90 -24.79 -16.51
CA SER A 267 -1.42 -26.11 -16.94
C SER A 267 -0.20 -26.55 -16.13
N ARG A 268 0.72 -25.61 -15.90
CA ARG A 268 1.92 -25.87 -15.12
C ARG A 268 1.60 -26.14 -13.65
N LEU A 269 0.71 -25.35 -13.03
CA LEU A 269 0.28 -25.56 -11.65
C LEU A 269 -0.32 -26.97 -11.48
N LEU A 270 -1.24 -27.36 -12.35
CA LEU A 270 -1.90 -28.67 -12.29
C LEU A 270 -0.92 -29.83 -12.49
N SER A 271 -0.04 -29.74 -13.49
CA SER A 271 0.97 -30.78 -13.74
C SER A 271 1.97 -30.91 -12.59
N LEU A 272 2.42 -29.80 -11.99
CA LEU A 272 3.29 -29.81 -10.81
C LEU A 272 2.58 -30.47 -9.61
N LEU A 273 1.34 -30.07 -9.35
CA LEU A 273 0.53 -30.64 -8.27
C LEU A 273 0.31 -32.14 -8.46
N SER A 274 -0.09 -32.58 -9.66
CA SER A 274 -0.23 -34.00 -10.02
C SER A 274 1.04 -34.78 -9.72
N ASN A 275 2.20 -34.27 -10.16
CA ASN A 275 3.49 -34.93 -9.96
C ASN A 275 3.90 -35.03 -8.48
N VAL A 276 3.58 -34.02 -7.68
CA VAL A 276 3.83 -34.05 -6.22
C VAL A 276 2.91 -35.07 -5.56
N LEU A 277 1.61 -35.04 -5.87
CA LEU A 277 0.61 -35.94 -5.26
C LEU A 277 0.80 -37.42 -5.64
N VAL A 278 1.28 -37.70 -6.86
CA VAL A 278 1.68 -39.06 -7.26
C VAL A 278 2.77 -39.61 -6.34
N LYS A 279 3.69 -38.76 -5.89
CA LYS A 279 4.81 -39.17 -5.02
C LYS A 279 4.40 -39.25 -3.55
N THR A 280 3.54 -38.34 -3.08
CA THR A 280 3.19 -38.26 -1.65
C THR A 280 2.02 -39.15 -1.26
N GLY A 281 1.07 -39.41 -2.17
CA GLY A 281 -0.09 -40.25 -1.89
C GLY A 281 -1.14 -39.64 -0.95
N TYR A 282 -1.13 -38.32 -0.75
CA TYR A 282 -2.11 -37.65 0.12
C TYR A 282 -3.52 -37.69 -0.47
N ARG A 283 -4.50 -38.22 0.29
CA ARG A 283 -5.88 -38.41 -0.20
C ARG A 283 -6.96 -37.85 0.73
N ARG A 284 -6.66 -37.55 1.99
CA ARG A 284 -7.70 -37.14 2.95
C ARG A 284 -8.43 -35.86 2.57
N ALA A 285 -7.71 -34.84 2.09
CA ALA A 285 -8.29 -33.56 1.69
C ALA A 285 -8.66 -33.50 0.19
N ARG A 286 -8.92 -34.65 -0.44
CA ARG A 286 -9.23 -34.73 -1.89
C ARG A 286 -10.41 -33.86 -2.30
N ASP A 287 -11.43 -33.75 -1.45
CA ASP A 287 -12.64 -32.99 -1.74
C ASP A 287 -12.37 -31.47 -1.74
N GLU A 288 -11.44 -30.98 -0.90
CA GLU A 288 -11.00 -29.58 -0.91
C GLU A 288 -10.17 -29.25 -2.17
N VAL A 289 -9.36 -30.19 -2.67
CA VAL A 289 -8.65 -30.01 -3.95
C VAL A 289 -9.66 -29.97 -5.10
N MET A 290 -10.65 -30.86 -5.12
CA MET A 290 -11.70 -30.84 -6.14
C MET A 290 -12.59 -29.59 -6.04
N TRP A 291 -12.77 -29.04 -4.83
CA TRP A 291 -13.42 -27.76 -4.64
C TRP A 291 -12.66 -26.61 -5.32
N ILE A 292 -11.33 -26.55 -5.18
CA ILE A 292 -10.50 -25.58 -5.92
C ILE A 292 -10.67 -25.77 -7.44
N MET A 293 -10.66 -27.02 -7.92
CA MET A 293 -10.85 -27.29 -9.36
C MET A 293 -12.23 -26.84 -9.84
N LEU A 294 -13.28 -27.07 -9.06
CA LEU A 294 -14.62 -26.58 -9.35
C LEU A 294 -14.70 -25.05 -9.38
N GLN A 295 -13.99 -24.34 -8.49
CA GLN A 295 -13.91 -22.88 -8.51
C GLN A 295 -13.30 -22.36 -9.81
N ILE A 296 -12.20 -22.98 -10.25
CA ILE A 296 -11.50 -22.64 -11.50
C ILE A 296 -12.38 -22.96 -12.70
N ALA A 297 -12.91 -24.19 -12.79
CA ALA A 297 -13.77 -24.63 -13.88
C ALA A 297 -15.05 -23.79 -13.96
N GLY A 298 -15.71 -23.55 -12.83
CA GLY A 298 -16.92 -22.74 -12.77
C GLY A 298 -16.69 -21.30 -13.23
N THR A 299 -15.59 -20.67 -12.84
CA THR A 299 -15.35 -19.23 -13.11
C THR A 299 -14.68 -18.98 -14.45
N PHE A 300 -13.74 -19.84 -14.86
CA PHE A 300 -12.88 -19.62 -16.03
C PHE A 300 -13.16 -20.57 -17.20
N GLN A 301 -14.27 -21.33 -17.18
CA GLN A 301 -14.64 -22.29 -18.24
C GLN A 301 -14.34 -21.83 -19.68
N PRO A 302 -14.70 -20.61 -20.12
CA PRO A 302 -14.52 -20.17 -21.51
C PRO A 302 -13.04 -20.04 -21.91
N HIS A 303 -12.14 -19.94 -20.93
CA HIS A 303 -10.71 -19.73 -21.12
C HIS A 303 -9.92 -21.04 -20.96
N LEU A 304 -10.56 -22.14 -20.54
CA LEU A 304 -9.90 -23.41 -20.34
C LEU A 304 -9.61 -24.11 -21.68
N GLN A 305 -8.35 -24.50 -21.86
CA GLN A 305 -7.89 -25.25 -23.02
C GLN A 305 -7.89 -26.75 -22.74
N LYS A 306 -7.85 -27.56 -23.82
CA LYS A 306 -7.82 -29.02 -23.77
C LYS A 306 -6.84 -29.59 -22.72
N GLU A 307 -5.60 -29.10 -22.72
CA GLU A 307 -4.54 -29.56 -21.81
C GLU A 307 -4.90 -29.36 -20.33
N GLN A 308 -5.54 -28.23 -19.99
CA GLN A 308 -5.94 -27.92 -18.61
C GLN A 308 -7.10 -28.82 -18.16
N VAL A 309 -8.05 -29.10 -19.06
CA VAL A 309 -9.17 -30.01 -18.80
C VAL A 309 -8.67 -31.45 -18.60
N GLU A 310 -7.73 -31.90 -19.42
CA GLU A 310 -7.09 -33.21 -19.30
C GLU A 310 -6.35 -33.36 -17.95
N GLU A 311 -5.59 -32.35 -17.53
CA GLU A 311 -4.88 -32.37 -16.24
C GLU A 311 -5.83 -32.30 -15.03
N MET A 312 -6.94 -31.54 -15.11
CA MET A 312 -7.98 -31.57 -14.07
C MET A 312 -8.60 -32.97 -13.91
N ALA A 313 -8.89 -33.65 -15.03
CA ALA A 313 -9.40 -35.02 -15.00
C ALA A 313 -8.37 -36.03 -14.48
N ARG A 314 -7.09 -35.82 -14.81
CA ARG A 314 -5.97 -36.61 -14.30
C ARG A 314 -5.84 -36.50 -12.77
N LEU A 315 -5.97 -35.30 -12.22
CA LEU A 315 -5.98 -35.07 -10.76
C LEU A 315 -7.12 -35.82 -10.08
N TYR A 316 -8.33 -35.79 -10.66
CA TYR A 316 -9.45 -36.57 -10.14
C TYR A 316 -9.12 -38.07 -10.09
N ASN A 317 -8.65 -38.65 -11.20
CA ASN A 317 -8.31 -40.08 -11.25
C ASN A 317 -7.20 -40.46 -10.26
N LEU A 318 -6.25 -39.55 -10.00
CA LEU A 318 -5.20 -39.74 -9.01
C LEU A 318 -5.77 -39.82 -7.58
N LEU A 319 -6.64 -38.88 -7.23
CA LEU A 319 -7.20 -38.72 -5.88
C LEU A 319 -8.28 -39.75 -5.52
N PHE A 320 -8.97 -40.30 -6.52
CA PHE A 320 -10.13 -41.19 -6.37
C PHE A 320 -9.90 -42.61 -6.95
N SER A 321 -8.66 -43.09 -6.94
CA SER A 321 -8.26 -44.37 -7.57
C SER A 321 -8.70 -45.65 -6.84
N ASP A 322 -9.39 -45.56 -5.70
CA ASP A 322 -9.96 -46.71 -4.98
C ASP A 322 -11.47 -46.75 -5.24
N ASP A 323 -12.10 -47.94 -5.26
CA ASP A 323 -13.57 -48.11 -5.35
C ASP A 323 -14.26 -47.49 -4.12
N VAL A 324 -14.42 -46.17 -4.12
CA VAL A 324 -15.11 -45.44 -3.06
C VAL A 324 -16.60 -45.72 -3.19
N VAL A 325 -17.13 -46.52 -2.27
CA VAL A 325 -18.58 -46.74 -2.15
C VAL A 325 -19.25 -45.45 -1.71
N TRP A 326 -20.28 -45.01 -2.44
CA TRP A 326 -21.07 -43.83 -2.13
C TRP A 326 -21.93 -44.09 -0.88
N THR A 327 -21.57 -43.47 0.26
CA THR A 327 -22.46 -43.36 1.41
C THR A 327 -22.33 -41.97 2.03
N GLY A 328 -23.34 -41.12 1.82
CA GLY A 328 -23.43 -39.82 2.48
C GLY A 328 -24.40 -38.88 1.78
N ALA A 329 -25.62 -38.77 2.32
CA ALA A 329 -26.41 -37.55 2.18
C ALA A 329 -26.05 -36.69 3.40
N SER A 330 -25.58 -35.46 3.17
CA SER A 330 -25.37 -34.48 4.23
C SER A 330 -26.32 -33.33 4.00
N ASP A 331 -27.04 -32.94 5.04
CA ASP A 331 -27.90 -31.77 5.03
C ASP A 331 -27.07 -30.47 5.17
N HIS A 332 -25.74 -30.60 5.39
CA HIS A 332 -24.84 -29.47 5.53
C HIS A 332 -24.32 -28.99 4.16
N PRO A 333 -24.60 -27.73 3.74
CA PRO A 333 -24.26 -27.23 2.39
C PRO A 333 -22.78 -27.36 2.04
N SER A 334 -21.90 -26.91 2.94
CA SER A 334 -20.46 -26.91 2.69
C SER A 334 -19.88 -28.33 2.52
N GLN A 335 -20.39 -29.32 3.27
CA GLN A 335 -19.93 -30.70 3.20
C GLN A 335 -20.44 -31.39 1.92
N LEU A 336 -21.74 -31.23 1.63
CA LEU A 336 -22.35 -31.84 0.44
C LEU A 336 -21.75 -31.31 -0.86
N VAL A 337 -21.55 -30.00 -0.96
CA VAL A 337 -20.95 -29.38 -2.16
C VAL A 337 -19.52 -29.85 -2.38
N ARG A 338 -18.70 -29.96 -1.34
CA ARG A 338 -17.31 -30.44 -1.45
C ARG A 338 -17.26 -31.90 -1.89
N PHE A 339 -18.12 -32.72 -1.30
CA PHE A 339 -18.27 -34.11 -1.70
C PHE A 339 -18.69 -34.27 -3.17
N LEU A 340 -19.61 -33.43 -3.66
CA LEU A 340 -20.07 -33.43 -5.05
C LEU A 340 -19.23 -32.54 -5.99
N ALA A 341 -18.11 -31.97 -5.52
CA ALA A 341 -17.36 -30.96 -6.27
C ALA A 341 -16.86 -31.49 -7.63
N ALA A 342 -16.39 -32.74 -7.66
CA ALA A 342 -15.95 -33.41 -8.88
C ALA A 342 -17.11 -33.59 -9.88
N ALA A 343 -18.30 -33.99 -9.41
CA ALA A 343 -19.48 -34.17 -10.25
C ALA A 343 -19.97 -32.83 -10.83
N CYS A 344 -20.02 -31.78 -10.01
CA CYS A 344 -20.34 -30.42 -10.45
C CYS A 344 -19.33 -29.91 -11.50
N MET A 345 -18.03 -30.17 -11.29
CA MET A 345 -16.97 -29.78 -12.22
C MET A 345 -17.17 -30.48 -13.57
N TRP A 346 -17.37 -31.79 -13.57
CA TRP A 346 -17.61 -32.57 -14.78
C TRP A 346 -18.86 -32.09 -15.53
N ASN A 347 -19.94 -31.75 -14.81
CA ASN A 347 -21.16 -31.23 -15.41
C ASN A 347 -20.95 -29.86 -16.09
N ILE A 348 -20.16 -28.98 -15.49
CA ILE A 348 -19.82 -27.66 -16.09
C ILE A 348 -18.96 -27.83 -17.35
N LEU A 349 -18.01 -28.76 -17.30
CA LEU A 349 -17.06 -29.02 -18.39
C LEU A 349 -17.63 -29.91 -19.49
N ASP A 350 -18.83 -30.47 -19.32
CA ASP A 350 -19.46 -31.33 -20.31
C ASP A 350 -19.49 -30.67 -21.70
N GLY A 351 -19.04 -31.41 -22.72
CA GLY A 351 -18.83 -30.93 -24.08
C GLY A 351 -17.52 -30.16 -24.34
N SER A 352 -16.64 -29.97 -23.35
CA SER A 352 -15.31 -29.37 -23.56
C SER A 352 -14.32 -30.38 -24.16
N GLU A 353 -13.46 -29.94 -25.08
CA GLU A 353 -12.43 -30.81 -25.67
C GLU A 353 -11.42 -31.29 -24.60
N GLY A 354 -11.10 -32.59 -24.61
CA GLY A 354 -10.14 -33.19 -23.67
C GLY A 354 -10.74 -33.79 -22.39
N LEU A 355 -12.04 -33.59 -22.13
CA LEU A 355 -12.69 -34.23 -20.97
C LEU A 355 -12.91 -35.73 -21.23
N PRO A 356 -12.32 -36.64 -20.43
CA PRO A 356 -12.57 -38.07 -20.59
C PRO A 356 -13.97 -38.47 -20.09
N PRO A 357 -14.49 -39.64 -20.49
CA PRO A 357 -15.72 -40.16 -19.93
C PRO A 357 -15.57 -40.33 -18.41
N PRO A 358 -16.61 -39.99 -17.62
CA PRO A 358 -16.55 -40.14 -16.17
C PRO A 358 -16.44 -41.63 -15.78
N SER A 359 -15.84 -41.91 -14.62
CA SER A 359 -15.90 -43.24 -14.01
C SER A 359 -17.35 -43.62 -13.66
N GLU A 360 -17.64 -44.90 -13.46
CA GLU A 360 -18.99 -45.38 -13.12
C GLU A 360 -19.53 -44.71 -11.84
N CYS A 361 -18.67 -44.57 -10.82
CA CYS A 361 -19.00 -43.86 -9.59
C CYS A 361 -19.31 -42.38 -9.84
N LEU A 362 -18.48 -41.68 -10.64
CA LEU A 362 -18.70 -40.27 -10.94
C LEU A 362 -19.94 -40.05 -11.81
N ALA A 363 -20.20 -40.93 -12.77
CA ALA A 363 -21.38 -40.90 -13.61
C ALA A 363 -22.66 -40.97 -12.77
N THR A 364 -22.68 -41.83 -11.74
CA THR A 364 -23.79 -41.93 -10.79
C THR A 364 -24.00 -40.63 -10.02
N GLN A 365 -22.93 -39.96 -9.57
CA GLN A 365 -23.03 -38.67 -8.88
C GLN A 365 -23.52 -37.55 -9.81
N ILE A 366 -23.05 -37.53 -11.06
CA ILE A 366 -23.51 -36.57 -12.08
C ILE A 366 -25.01 -36.79 -12.36
N GLU A 367 -25.45 -38.05 -12.48
CA GLU A 367 -26.86 -38.38 -12.67
C GLU A 367 -27.71 -37.99 -11.46
N PHE A 368 -27.20 -38.19 -10.24
CA PHE A 368 -27.83 -37.72 -9.02
C PHE A 368 -28.05 -36.18 -9.03
N VAL A 369 -27.02 -35.40 -9.38
CA VAL A 369 -27.14 -33.93 -9.50
C VAL A 369 -28.12 -33.51 -10.60
N ARG A 370 -28.11 -34.20 -11.75
CA ARG A 370 -29.00 -33.90 -12.89
C ARG A 370 -30.45 -34.28 -12.65
N SER A 371 -30.70 -35.35 -11.91
CA SER A 371 -32.05 -35.86 -11.62
C SER A 371 -32.73 -35.10 -10.48
N ASN A 372 -31.97 -34.55 -9.53
CA ASN A 372 -32.50 -33.87 -8.35
C ASN A 372 -32.88 -32.40 -8.61
N THR A 373 -33.93 -32.20 -9.43
CA THR A 373 -34.41 -30.88 -9.89
C THR A 373 -35.72 -30.41 -9.23
N GLY A 374 -36.20 -31.13 -8.20
CA GLY A 374 -37.36 -30.73 -7.36
C GLY A 374 -37.06 -29.51 -6.48
N PRO A 375 -37.94 -29.10 -5.54
CA PRO A 375 -37.63 -28.06 -4.56
C PRO A 375 -36.54 -28.60 -3.62
N PRO A 376 -35.26 -28.27 -3.85
CA PRO A 376 -34.17 -28.95 -3.19
C PRO A 376 -34.03 -28.40 -1.77
N ASP A 377 -33.51 -29.20 -0.85
CA ASP A 377 -33.03 -28.68 0.43
C ASP A 377 -31.91 -27.63 0.20
N GLU A 378 -31.57 -26.90 1.25
CA GLU A 378 -30.58 -25.82 1.18
C GLU A 378 -29.22 -26.30 0.67
N ALA A 379 -28.76 -27.47 1.10
CA ALA A 379 -27.49 -28.04 0.66
C ALA A 379 -27.50 -28.36 -0.84
N MET A 380 -28.58 -28.96 -1.36
CA MET A 380 -28.74 -29.26 -2.77
C MET A 380 -28.93 -27.99 -3.62
N GLN A 381 -29.55 -26.93 -3.10
CA GLN A 381 -29.62 -25.64 -3.79
C GLN A 381 -28.22 -25.08 -4.08
N ALA A 382 -27.30 -25.16 -3.11
CA ALA A 382 -25.91 -24.77 -3.33
C ALA A 382 -25.22 -25.64 -4.39
N VAL A 383 -25.44 -26.97 -4.36
CA VAL A 383 -24.92 -27.91 -5.36
C VAL A 383 -25.40 -27.55 -6.76
N LEU A 384 -26.71 -27.34 -6.94
CA LEU A 384 -27.31 -27.04 -8.23
C LEU A 384 -26.80 -25.70 -8.79
N ASP A 385 -26.68 -24.66 -7.96
CA ASP A 385 -26.18 -23.37 -8.44
C ASP A 385 -24.70 -23.44 -8.89
N ASN A 386 -23.91 -24.27 -8.19
CA ASN A 386 -22.54 -24.55 -8.56
C ASN A 386 -22.41 -25.44 -9.81
N ALA A 387 -23.29 -26.42 -9.98
CA ALA A 387 -23.23 -27.39 -11.08
C ALA A 387 -23.73 -26.83 -12.42
N PHE A 388 -24.65 -25.87 -12.38
CA PHE A 388 -25.32 -25.37 -13.59
C PHE A 388 -24.90 -23.94 -13.94
N ARG A 389 -24.79 -23.68 -15.25
CA ARG A 389 -24.47 -22.34 -15.78
C ARG A 389 -25.66 -21.38 -15.59
N HIS A 390 -25.37 -20.09 -15.45
CA HIS A 390 -26.39 -19.06 -15.17
C HIS A 390 -27.50 -18.96 -16.23
N GLU A 391 -27.20 -19.32 -17.49
CA GLU A 391 -28.17 -19.31 -18.59
C GLU A 391 -29.14 -20.51 -18.54
N SER A 392 -28.80 -21.55 -17.78
CA SER A 392 -29.59 -22.78 -17.70
C SER A 392 -30.96 -22.55 -17.03
N PRO A 393 -32.00 -23.29 -17.43
CA PRO A 393 -33.31 -23.21 -16.78
C PRO A 393 -33.25 -23.59 -15.30
N ILE A 394 -32.37 -24.53 -14.92
CA ILE A 394 -32.19 -24.99 -13.54
C ILE A 394 -31.61 -23.86 -12.68
N SER A 395 -30.55 -23.17 -13.12
CA SER A 395 -29.98 -22.04 -12.38
C SER A 395 -30.99 -20.90 -12.21
N ARG A 396 -31.80 -20.61 -13.25
CA ARG A 396 -32.90 -19.63 -13.15
C ARG A 396 -33.95 -20.04 -12.11
N ASN A 397 -34.30 -21.32 -12.04
CA ASN A 397 -35.21 -21.82 -11.01
C ASN A 397 -34.61 -21.70 -9.61
N VAL A 398 -33.32 -22.04 -9.42
CA VAL A 398 -32.62 -21.88 -8.13
C VAL A 398 -32.59 -20.42 -7.70
N HIS A 399 -32.27 -19.49 -8.59
CA HIS A 399 -32.29 -18.06 -8.27
C HIS A 399 -33.70 -17.53 -7.99
N ALA A 400 -34.74 -18.08 -8.62
CA ALA A 400 -36.12 -17.77 -8.27
C ALA A 400 -36.45 -18.23 -6.84
N ILE A 401 -35.94 -19.40 -6.43
CA ILE A 401 -36.05 -19.90 -5.05
C ILE A 401 -35.28 -18.99 -4.09
N PHE A 402 -34.05 -18.57 -4.44
CA PHE A 402 -33.28 -17.61 -3.64
C PHE A 402 -34.00 -16.27 -3.49
N GLN A 403 -34.56 -15.73 -4.57
CA GLN A 403 -35.37 -14.51 -4.53
C GLN A 403 -36.60 -14.68 -3.64
N GLN A 404 -37.29 -15.82 -3.70
CA GLN A 404 -38.44 -16.11 -2.84
C GLN A 404 -38.03 -16.29 -1.38
N ARG A 405 -36.87 -16.89 -1.11
CA ARG A 405 -36.32 -17.06 0.25
C ARG A 405 -35.90 -15.74 0.85
N LEU A 406 -35.28 -14.86 0.05
CA LEU A 406 -34.80 -13.57 0.50
C LEU A 406 -35.91 -12.53 0.57
N ASP A 407 -36.80 -12.39 -0.41
CA ASP A 407 -37.80 -11.31 -0.43
C ASP A 407 -39.25 -11.77 -0.26
N GLY A 408 -39.51 -13.08 -0.27
CA GLY A 408 -40.88 -13.60 -0.26
C GLY A 408 -41.61 -13.34 -1.58
N GLN A 409 -42.93 -13.47 -1.53
CA GLN A 409 -43.82 -13.13 -2.63
C GLN A 409 -44.35 -11.70 -2.48
N PRO A 410 -44.63 -10.96 -3.58
CA PRO A 410 -45.18 -9.61 -3.49
C PRO A 410 -46.50 -9.51 -2.71
N THR A 411 -47.27 -10.60 -2.65
CA THR A 411 -48.53 -10.73 -1.90
C THR A 411 -48.35 -10.94 -0.41
N ASP A 412 -47.13 -11.25 0.05
CA ASP A 412 -46.86 -11.50 1.46
C ASP A 412 -47.00 -10.20 2.27
N GLU A 413 -47.55 -10.32 3.48
CA GLU A 413 -47.68 -9.22 4.44
C GLU A 413 -46.32 -8.53 4.63
N PRO A 414 -46.25 -7.19 4.64
CA PRO A 414 -44.98 -6.49 4.79
C PRO A 414 -44.37 -6.57 6.17
N HIS A 415 -43.05 -6.76 6.17
CA HIS A 415 -42.26 -6.48 7.35
C HIS A 415 -42.23 -4.96 7.54
N ILE A 416 -42.44 -4.54 8.78
CA ILE A 416 -42.48 -3.14 9.16
C ILE A 416 -41.13 -2.77 9.75
N LEU A 417 -40.34 -2.05 8.96
CA LEU A 417 -39.11 -1.40 9.40
C LEU A 417 -39.44 -0.27 10.41
N PRO A 418 -38.42 0.26 11.13
CA PRO A 418 -38.60 1.41 12.01
C PRO A 418 -39.46 2.52 11.40
N TYR A 419 -40.29 3.13 12.25
CA TYR A 419 -41.24 4.21 11.89
C TYR A 419 -42.32 3.82 10.86
N GLY A 420 -42.59 2.53 10.66
CA GLY A 420 -43.74 2.09 9.86
C GLY A 420 -43.45 1.92 8.36
N ARG A 421 -42.19 1.92 7.94
CA ARG A 421 -41.80 1.73 6.53
C ARG A 421 -42.01 0.27 6.12
N ALA A 422 -42.78 0.03 5.06
CA ALA A 422 -43.08 -1.32 4.59
C ALA A 422 -41.97 -1.88 3.68
N ALA A 423 -41.47 -3.07 3.99
CA ALA A 423 -40.49 -3.80 3.21
C ALA A 423 -40.96 -5.22 2.86
N ASN A 424 -40.26 -5.87 1.94
CA ASN A 424 -40.42 -7.30 1.68
C ASN A 424 -40.18 -8.11 2.97
N ASN A 425 -40.92 -9.21 3.15
CA ASN A 425 -41.05 -9.86 4.45
C ASN A 425 -40.23 -11.13 4.57
N LYS A 426 -38.95 -10.95 4.91
CA LYS A 426 -38.02 -12.01 5.35
C LYS A 426 -36.90 -11.40 6.18
N LEU A 427 -36.50 -12.14 7.22
CA LEU A 427 -35.42 -11.73 8.13
C LEU A 427 -34.21 -12.67 8.06
N ASP A 428 -34.43 -13.91 7.63
CA ASP A 428 -33.41 -14.96 7.59
C ASP A 428 -32.52 -14.81 6.34
N ALA A 429 -31.41 -14.11 6.51
CA ALA A 429 -30.35 -14.01 5.50
C ALA A 429 -29.58 -15.32 5.34
N PHE A 430 -28.98 -15.56 4.17
CA PHE A 430 -28.09 -16.71 3.98
C PHE A 430 -26.89 -16.60 4.92
N ASP A 431 -26.62 -17.67 5.67
CA ASP A 431 -25.48 -17.74 6.57
C ASP A 431 -24.15 -17.78 5.80
N MET A 432 -23.04 -17.50 6.50
CA MET A 432 -21.72 -17.53 5.88
C MET A 432 -21.37 -18.95 5.39
N GLN A 433 -21.81 -19.99 6.07
CA GLN A 433 -21.51 -21.38 5.71
C GLN A 433 -22.12 -21.77 4.36
N PHE A 434 -23.34 -21.33 4.07
CA PHE A 434 -24.00 -21.48 2.78
C PHE A 434 -23.29 -20.67 1.71
N LEU A 435 -22.97 -19.40 1.99
CA LEU A 435 -22.24 -18.55 1.04
C LEU A 435 -20.85 -19.12 0.70
N ASP A 436 -20.18 -19.75 1.67
CA ASP A 436 -18.89 -20.44 1.50
C ASP A 436 -19.02 -21.79 0.78
N ALA A 437 -20.25 -22.32 0.67
CA ALA A 437 -20.57 -23.45 -0.18
C ALA A 437 -20.84 -23.04 -1.64
N LEU A 438 -20.87 -21.74 -1.98
CA LEU A 438 -21.05 -21.28 -3.35
C LEU A 438 -19.70 -21.00 -4.03
N THR A 439 -19.63 -21.32 -5.33
CA THR A 439 -18.52 -20.92 -6.19
C THR A 439 -18.48 -19.40 -6.36
N LEU A 440 -17.32 -18.82 -6.66
CA LEU A 440 -17.19 -17.38 -6.93
C LEU A 440 -18.20 -16.93 -8.01
N ARG A 441 -18.35 -17.73 -9.08
CA ARG A 441 -19.39 -17.53 -10.10
C ARG A 441 -20.80 -17.51 -9.50
N ALA A 442 -21.17 -18.52 -8.72
CA ALA A 442 -22.49 -18.63 -8.11
C ALA A 442 -22.77 -17.43 -7.18
N LYS A 443 -21.82 -17.06 -6.31
CA LYS A 443 -21.91 -15.85 -5.46
C LYS A 443 -22.11 -14.57 -6.29
N ILE A 444 -21.37 -14.38 -7.39
CA ILE A 444 -21.54 -13.23 -8.31
C ILE A 444 -22.95 -13.22 -8.91
N ASN A 445 -23.46 -14.37 -9.34
CA ASN A 445 -24.79 -14.46 -9.92
C ASN A 445 -25.88 -14.22 -8.87
N LEU A 446 -25.74 -14.75 -7.66
CA LEU A 446 -26.64 -14.46 -6.53
C LEU A 446 -26.69 -12.96 -6.23
N LEU A 447 -25.51 -12.31 -6.16
CA LEU A 447 -25.40 -10.88 -5.90
C LEU A 447 -26.08 -10.05 -7.01
N ILE A 448 -25.75 -10.32 -8.28
CA ILE A 448 -26.25 -9.52 -9.41
C ILE A 448 -27.72 -9.81 -9.69
N SER A 449 -28.09 -11.09 -9.80
CA SER A 449 -29.41 -11.52 -10.29
C SER A 449 -30.50 -11.51 -9.21
N THR A 450 -30.12 -11.50 -7.93
CA THR A 450 -31.06 -11.56 -6.80
C THR A 450 -30.95 -10.31 -5.93
N CYS A 451 -29.79 -10.09 -5.30
CA CYS A 451 -29.62 -9.00 -4.33
C CYS A 451 -29.70 -7.61 -4.98
N PHE A 452 -28.88 -7.34 -6.01
CA PHE A 452 -28.86 -6.03 -6.68
C PHE A 452 -30.16 -5.76 -7.43
N VAL A 453 -30.78 -6.76 -8.05
CA VAL A 453 -32.12 -6.63 -8.64
C VAL A 453 -33.12 -6.14 -7.60
N SER A 454 -33.10 -6.70 -6.39
CA SER A 454 -34.00 -6.31 -5.30
C SER A 454 -33.69 -4.91 -4.76
N LEU A 455 -32.41 -4.55 -4.67
CA LEU A 455 -31.96 -3.21 -4.29
C LEU A 455 -32.28 -2.13 -5.34
N HIS A 456 -32.53 -2.53 -6.60
CA HIS A 456 -32.93 -1.66 -7.70
C HIS A 456 -34.45 -1.61 -7.96
N LYS A 457 -35.23 -2.57 -7.45
CA LYS A 457 -36.68 -2.64 -7.66
C LYS A 457 -37.40 -1.50 -6.95
N VAL A 458 -38.32 -0.88 -7.68
CA VAL A 458 -38.90 0.43 -7.34
C VAL A 458 -40.29 0.28 -6.68
N ASP A 459 -40.90 -0.90 -6.68
CA ASP A 459 -42.28 -1.06 -6.17
C ASP A 459 -42.35 -1.24 -4.64
N ARG A 460 -41.34 -1.86 -4.01
CA ARG A 460 -41.29 -2.15 -2.56
C ARG A 460 -39.84 -2.26 -2.08
N LEU A 461 -39.58 -1.81 -0.85
CA LEU A 461 -38.25 -1.89 -0.23
C LEU A 461 -37.80 -3.36 -0.11
N PRO A 462 -36.50 -3.66 -0.30
CA PRO A 462 -35.99 -5.02 -0.15
C PRO A 462 -36.14 -5.51 1.29
N SER A 463 -36.13 -6.81 1.50
CA SER A 463 -36.21 -7.38 2.84
C SER A 463 -34.89 -7.16 3.61
N PRO A 464 -34.92 -7.16 4.95
CA PRO A 464 -33.70 -7.21 5.75
C PRO A 464 -32.81 -8.42 5.42
N ALA A 465 -33.39 -9.58 5.12
CA ALA A 465 -32.64 -10.78 4.71
C ALA A 465 -31.82 -10.54 3.42
N CYS A 466 -32.40 -9.89 2.42
CA CYS A 466 -31.73 -9.56 1.17
C CYS A 466 -30.58 -8.57 1.38
N VAL A 467 -30.82 -7.52 2.17
CA VAL A 467 -29.83 -6.47 2.47
C VAL A 467 -28.64 -7.05 3.26
N GLU A 468 -28.91 -7.90 4.24
CA GLU A 468 -27.90 -8.59 5.05
C GLU A 468 -27.09 -9.62 4.23
N THR A 469 -27.75 -10.40 3.37
CA THR A 469 -27.06 -11.32 2.45
C THR A 469 -26.12 -10.55 1.52
N CYS A 470 -26.58 -9.41 0.98
CA CYS A 470 -25.75 -8.53 0.17
C CYS A 470 -24.52 -8.06 0.94
N ALA A 471 -24.69 -7.61 2.19
CA ALA A 471 -23.57 -7.21 3.05
C ALA A 471 -22.54 -8.32 3.22
N ARG A 472 -22.98 -9.54 3.58
CA ARG A 472 -22.09 -10.71 3.79
C ARG A 472 -21.26 -11.04 2.55
N ILE A 473 -21.86 -10.99 1.36
CA ILE A 473 -21.13 -11.22 0.10
C ILE A 473 -20.11 -10.09 -0.15
N LEU A 474 -20.50 -8.83 0.05
CA LEU A 474 -19.61 -7.68 -0.17
C LEU A 474 -18.43 -7.62 0.82
N THR A 475 -18.58 -8.13 2.03
CA THR A 475 -17.51 -8.25 3.03
C THR A 475 -16.51 -9.37 2.70
N SER A 476 -16.89 -10.34 1.88
CA SER A 476 -15.99 -11.45 1.52
C SER A 476 -14.80 -10.96 0.67
N ILE A 477 -13.57 -11.27 1.10
CA ILE A 477 -12.34 -10.66 0.55
C ILE A 477 -11.98 -11.19 -0.84
N GLU A 478 -12.62 -12.26 -1.30
CA GLU A 478 -12.57 -12.71 -2.70
C GLU A 478 -13.14 -11.68 -3.69
N PHE A 479 -13.85 -10.67 -3.19
CA PHE A 479 -14.88 -9.95 -3.93
C PHE A 479 -14.55 -8.49 -4.25
N ASP A 480 -13.30 -8.20 -4.65
CA ASP A 480 -12.89 -6.88 -5.15
C ASP A 480 -13.86 -6.38 -6.26
N TYR A 481 -14.38 -7.32 -7.06
CA TYR A 481 -15.34 -7.07 -8.12
C TYR A 481 -16.72 -6.59 -7.61
N GLY A 482 -17.30 -7.24 -6.59
CA GLY A 482 -18.63 -6.84 -6.11
C GLY A 482 -18.59 -5.58 -5.27
N LEU A 483 -17.52 -5.32 -4.50
CA LEU A 483 -17.34 -4.02 -3.84
C LEU A 483 -17.20 -2.89 -4.87
N THR A 484 -16.46 -3.11 -5.97
CA THR A 484 -16.39 -2.15 -7.08
C THR A 484 -17.76 -1.87 -7.69
N ASN A 485 -18.56 -2.91 -7.95
CA ASN A 485 -19.91 -2.75 -8.50
C ASN A 485 -20.84 -2.05 -7.51
N PHE A 486 -20.76 -2.37 -6.22
CA PHE A 486 -21.51 -1.69 -5.17
C PHE A 486 -21.18 -0.20 -5.11
N ILE A 487 -19.90 0.17 -5.10
CA ILE A 487 -19.46 1.58 -5.13
C ILE A 487 -19.97 2.28 -6.39
N ALA A 488 -19.97 1.60 -7.55
CA ALA A 488 -20.51 2.14 -8.78
C ALA A 488 -22.04 2.37 -8.71
N ILE A 489 -22.79 1.43 -8.12
CA ILE A 489 -24.23 1.55 -7.88
C ILE A 489 -24.51 2.71 -6.92
N LEU A 490 -23.77 2.80 -5.82
CA LEU A 490 -23.90 3.87 -4.84
C LEU A 490 -23.63 5.25 -5.47
N ASN A 491 -22.55 5.41 -6.24
CA ASN A 491 -22.26 6.65 -6.96
C ASN A 491 -23.40 7.05 -7.90
N ARG A 492 -23.95 6.09 -8.66
CA ARG A 492 -25.13 6.35 -9.53
C ARG A 492 -26.36 6.74 -8.72
N SER A 493 -26.60 6.09 -7.57
CA SER A 493 -27.72 6.38 -6.69
C SER A 493 -27.60 7.78 -6.06
N ILE A 494 -26.38 8.21 -5.70
CA ILE A 494 -26.11 9.57 -5.21
C ILE A 494 -26.44 10.58 -6.30
N THR A 495 -25.97 10.37 -7.54
CA THR A 495 -26.30 11.26 -8.67
C THR A 495 -27.80 11.28 -8.97
N ALA A 496 -28.47 10.13 -8.93
CA ALA A 496 -29.91 10.02 -9.17
C ALA A 496 -30.75 10.73 -8.09
N ALA A 497 -30.29 10.74 -6.83
CA ALA A 497 -30.95 11.43 -5.72
C ALA A 497 -30.88 12.97 -5.84
N LEU A 498 -29.98 13.51 -6.67
CA LEU A 498 -29.92 14.94 -6.99
C LEU A 498 -31.00 15.39 -7.98
N SER A 499 -31.64 14.44 -8.68
CA SER A 499 -32.71 14.73 -9.65
C SER A 499 -34.10 14.71 -9.00
N PRO A 500 -35.08 15.48 -9.52
CA PRO A 500 -36.46 15.40 -9.04
C PRO A 500 -37.03 13.99 -9.20
N ALA A 501 -37.75 13.50 -8.18
CA ALA A 501 -38.26 12.14 -8.14
C ALA A 501 -39.38 11.93 -9.19
N PRO A 502 -39.43 10.78 -9.89
CA PRO A 502 -40.55 10.39 -10.74
C PRO A 502 -41.81 10.09 -9.91
N ALA A 503 -43.00 10.24 -10.51
CA ALA A 503 -44.29 10.21 -9.81
C ALA A 503 -44.73 8.83 -9.28
N ASP A 504 -44.23 7.72 -9.87
CA ASP A 504 -44.70 6.35 -9.59
C ASP A 504 -43.54 5.38 -9.32
N GLY A 505 -42.84 5.59 -8.19
CA GLY A 505 -41.80 4.65 -7.76
C GLY A 505 -41.15 4.97 -6.40
N LEU A 506 -40.43 4.00 -5.81
CA LEU A 506 -39.53 4.22 -4.68
C LEU A 506 -38.67 5.44 -4.96
N ASN A 507 -38.71 6.41 -4.05
CA ASN A 507 -37.98 7.65 -4.20
C ASN A 507 -36.48 7.33 -4.34
N HIS A 508 -35.79 7.84 -5.37
CA HIS A 508 -34.33 7.64 -5.54
C HIS A 508 -33.54 7.98 -4.26
N LYS A 509 -34.11 8.86 -3.41
CA LYS A 509 -33.58 9.20 -2.09
C LYS A 509 -33.66 8.07 -1.07
N ASP A 510 -34.72 7.26 -1.06
CA ASP A 510 -34.86 6.09 -0.17
C ASP A 510 -33.82 5.03 -0.51
N GLN A 511 -33.61 4.78 -1.82
CA GLN A 511 -32.57 3.88 -2.29
C GLN A 511 -31.18 4.39 -1.88
N CYS A 512 -30.90 5.68 -2.13
CA CYS A 512 -29.62 6.29 -1.76
C CYS A 512 -29.36 6.18 -0.25
N TYR A 513 -30.36 6.48 0.58
CA TYR A 513 -30.24 6.36 2.03
C TYR A 513 -29.96 4.92 2.47
N MET A 514 -30.71 3.94 1.95
CA MET A 514 -30.50 2.52 2.27
C MET A 514 -29.08 2.04 1.92
N LEU A 515 -28.55 2.45 0.77
CA LEU A 515 -27.19 2.07 0.36
C LEU A 515 -26.13 2.75 1.24
N LEU A 516 -26.36 3.99 1.69
CA LEU A 516 -25.52 4.66 2.67
C LEU A 516 -25.61 4.03 4.07
N ASP A 517 -26.80 3.59 4.49
CA ASP A 517 -27.02 2.86 5.75
C ASP A 517 -26.24 1.53 5.73
N LEU A 518 -26.34 0.78 4.64
CA LEU A 518 -25.55 -0.45 4.42
C LEU A 518 -24.03 -0.16 4.50
N LEU A 519 -23.57 0.88 3.82
CA LEU A 519 -22.16 1.27 3.82
C LEU A 519 -21.67 1.63 5.23
N CYS A 520 -22.38 2.52 5.94
CA CYS A 520 -22.02 3.01 7.27
C CYS A 520 -21.82 1.90 8.30
N TYR A 521 -22.63 0.85 8.24
CA TYR A 521 -22.78 -0.11 9.33
C TYR A 521 -22.27 -1.52 9.00
N ARG A 522 -22.13 -1.87 7.72
CA ARG A 522 -21.60 -3.17 7.27
C ARG A 522 -20.28 -3.09 6.53
N LEU A 523 -19.97 -1.95 5.91
CA LEU A 523 -18.72 -1.70 5.17
C LEU A 523 -18.05 -0.38 5.63
N PRO A 524 -17.81 -0.22 6.95
CA PRO A 524 -17.42 1.07 7.55
C PRO A 524 -16.10 1.67 7.07
N SER A 525 -15.14 0.86 6.58
CA SER A 525 -13.90 1.33 5.94
C SER A 525 -13.78 0.71 4.55
N ILE A 526 -13.59 1.57 3.55
CA ILE A 526 -13.21 1.17 2.19
C ILE A 526 -11.76 1.62 2.00
N PRO A 527 -10.81 0.74 1.67
CA PRO A 527 -9.41 1.14 1.49
C PRO A 527 -9.28 2.28 0.47
N MET A 528 -8.62 3.38 0.85
CA MET A 528 -8.57 4.58 0.00
C MET A 528 -7.77 4.34 -1.28
N ASN A 529 -6.77 3.46 -1.22
CA ASN A 529 -5.94 3.06 -2.35
C ASN A 529 -6.51 1.89 -3.18
N PHE A 530 -7.77 1.50 -2.95
CA PHE A 530 -8.43 0.42 -3.67
C PHE A 530 -8.52 0.73 -5.17
N ARG A 531 -7.63 0.13 -5.97
CA ARG A 531 -7.66 0.14 -7.42
C ARG A 531 -8.42 -1.09 -7.88
N ALA A 532 -9.56 -0.89 -8.52
CA ALA A 532 -10.27 -1.99 -9.17
C ALA A 532 -9.33 -2.60 -10.22
N ALA A 533 -8.84 -3.81 -9.96
CA ALA A 533 -7.92 -4.52 -10.86
C ALA A 533 -8.54 -4.83 -12.25
N MET A 534 -9.81 -4.49 -12.45
CA MET A 534 -10.62 -4.78 -13.63
C MET A 534 -11.12 -3.53 -14.37
N SER A 535 -10.88 -2.30 -13.88
CA SER A 535 -11.36 -1.12 -14.60
C SER A 535 -10.36 -0.69 -15.67
N HIS A 536 -10.63 -1.06 -16.92
CA HIS A 536 -10.02 -0.46 -18.12
C HIS A 536 -10.37 1.04 -18.29
N THR A 537 -10.91 1.70 -17.27
CA THR A 537 -11.23 3.12 -17.29
C THR A 537 -9.95 3.93 -17.18
N HIS A 538 -9.75 4.87 -18.10
CA HIS A 538 -8.63 5.81 -18.18
C HIS A 538 -8.41 6.74 -16.96
N ASP A 539 -9.16 6.54 -15.86
CA ASP A 539 -9.10 7.37 -14.66
C ASP A 539 -8.20 6.71 -13.58
N PRO A 540 -7.03 7.28 -13.26
CA PRO A 540 -6.05 6.70 -12.34
C PRO A 540 -6.47 6.75 -10.87
N THR A 541 -7.58 7.42 -10.55
CA THR A 541 -8.03 7.64 -9.18
C THR A 541 -8.53 6.33 -8.54
N PRO A 542 -8.16 6.00 -7.28
CA PRO A 542 -8.74 4.87 -6.56
C PRO A 542 -10.26 4.99 -6.32
N ALA A 543 -10.97 3.86 -6.20
CA ALA A 543 -12.44 3.86 -6.09
C ALA A 543 -12.96 4.41 -4.74
N GLY A 544 -12.30 4.09 -3.63
CA GLY A 544 -12.64 4.63 -2.30
C GLY A 544 -12.52 6.16 -2.26
N LEU A 545 -11.42 6.69 -2.80
CA LEU A 545 -11.19 8.13 -2.91
C LEU A 545 -12.27 8.83 -3.75
N ARG A 546 -12.63 8.25 -4.90
CA ARG A 546 -13.72 8.76 -5.74
C ARG A 546 -15.06 8.80 -5.03
N LEU A 547 -15.38 7.80 -4.22
CA LEU A 547 -16.61 7.77 -3.45
C LEU A 547 -16.65 8.94 -2.46
N CYS A 548 -15.58 9.14 -1.68
CA CYS A 548 -15.48 10.26 -0.74
C CYS A 548 -15.63 11.62 -1.44
N MET A 549 -14.98 11.81 -2.59
CA MET A 549 -15.13 13.03 -3.40
C MET A 549 -16.57 13.21 -3.93
N THR A 550 -17.21 12.13 -4.37
CA THR A 550 -18.59 12.16 -4.87
C THR A 550 -19.58 12.54 -3.78
N ILE A 551 -19.46 11.93 -2.58
CA ILE A 551 -20.27 12.26 -1.41
C ILE A 551 -20.09 13.73 -1.05
N HIS A 552 -18.84 14.19 -0.96
CA HIS A 552 -18.53 15.57 -0.63
C HIS A 552 -19.13 16.57 -1.61
N SER A 553 -19.00 16.31 -2.92
CA SER A 553 -19.61 17.14 -3.96
C SER A 553 -21.14 17.15 -3.85
N ALA A 554 -21.77 16.01 -3.57
CA ALA A 554 -23.21 15.89 -3.40
C ALA A 554 -23.72 16.68 -2.19
N MET A 555 -23.01 16.65 -1.06
CA MET A 555 -23.36 17.44 0.14
C MET A 555 -23.34 18.95 -0.10
N ALA A 556 -22.64 19.43 -1.13
CA ALA A 556 -22.64 20.84 -1.51
C ALA A 556 -23.83 21.27 -2.37
N GLN A 557 -24.57 20.32 -2.95
CA GLN A 557 -25.74 20.61 -3.77
C GLN A 557 -26.94 21.01 -2.92
N GLN A 558 -27.70 22.01 -3.35
CA GLN A 558 -28.86 22.54 -2.60
C GLN A 558 -29.92 21.46 -2.28
N HIS A 559 -30.11 20.48 -3.17
CA HIS A 559 -31.06 19.38 -2.98
C HIS A 559 -30.69 18.44 -1.82
N VAL A 560 -29.40 18.23 -1.56
CA VAL A 560 -28.92 17.41 -0.43
C VAL A 560 -28.75 18.29 0.81
N ALA A 561 -28.27 19.52 0.64
CA ALA A 561 -28.12 20.46 1.75
C ALA A 561 -29.45 20.79 2.44
N SER A 562 -30.59 20.68 1.76
CA SER A 562 -31.94 20.82 2.35
C SER A 562 -32.52 19.51 2.90
N ASN A 563 -31.79 18.38 2.81
CA ASN A 563 -32.28 17.07 3.22
C ASN A 563 -31.46 16.50 4.39
N HIS A 564 -31.96 16.73 5.61
CA HIS A 564 -31.27 16.36 6.86
C HIS A 564 -30.89 14.88 6.96
N GLY A 565 -31.76 13.96 6.51
CA GLY A 565 -31.49 12.53 6.59
C GLY A 565 -30.37 12.06 5.65
N LEU A 566 -30.39 12.48 4.37
CA LEU A 566 -29.31 12.14 3.43
C LEU A 566 -27.99 12.81 3.79
N TYR A 567 -28.03 14.09 4.18
CA TYR A 567 -26.84 14.81 4.61
C TYR A 567 -26.19 14.14 5.82
N SER A 568 -26.99 13.76 6.82
CA SER A 568 -26.50 13.03 8.00
C SER A 568 -25.89 11.68 7.65
N ALA A 569 -26.52 10.88 6.77
CA ALA A 569 -25.98 9.59 6.35
C ALA A 569 -24.63 9.75 5.61
N MET A 570 -24.53 10.76 4.74
CA MET A 570 -23.29 11.11 4.02
C MET A 570 -22.19 11.59 4.97
N GLU A 571 -22.53 12.43 5.93
CA GLU A 571 -21.60 12.93 6.94
C GLU A 571 -21.06 11.80 7.83
N HIS A 572 -21.94 10.92 8.32
CA HIS A 572 -21.57 9.73 9.10
C HIS A 572 -20.68 8.79 8.29
N THR A 573 -20.93 8.65 6.98
CA THR A 573 -20.05 7.88 6.08
C THR A 573 -18.65 8.48 6.07
N LEU A 574 -18.51 9.80 5.82
CA LEU A 574 -17.21 10.46 5.78
C LEU A 574 -16.50 10.41 7.14
N MET A 575 -17.22 10.62 8.23
CA MET A 575 -16.68 10.56 9.59
C MET A 575 -16.08 9.18 9.91
N ARG A 576 -16.76 8.09 9.52
CA ARG A 576 -16.25 6.72 9.70
C ARG A 576 -15.00 6.45 8.85
N GLN A 577 -15.00 6.90 7.60
CA GLN A 577 -13.82 6.80 6.74
C GLN A 577 -12.64 7.61 7.30
N TRP A 578 -12.87 8.63 8.11
CA TRP A 578 -11.80 9.39 8.75
C TRP A 578 -11.33 8.77 10.06
N ALA A 579 -12.27 8.34 10.91
CA ALA A 579 -11.99 7.80 12.24
C ALA A 579 -11.36 6.41 12.19
N TRP A 580 -11.73 5.58 11.21
CA TRP A 580 -11.48 4.14 11.22
C TRP A 580 -10.61 3.64 10.05
N ASN A 581 -10.04 4.53 9.24
CA ASN A 581 -9.02 4.16 8.27
C ASN A 581 -7.61 4.28 8.88
N LEU A 582 -6.64 3.63 8.23
CA LEU A 582 -5.24 3.75 8.59
C LEU A 582 -4.75 5.19 8.43
N LEU A 583 -3.83 5.61 9.29
CA LEU A 583 -3.30 6.97 9.31
C LEU A 583 -2.87 7.54 7.94
N PRO A 584 -2.18 6.79 7.05
CA PRO A 584 -1.83 7.30 5.71
C PRO A 584 -3.04 7.59 4.82
N ASP A 585 -4.10 6.79 4.93
CA ASP A 585 -5.34 6.98 4.20
C ASP A 585 -6.10 8.20 4.74
N THR A 586 -6.08 8.41 6.06
CA THR A 586 -6.64 9.62 6.71
C THR A 586 -5.88 10.88 6.29
N ILE A 587 -4.55 10.83 6.17
CA ILE A 587 -3.74 11.95 5.65
C ILE A 587 -4.10 12.23 4.18
N SER A 588 -4.26 11.20 3.37
CA SER A 588 -4.67 11.33 1.96
C SER A 588 -6.05 11.99 1.83
N LEU A 589 -6.99 11.67 2.72
CA LEU A 589 -8.28 12.35 2.82
C LEU A 589 -8.11 13.82 3.24
N ALA A 590 -7.30 14.11 4.26
CA ALA A 590 -7.06 15.47 4.73
C ALA A 590 -6.59 16.41 3.60
N HIS A 591 -5.67 15.94 2.74
CA HIS A 591 -5.19 16.72 1.59
C HIS A 591 -6.29 17.07 0.56
N LEU A 592 -7.33 16.25 0.43
CA LEU A 592 -8.44 16.49 -0.50
C LEU A 592 -9.45 17.53 -0.01
N PHE A 593 -9.53 17.76 1.30
CA PHE A 593 -10.62 18.53 1.92
C PHE A 593 -10.20 19.90 2.48
N VAL A 594 -8.98 20.38 2.18
CA VAL A 594 -8.40 21.63 2.72
C VAL A 594 -9.22 22.89 2.40
N ASP A 595 -10.04 22.89 1.34
CA ASP A 595 -10.72 24.09 0.85
C ASP A 595 -12.21 24.24 1.26
N ASN A 596 -12.73 23.43 2.21
CA ASN A 596 -14.18 23.43 2.51
C ASN A 596 -14.53 23.45 4.01
N ALA A 597 -15.67 24.06 4.39
CA ALA A 597 -16.06 24.27 5.80
C ALA A 597 -16.16 22.96 6.63
N PHE A 598 -16.68 21.88 6.03
CA PHE A 598 -16.68 20.54 6.65
C PHE A 598 -15.27 19.98 6.78
N GLY A 599 -14.42 20.20 5.78
CA GLY A 599 -12.99 19.88 5.83
C GLY A 599 -12.26 20.67 6.92
N ASN A 600 -12.59 21.95 7.13
CA ASN A 600 -12.02 22.77 8.21
C ASN A 600 -12.44 22.27 9.60
N THR A 601 -13.71 21.89 9.81
CA THR A 601 -14.16 21.25 11.05
C THR A 601 -13.45 19.91 11.27
N LEU A 602 -13.26 19.13 10.21
CA LEU A 602 -12.55 17.87 10.28
C LEU A 602 -11.00 18.01 10.32
N LEU A 603 -10.44 19.16 9.93
CA LEU A 603 -9.02 19.50 10.08
C LEU A 603 -8.71 20.00 11.50
N ASN A 604 -9.62 20.77 12.12
CA ASN A 604 -9.55 21.13 13.55
C ASN A 604 -9.54 19.87 14.45
N LEU A 605 -10.27 18.83 14.03
CA LEU A 605 -10.30 17.46 14.58
C LEU A 605 -8.93 16.80 14.73
N ASN A 606 -7.95 17.28 13.96
CA ASN A 606 -6.64 16.68 13.78
C ASN A 606 -5.51 17.72 13.96
N SER A 607 -5.73 18.77 14.75
CA SER A 607 -4.64 19.62 15.23
C SER A 607 -3.49 18.77 15.78
N TRP A 608 -3.76 17.65 16.46
CA TRP A 608 -2.76 16.68 16.93
C TRP A 608 -2.06 15.84 15.83
N LEU A 609 -2.64 15.68 14.63
CA LEU A 609 -1.99 15.02 13.47
C LEU A 609 -1.26 16.01 12.54
N VAL A 610 -1.64 17.30 12.56
CA VAL A 610 -1.28 18.30 11.54
C VAL A 610 -0.43 19.47 12.09
N TYR A 611 -0.32 19.69 13.41
CA TYR A 611 0.33 20.91 13.93
C TYR A 611 1.87 20.94 13.75
N ASN A 612 2.35 22.15 13.42
CA ASN A 612 3.70 22.52 13.01
C ASN A 612 4.52 23.07 14.21
N PRO A 613 5.82 22.76 14.40
CA PRO A 613 6.59 23.12 15.60
C PRO A 613 7.10 24.57 15.65
N MET A 614 6.62 25.48 14.81
CA MET A 614 7.29 26.77 14.57
C MET A 614 6.83 27.95 15.44
N ASP A 615 6.20 27.74 16.59
CA ASP A 615 6.04 28.82 17.58
C ASP A 615 6.27 28.35 19.03
N ASN A 616 7.36 28.84 19.60
CA ASN A 616 8.05 28.33 20.79
C ASN A 616 7.40 28.77 22.13
N SER A 617 6.07 28.85 22.22
CA SER A 617 5.39 29.33 23.45
C SER A 617 4.17 28.55 23.93
N ARG A 618 3.77 27.44 23.30
CA ARG A 618 2.84 26.45 23.87
C ARG A 618 3.30 25.04 23.53
N ALA A 619 3.37 24.19 24.56
CA ALA A 619 3.89 22.83 24.64
C ALA A 619 4.21 22.12 23.30
N GLY A 620 5.50 21.85 23.06
CA GLY A 620 5.96 21.05 21.93
C GLY A 620 5.48 19.60 22.01
N ARG A 621 5.02 19.05 20.88
CA ARG A 621 4.81 17.62 20.59
C ARG A 621 4.57 17.40 19.08
N LEU A 622 4.84 16.17 18.65
CA LEU A 622 5.13 15.62 17.32
C LEU A 622 4.44 16.20 16.05
N VAL A 623 5.25 16.36 14.98
CA VAL A 623 4.82 16.33 13.58
C VAL A 623 4.92 14.89 13.08
N ILE A 624 3.82 14.28 12.61
CA ILE A 624 3.86 12.92 12.04
C ILE A 624 4.11 12.94 10.51
N CYS A 625 3.95 14.08 9.82
CA CYS A 625 4.35 14.24 8.41
C CYS A 625 4.88 15.65 8.10
N PRO A 626 6.13 15.82 7.63
CA PRO A 626 6.67 17.11 7.19
C PRO A 626 5.89 17.74 6.02
N GLU A 627 5.13 16.95 5.25
CA GLU A 627 4.37 17.43 4.09
C GLU A 627 3.16 18.31 4.47
N LEU A 628 2.55 18.05 5.64
CA LEU A 628 1.47 18.86 6.20
C LEU A 628 1.97 20.19 6.80
N SER A 629 3.29 20.30 7.08
CA SER A 629 3.90 21.55 7.56
C SER A 629 3.91 22.68 6.51
N SER A 630 3.58 22.36 5.26
CA SER A 630 3.48 23.29 4.13
C SER A 630 2.08 23.90 3.93
N LEU A 631 1.09 23.47 4.72
CA LEU A 631 -0.26 24.01 4.63
C LEU A 631 -0.30 25.47 5.13
N PRO A 632 -0.90 26.40 4.37
CA PRO A 632 -0.83 27.82 4.69
C PRO A 632 -1.66 28.16 5.94
N LEU A 633 -1.05 28.97 6.83
CA LEU A 633 -1.60 29.62 8.04
C LEU A 633 -2.98 30.32 7.88
N THR A 634 -3.53 30.37 6.67
CA THR A 634 -4.83 30.95 6.35
C THR A 634 -6.01 30.11 6.83
N ALA A 635 -5.87 28.79 6.99
CA ALA A 635 -6.95 27.91 7.48
C ALA A 635 -7.28 28.13 8.98
N GLN A 636 -6.33 28.60 9.78
CA GLN A 636 -6.50 28.86 11.22
C GLN A 636 -7.23 30.18 11.55
N ARG A 637 -7.50 31.04 10.56
CA ARG A 637 -7.91 32.45 10.82
C ARG A 637 -9.41 32.73 10.79
N THR A 638 -10.30 31.74 10.62
CA THR A 638 -11.75 32.00 10.47
C THR A 638 -12.62 31.72 11.69
N ALA A 639 -12.08 31.23 12.80
CA ALA A 639 -12.82 31.05 14.05
C ALA A 639 -12.25 31.93 15.17
N ILE A 640 -12.52 33.24 15.15
CA ILE A 640 -12.40 34.04 16.37
C ILE A 640 -13.59 33.63 17.24
N THR A 641 -13.37 32.70 18.17
CA THR A 641 -14.37 32.29 19.15
C THR A 641 -14.76 33.47 20.04
N LEU A 642 -16.03 33.56 20.41
CA LEU A 642 -16.58 34.62 21.26
C LEU A 642 -15.82 34.80 22.59
N GLU A 643 -15.10 33.77 23.06
CA GLU A 643 -14.32 33.80 24.30
C GLU A 643 -13.04 34.66 24.23
N GLU A 644 -12.38 34.75 23.07
CA GLU A 644 -11.14 35.56 22.93
C GLU A 644 -11.42 37.07 22.95
N ASP A 645 -12.67 37.46 22.70
CA ASP A 645 -13.12 38.84 22.63
C ASP A 645 -14.41 39.01 23.46
N PRO A 646 -14.30 39.40 24.75
CA PRO A 646 -15.47 39.56 25.62
C PRO A 646 -16.48 40.57 25.06
N ALA A 647 -16.04 41.55 24.26
CA ALA A 647 -16.95 42.50 23.62
C ALA A 647 -17.79 41.82 22.51
N LYS A 648 -17.23 40.84 21.78
CA LYS A 648 -17.99 40.00 20.84
C LYS A 648 -18.93 39.05 21.56
N ALA A 649 -18.51 38.40 22.65
CA ALA A 649 -19.41 37.57 23.47
C ALA A 649 -20.61 38.38 23.97
N GLU A 650 -20.39 39.56 24.54
CA GLU A 650 -21.47 40.45 24.99
C GLU A 650 -22.35 40.93 23.84
N ALA A 651 -21.78 41.23 22.67
CA ALA A 651 -22.54 41.61 21.49
C ALA A 651 -23.44 40.47 21.02
N PHE A 652 -22.94 39.23 20.98
CA PHE A 652 -23.70 38.05 20.61
C PHE A 652 -24.79 37.71 21.64
N GLN A 653 -24.51 37.85 22.95
CA GLN A 653 -25.53 37.69 23.99
C GLN A 653 -26.64 38.74 23.88
N ARG A 654 -26.29 40.00 23.56
CA ARG A 654 -27.27 41.07 23.26
C ARG A 654 -28.09 40.75 22.02
N GLU A 655 -27.47 40.15 21.00
CA GLU A 655 -28.14 39.70 19.79
C GLU A 655 -29.19 38.60 20.10
N VAL A 656 -28.79 37.55 20.80
CA VAL A 656 -29.70 36.48 21.25
C VAL A 656 -30.82 37.04 22.13
N HIS A 657 -30.53 38.02 23.00
CA HIS A 657 -31.57 38.68 23.80
C HIS A 657 -32.58 39.42 22.93
N THR A 658 -32.10 40.15 21.91
CA THR A 658 -32.95 40.90 20.98
C THR A 658 -33.87 39.94 20.24
N ASP A 659 -33.31 38.88 19.67
CA ASP A 659 -34.06 37.86 18.93
C ASP A 659 -35.07 37.11 19.84
N PHE A 660 -34.71 36.90 21.11
CA PHE A 660 -35.62 36.33 22.11
C PHE A 660 -36.81 37.23 22.43
N MET A 661 -36.59 38.55 22.56
CA MET A 661 -37.67 39.51 22.79
C MET A 661 -38.61 39.59 21.57
N GLN A 662 -38.06 39.46 20.36
CA GLN A 662 -38.83 39.38 19.12
C GLN A 662 -39.78 38.16 19.13
N MET A 663 -39.30 37.00 19.60
CA MET A 663 -40.10 35.77 19.73
C MET A 663 -41.21 35.89 20.78
N ARG A 664 -40.96 36.52 21.94
CA ARG A 664 -41.96 36.73 23.01
C ARG A 664 -43.02 37.80 22.68
N GLY A 665 -42.89 38.45 21.53
CA GLY A 665 -43.90 39.35 20.98
C GLY A 665 -43.61 40.82 21.26
N GLN A 666 -42.56 41.35 20.62
CA GLN A 666 -42.49 42.76 20.18
C GLN A 666 -41.71 42.90 18.85
N PRO A 667 -42.37 42.80 17.67
CA PRO A 667 -41.94 43.57 16.47
C PRO A 667 -42.97 43.90 15.37
N GLU A 668 -42.52 44.65 14.35
CA GLU A 668 -43.25 45.05 13.10
C GLU A 668 -43.37 43.91 12.05
N MET A 669 -42.53 42.86 12.08
CA MET A 669 -42.44 41.76 11.08
C MET A 669 -42.78 40.39 11.71
N SER A 670 -43.25 39.40 10.93
CA SER A 670 -43.55 38.08 11.48
C SER A 670 -42.28 37.32 11.92
N TRP A 671 -42.38 36.50 12.98
CA TRP A 671 -41.23 35.75 13.50
C TRP A 671 -40.56 34.85 12.45
N MET A 672 -41.35 34.26 11.54
CA MET A 672 -40.86 33.43 10.46
C MET A 672 -40.03 34.23 9.45
N GLU A 673 -40.48 35.41 9.05
CA GLU A 673 -39.73 36.30 8.14
C GLU A 673 -38.48 36.84 8.82
N TYR A 674 -38.58 37.19 10.11
CA TYR A 674 -37.45 37.66 10.90
C TYR A 674 -36.33 36.62 10.99
N MET A 675 -36.66 35.37 11.32
CA MET A 675 -35.70 34.26 11.43
C MET A 675 -35.24 33.71 10.07
N SER A 676 -35.88 34.10 8.97
CA SER A 676 -35.44 33.74 7.62
C SER A 676 -34.22 34.57 7.17
N MET A 677 -33.90 35.68 7.84
CA MET A 677 -32.72 36.49 7.52
C MET A 677 -31.41 35.72 7.81
N PRO A 678 -30.46 35.63 6.86
CA PRO A 678 -29.22 34.86 7.04
C PRO A 678 -28.39 35.24 8.28
N SER A 679 -28.41 36.51 8.68
CA SER A 679 -27.71 36.98 9.88
C SER A 679 -28.35 36.52 11.20
N ARG A 680 -29.64 36.12 11.19
CA ARG A 680 -30.39 35.71 12.38
C ARG A 680 -30.55 34.20 12.51
N GLN A 681 -30.46 33.46 11.42
CA GLN A 681 -30.61 32.00 11.43
C GLN A 681 -29.73 31.26 12.46
N PRO A 682 -28.47 31.66 12.74
CA PRO A 682 -27.63 30.97 13.71
C PRO A 682 -28.12 31.08 15.17
N THR A 683 -28.88 32.13 15.52
CA THR A 683 -29.29 32.38 16.92
C THR A 683 -30.52 31.57 17.34
N ILE A 684 -31.21 30.91 16.41
CA ILE A 684 -32.51 30.26 16.65
C ILE A 684 -32.46 29.25 17.82
N LEU A 685 -31.42 28.42 17.88
CA LEU A 685 -31.27 27.42 18.95
C LEU A 685 -30.93 28.08 20.30
N CYS A 686 -30.16 29.17 20.30
CA CYS A 686 -29.89 29.97 21.50
C CYS A 686 -31.18 30.60 22.05
N VAL A 687 -32.03 31.12 21.16
CA VAL A 687 -33.34 31.70 21.52
C VAL A 687 -34.27 30.64 22.11
N ILE A 688 -34.33 29.45 21.51
CA ILE A 688 -35.11 28.32 22.03
C ILE A 688 -34.59 27.90 23.41
N PHE A 689 -33.27 27.75 23.56
CA PHE A 689 -32.64 27.40 24.83
C PHE A 689 -33.00 28.41 25.93
N ARG A 690 -32.85 29.71 25.65
CA ARG A 690 -33.20 30.79 26.58
C ARG A 690 -34.69 30.79 26.93
N TYR A 691 -35.56 30.56 25.96
CA TYR A 691 -36.99 30.46 26.19
C TYR A 691 -37.36 29.33 27.13
N LEU A 692 -36.74 28.16 26.98
CA LEU A 692 -37.02 27.00 27.81
C LEU A 692 -36.46 27.17 29.23
N ILE A 693 -35.35 27.89 29.40
CA ILE A 693 -34.83 28.29 30.72
C ILE A 693 -35.79 29.24 31.45
N GLU A 694 -36.24 30.30 30.77
CA GLU A 694 -37.04 31.36 31.41
C GLU A 694 -38.53 31.00 31.52
N SER A 695 -39.01 29.95 30.85
CA SER A 695 -40.43 29.57 30.89
C SER A 695 -40.72 28.59 32.03
N PRO A 696 -41.83 28.76 32.77
CA PRO A 696 -42.23 27.83 33.82
C PRO A 696 -42.51 26.44 33.22
N PRO A 697 -42.31 25.34 33.97
CA PRO A 697 -42.41 23.97 33.44
C PRO A 697 -43.70 23.67 32.66
N GLU A 698 -44.81 24.26 33.09
CA GLU A 698 -46.14 24.11 32.48
C GLU A 698 -46.26 24.76 31.08
N HIS A 699 -45.37 25.70 30.75
CA HIS A 699 -45.40 26.50 29.51
C HIS A 699 -44.19 26.21 28.59
N GLN A 700 -43.42 25.14 28.82
CA GLN A 700 -42.24 24.78 28.01
C GLN A 700 -42.58 24.10 26.66
N MET A 701 -43.72 24.43 26.04
CA MET A 701 -44.11 23.96 24.71
C MET A 701 -43.58 24.89 23.63
N LEU A 702 -43.08 24.33 22.52
CA LEU A 702 -42.62 25.10 21.36
C LEU A 702 -43.75 25.26 20.34
N SER A 703 -43.83 26.44 19.72
CA SER A 703 -44.78 26.71 18.65
C SER A 703 -44.42 25.91 17.38
N PRO A 704 -45.40 25.36 16.64
CA PRO A 704 -45.18 24.72 15.34
C PRO A 704 -44.35 25.55 14.35
N VAL A 705 -44.46 26.88 14.44
CA VAL A 705 -43.69 27.84 13.60
C VAL A 705 -42.18 27.63 13.75
N ILE A 706 -41.69 27.26 14.94
CA ILE A 706 -40.27 27.00 15.17
C ILE A 706 -39.78 25.83 14.32
N TYR A 707 -40.53 24.73 14.31
CA TYR A 707 -40.21 23.55 13.51
C TYR A 707 -40.31 23.84 12.00
N GLN A 708 -41.24 24.68 11.57
CA GLN A 708 -41.32 25.13 10.17
C GLN A 708 -40.11 25.98 9.74
N ILE A 709 -39.54 26.77 10.66
CA ILE A 709 -38.31 27.51 10.39
C ILE A 709 -37.13 26.53 10.30
N LEU A 710 -36.99 25.61 11.26
CA LEU A 710 -35.93 24.59 11.26
C LEU A 710 -35.97 23.67 10.03
N ASP A 711 -37.17 23.29 9.58
CA ASP A 711 -37.36 22.46 8.38
C ASP A 711 -36.98 23.19 7.08
N ARG A 712 -37.04 24.54 7.07
CA ARG A 712 -36.59 25.37 5.94
C ARG A 712 -35.09 25.63 5.93
N GLN A 713 -34.41 25.48 7.08
CA GLN A 713 -32.97 25.63 7.16
C GLN A 713 -32.27 24.46 6.45
N THR A 714 -31.23 24.80 5.70
CA THR A 714 -30.27 23.81 5.20
C THR A 714 -29.51 23.19 6.36
N CYS A 715 -28.99 21.98 6.15
CA CYS A 715 -28.16 21.26 7.13
C CYS A 715 -26.94 22.10 7.55
N ARG A 716 -26.38 22.89 6.61
CA ARG A 716 -25.26 23.80 6.90
C ARG A 716 -25.67 24.92 7.84
N GLU A 717 -26.80 25.58 7.58
CA GLU A 717 -27.36 26.60 8.47
C GLU A 717 -27.70 26.01 9.85
N HIS A 718 -28.22 24.79 9.88
CA HIS A 718 -28.52 24.08 11.12
C HIS A 718 -27.25 23.75 11.93
N VAL A 719 -26.17 23.29 11.27
CA VAL A 719 -24.86 23.08 11.92
C VAL A 719 -24.33 24.39 12.49
N LEU A 720 -24.43 25.50 11.76
CA LEU A 720 -24.05 26.83 12.26
C LEU A 720 -24.88 27.23 13.48
N ALA A 721 -26.17 26.92 13.51
CA ALA A 721 -27.03 27.17 14.67
C ALA A 721 -26.63 26.33 15.91
N VAL A 722 -26.22 25.07 15.73
CA VAL A 722 -25.74 24.22 16.84
C VAL A 722 -24.38 24.71 17.35
N ASN A 723 -23.50 25.13 16.45
CA ASN A 723 -22.20 25.72 16.81
C ASN A 723 -22.40 27.04 17.58
N ALA A 724 -23.32 27.89 17.12
CA ALA A 724 -23.70 29.12 17.81
C ALA A 724 -24.30 28.85 19.19
N LEU A 725 -25.13 27.81 19.34
CA LEU A 725 -25.62 27.36 20.65
C LEU A 725 -24.47 26.89 21.55
N THR A 726 -23.51 26.16 20.99
CA THR A 726 -22.32 25.66 21.71
C THR A 726 -21.51 26.82 22.29
N ASP A 727 -21.21 27.83 21.48
CA ASP A 727 -20.49 29.02 21.94
C ASP A 727 -21.29 29.80 22.99
N TYR A 728 -22.62 29.90 22.80
CA TYR A 728 -23.50 30.57 23.74
C TYR A 728 -23.50 29.89 25.13
N ILE A 729 -23.67 28.56 25.19
CA ILE A 729 -23.73 27.84 26.46
C ILE A 729 -22.38 27.79 27.18
N ILE A 730 -21.26 27.70 26.44
CA ILE A 730 -19.91 27.81 27.02
C ILE A 730 -19.70 29.20 27.62
N SER A 731 -20.10 30.25 26.89
CA SER A 731 -20.04 31.64 27.36
C SER A 731 -20.87 31.84 28.64
N GLN A 732 -22.08 31.30 28.70
CA GLN A 732 -22.94 31.38 29.90
C GLN A 732 -22.33 30.62 31.08
N CYS A 733 -21.81 29.40 30.86
CA CYS A 733 -21.11 28.64 31.91
C CYS A 733 -19.88 29.39 32.43
N SER A 734 -19.17 30.09 31.54
CA SER A 734 -17.99 30.87 31.91
C SER A 734 -18.35 32.13 32.72
N ALA A 735 -19.49 32.75 32.43
CA ALA A 735 -20.01 33.89 33.18
C ALA A 735 -20.60 33.49 34.55
N GLU A 736 -21.26 32.34 34.62
CA GLU A 736 -21.93 31.82 35.83
C GLU A 736 -21.07 30.83 36.64
N LYS A 737 -19.73 30.89 36.53
CA LYS A 737 -18.76 29.95 37.17
C LYS A 737 -19.00 29.65 38.67
N ASN A 738 -19.72 30.51 39.40
CA ASN A 738 -20.00 30.37 40.83
C ASN A 738 -21.42 29.84 41.16
N SER A 739 -22.24 29.53 40.15
CA SER A 739 -23.61 29.03 40.33
C SER A 739 -23.64 27.50 40.24
N GLU A 740 -23.76 26.82 41.39
CA GLU A 740 -23.89 25.34 41.42
C GLU A 740 -25.19 24.83 40.78
N GLU A 741 -26.22 25.67 40.66
CA GLU A 741 -27.53 25.30 40.14
C GLU A 741 -27.64 25.44 38.59
N PHE A 742 -26.79 26.26 37.98
CA PHE A 742 -26.92 26.57 36.55
C PHE A 742 -26.61 25.39 35.64
N LEU A 743 -25.50 24.67 35.90
CA LEU A 743 -25.10 23.53 35.07
C LEU A 743 -26.18 22.43 35.05
N PRO A 744 -26.72 21.94 36.18
CA PRO A 744 -27.85 21.01 36.17
C PRO A 744 -29.08 21.54 35.42
N MET A 745 -29.42 22.83 35.58
CA MET A 745 -30.55 23.45 34.88
C MET A 745 -30.33 23.47 33.36
N MET A 746 -29.15 23.86 32.91
CA MET A 746 -28.74 23.86 31.50
C MET A 746 -28.82 22.44 30.91
N ILE A 747 -28.23 21.45 31.59
CA ILE A 747 -28.23 20.05 31.13
C ILE A 747 -29.67 19.52 31.00
N ARG A 748 -30.55 19.84 31.95
CA ARG A 748 -31.98 19.51 31.87
C ARG A 748 -32.64 20.12 30.63
N VAL A 749 -32.37 21.39 30.33
CA VAL A 749 -32.93 22.06 29.15
C VAL A 749 -32.36 21.50 27.85
N LEU A 750 -31.05 21.22 27.78
CA LEU A 750 -30.44 20.58 26.61
C LEU A 750 -31.03 19.18 26.36
N ASN A 751 -31.21 18.36 27.40
CA ASN A 751 -31.88 17.06 27.29
C ASN A 751 -33.33 17.20 26.82
N MET A 752 -34.05 18.24 27.27
CA MET A 752 -35.39 18.53 26.79
C MET A 752 -35.37 18.95 25.31
N MET A 753 -34.44 19.80 24.89
CA MET A 753 -34.29 20.21 23.48
C MET A 753 -34.03 19.01 22.56
N VAL A 754 -33.17 18.08 22.98
CA VAL A 754 -32.76 16.92 22.19
C VAL A 754 -33.81 15.81 22.17
N PHE A 755 -34.18 15.28 23.34
CA PHE A 755 -34.97 14.04 23.43
C PHE A 755 -36.48 14.26 23.49
N HIS A 756 -36.94 15.44 23.91
CA HIS A 756 -38.37 15.72 24.08
C HIS A 756 -38.92 16.68 23.03
N ARG A 757 -38.10 17.67 22.62
CA ARG A 757 -38.48 18.69 21.65
C ARG A 757 -37.88 18.45 20.26
N HIS A 758 -36.92 17.53 20.11
CA HIS A 758 -36.29 17.17 18.83
C HIS A 758 -35.92 18.40 17.96
N VAL A 759 -35.39 19.47 18.57
CA VAL A 759 -34.93 20.66 17.83
C VAL A 759 -33.51 20.51 17.28
N MET A 760 -32.77 19.51 17.76
CA MET A 760 -31.47 19.06 17.27
C MET A 760 -31.25 17.61 17.72
N THR A 761 -30.33 16.89 17.07
CA THR A 761 -30.00 15.50 17.46
C THR A 761 -28.87 15.44 18.47
N PHE A 762 -28.84 14.39 19.29
CA PHE A 762 -27.84 14.24 20.36
C PHE A 762 -26.42 14.09 19.79
N ASP A 763 -26.26 13.29 18.74
CA ASP A 763 -24.99 13.09 18.04
C ASP A 763 -24.46 14.40 17.45
N ARG A 764 -25.32 15.25 16.89
CA ARG A 764 -24.93 16.57 16.37
C ARG A 764 -24.45 17.50 17.49
N LEU A 765 -25.21 17.61 18.58
CA LEU A 765 -24.84 18.45 19.73
C LEU A 765 -23.49 18.00 20.32
N LEU A 766 -23.33 16.69 20.50
CA LEU A 766 -22.10 16.11 21.04
C LEU A 766 -20.92 16.39 20.11
N LEU A 767 -21.09 16.20 18.80
CA LEU A 767 -20.05 16.49 17.81
C LEU A 767 -19.62 17.96 17.86
N SER A 768 -20.57 18.90 17.92
CA SER A 768 -20.26 20.33 18.06
C SER A 768 -19.55 20.64 19.38
N LEU A 769 -20.00 20.11 20.51
CA LEU A 769 -19.35 20.32 21.82
C LEU A 769 -17.89 19.82 21.85
N VAL A 770 -17.58 18.73 21.14
CA VAL A 770 -16.25 18.12 21.16
C VAL A 770 -15.31 18.80 20.17
N LEU A 771 -15.81 19.24 19.01
CA LEU A 771 -14.97 19.66 17.88
C LEU A 771 -15.02 21.14 17.51
N HIS A 772 -16.06 21.87 17.94
CA HIS A 772 -16.20 23.30 17.65
C HIS A 772 -15.36 24.22 18.55
N PRO A 773 -15.20 23.96 19.87
CA PRO A 773 -14.41 24.83 20.73
C PRO A 773 -12.96 24.98 20.27
N ALA A 774 -12.52 26.22 20.04
CA ALA A 774 -11.17 26.50 19.51
C ALA A 774 -10.09 26.64 20.59
N THR A 775 -10.47 26.94 21.84
CA THR A 775 -9.54 27.13 22.97
C THR A 775 -9.57 25.92 23.90
N ASP A 776 -8.47 25.64 24.60
CA ASP A 776 -8.42 24.58 25.61
C ASP A 776 -9.38 24.86 26.77
N HIS A 777 -9.56 26.13 27.15
CA HIS A 777 -10.47 26.50 28.23
C HIS A 777 -11.94 26.24 27.86
N ALA A 778 -12.37 26.71 26.68
CA ALA A 778 -13.71 26.41 26.16
C ALA A 778 -13.92 24.91 26.01
N SER A 779 -12.90 24.17 25.56
CA SER A 779 -12.96 22.72 25.41
C SER A 779 -13.10 22.01 26.76
N GLN A 780 -12.41 22.46 27.81
CA GLN A 780 -12.57 21.91 29.16
C GLN A 780 -13.99 22.13 29.70
N ILE A 781 -14.57 23.33 29.51
CA ILE A 781 -15.96 23.62 29.88
C ILE A 781 -16.90 22.71 29.08
N ALA A 782 -16.69 22.60 27.77
CA ALA A 782 -17.48 21.73 26.91
C ALA A 782 -17.40 20.27 27.35
N MET A 783 -16.23 19.76 27.75
CA MET A 783 -16.07 18.40 28.26
C MET A 783 -16.85 18.14 29.55
N VAL A 784 -17.01 19.13 30.44
CA VAL A 784 -17.89 19.03 31.62
C VAL A 784 -19.35 18.89 31.19
N ILE A 785 -19.78 19.67 30.19
CA ILE A 785 -21.13 19.58 29.62
C ILE A 785 -21.34 18.19 28.98
N VAL A 786 -20.37 17.72 28.19
CA VAL A 786 -20.38 16.40 27.54
C VAL A 786 -20.50 15.27 28.56
N GLN A 787 -19.72 15.31 29.63
CA GLN A 787 -19.79 14.31 30.72
C GLN A 787 -21.21 14.23 31.30
N ALA A 788 -21.81 15.39 31.60
CA ALA A 788 -23.14 15.46 32.19
C ALA A 788 -24.23 15.00 31.21
N LEU A 789 -24.09 15.32 29.92
CA LEU A 789 -25.01 14.87 28.87
C LEU A 789 -24.94 13.35 28.65
N LEU A 790 -23.74 12.76 28.62
CA LEU A 790 -23.57 11.31 28.45
C LEU A 790 -24.08 10.51 29.65
N ASN A 791 -24.04 11.09 30.85
CA ASN A 791 -24.54 10.47 32.08
C ASN A 791 -26.04 10.70 32.33
N CYS A 792 -26.78 11.27 31.39
CA CYS A 792 -28.20 11.50 31.58
C CYS A 792 -29.02 10.18 31.52
N THR A 793 -30.21 10.19 32.12
CA THR A 793 -31.11 9.03 32.17
C THR A 793 -31.48 8.53 30.77
N GLU A 794 -31.75 9.45 29.84
CA GLU A 794 -32.11 9.13 28.45
C GLU A 794 -31.02 8.30 27.75
N ILE A 795 -29.74 8.69 27.90
CA ILE A 795 -28.62 7.97 27.28
C ILE A 795 -28.38 6.63 27.99
N ASN A 796 -28.36 6.62 29.33
CA ASN A 796 -28.15 5.40 30.10
C ASN A 796 -29.20 4.31 29.78
N GLU A 797 -30.47 4.68 29.65
CA GLU A 797 -31.53 3.74 29.29
C GLU A 797 -31.39 3.17 27.87
N ARG A 798 -30.91 3.98 26.92
CA ARG A 798 -30.63 3.55 25.54
C ARG A 798 -29.43 2.61 25.49
N ILE A 799 -28.34 2.95 26.19
CA ILE A 799 -27.14 2.11 26.28
C ILE A 799 -27.49 0.77 26.92
N ASP A 800 -28.23 0.78 28.03
CA ASP A 800 -28.64 -0.43 28.74
C ASP A 800 -29.52 -1.33 27.86
N PHE A 801 -30.50 -0.75 27.18
CA PHE A 801 -31.34 -1.50 26.24
C PHE A 801 -30.50 -2.10 25.10
N TYR A 802 -29.65 -1.29 24.46
CA TYR A 802 -28.85 -1.71 23.32
C TYR A 802 -27.89 -2.84 23.72
N CYS A 803 -27.18 -2.69 24.85
CA CYS A 803 -26.21 -3.68 25.31
C CYS A 803 -26.87 -4.99 25.78
N ARG A 804 -28.08 -4.95 26.37
CA ARG A 804 -28.76 -6.15 26.85
C ARG A 804 -29.52 -6.90 25.76
N TYR A 805 -30.15 -6.17 24.84
CA TYR A 805 -31.16 -6.76 23.96
C TYR A 805 -30.76 -6.83 22.49
N ILE A 806 -29.80 -6.03 22.02
CA ILE A 806 -29.42 -6.03 20.60
C ILE A 806 -28.18 -6.93 20.41
N PRO A 807 -28.29 -8.04 19.67
CA PRO A 807 -27.14 -8.87 19.34
C PRO A 807 -26.20 -8.17 18.36
N LYS A 808 -24.94 -8.61 18.35
CA LYS A 808 -24.00 -8.22 17.28
C LYS A 808 -24.57 -8.67 15.93
N ARG A 809 -24.41 -7.82 14.92
CA ARG A 809 -25.00 -7.97 13.57
C ARG A 809 -24.66 -9.31 12.92
N ASP A 810 -23.43 -9.77 13.08
CA ASP A 810 -22.94 -10.99 12.44
C ASP A 810 -23.32 -12.28 13.18
N VAL A 811 -23.94 -12.18 14.36
CA VAL A 811 -24.29 -13.35 15.19
C VAL A 811 -25.72 -13.80 14.96
N ASP A 812 -26.69 -12.87 15.06
CA ASP A 812 -28.12 -13.17 14.88
C ASP A 812 -28.81 -11.97 14.20
N ALA A 813 -28.74 -11.96 12.87
CA ALA A 813 -29.31 -10.89 12.06
C ALA A 813 -30.85 -10.79 12.18
N PRO A 814 -31.63 -11.90 12.16
CA PRO A 814 -33.08 -11.81 12.34
C PRO A 814 -33.47 -11.14 13.66
N GLU A 815 -32.83 -11.52 14.76
CA GLU A 815 -33.11 -10.92 16.06
C GLU A 815 -32.60 -9.50 16.17
N HIS A 816 -31.46 -9.17 15.55
CA HIS A 816 -30.97 -7.79 15.43
C HIS A 816 -32.04 -6.87 14.84
N PHE A 817 -32.63 -7.23 13.69
CA PHE A 817 -33.65 -6.40 13.04
C PHE A 817 -34.91 -6.22 13.89
N ARG A 818 -35.38 -7.29 14.54
CA ARG A 818 -36.56 -7.22 15.43
C ARG A 818 -36.31 -6.28 16.61
N ARG A 819 -35.17 -6.45 17.29
CA ARG A 819 -34.80 -5.66 18.48
C ARG A 819 -34.49 -4.21 18.13
N LEU A 820 -33.98 -3.94 16.93
CA LEU A 820 -33.78 -2.58 16.44
C LEU A 820 -35.12 -1.86 16.19
N ALA A 821 -36.12 -2.54 15.61
CA ALA A 821 -37.45 -1.98 15.47
C ALA A 821 -38.09 -1.67 16.84
N GLU A 822 -37.90 -2.55 17.83
CA GLU A 822 -38.33 -2.30 19.22
C GLU A 822 -37.59 -1.12 19.86
N TYR A 823 -36.29 -0.98 19.59
CA TYR A 823 -35.50 0.17 20.04
C TYR A 823 -36.09 1.48 19.54
N HIS A 824 -36.39 1.61 18.25
CA HIS A 824 -36.99 2.83 17.69
C HIS A 824 -38.42 3.08 18.16
N ARG A 825 -39.17 2.03 18.50
CA ARG A 825 -40.50 2.18 19.12
C ARG A 825 -40.40 2.72 20.54
N LYS A 826 -39.40 2.28 21.31
CA LYS A 826 -39.16 2.74 22.68
C LYS A 826 -38.53 4.14 22.72
N PHE A 827 -37.64 4.43 21.78
CA PHE A 827 -36.86 5.66 21.70
C PHE A 827 -36.99 6.31 20.31
N PRO A 828 -38.15 6.94 20.00
CA PRO A 828 -38.40 7.52 18.69
C PRO A 828 -37.53 8.77 18.43
N GLU A 829 -37.04 8.91 17.21
CA GLU A 829 -36.26 10.05 16.71
C GLU A 829 -37.08 10.79 15.65
N MET A 830 -37.80 11.83 16.06
CA MET A 830 -38.76 12.55 15.20
C MET A 830 -38.09 13.58 14.29
N THR A 831 -38.65 13.80 13.10
CA THR A 831 -38.21 14.84 12.15
C THR A 831 -38.84 16.22 12.46
N PHE A 832 -38.23 17.31 11.96
CA PHE A 832 -38.79 18.66 12.12
C PHE A 832 -40.19 18.78 11.50
N ALA A 833 -40.38 18.25 10.29
CA ALA A 833 -41.67 18.25 9.62
C ALA A 833 -42.77 17.53 10.43
N GLU A 834 -42.44 16.45 11.14
CA GLU A 834 -43.40 15.76 12.01
C GLU A 834 -43.71 16.58 13.25
N MET A 835 -42.69 17.16 13.89
CA MET A 835 -42.88 18.02 15.05
C MET A 835 -43.70 19.28 14.73
N ALA A 836 -43.59 19.82 13.52
CA ALA A 836 -44.40 20.95 13.04
C ALA A 836 -45.89 20.60 12.87
N ASN A 837 -46.20 19.34 12.55
CA ASN A 837 -47.56 18.91 12.22
C ASN A 837 -48.25 18.12 13.34
N ARG A 838 -47.56 17.88 14.47
CA ARG A 838 -48.05 17.06 15.58
C ARG A 838 -49.16 17.77 16.35
N PRO A 839 -50.42 17.28 16.33
CA PRO A 839 -51.50 17.85 17.12
C PRO A 839 -51.31 17.51 18.60
N PRO A 840 -51.69 18.39 19.55
CA PRO A 840 -51.58 18.13 20.99
C PRO A 840 -52.31 16.86 21.46
N MET A 841 -53.34 16.41 20.73
CA MET A 841 -54.21 15.29 21.09
C MET A 841 -53.89 13.96 20.38
N MET A 842 -52.97 13.91 19.42
CA MET A 842 -52.63 12.68 18.66
C MET A 842 -51.12 12.44 18.66
N ALA A 843 -50.53 12.38 19.85
CA ALA A 843 -49.08 12.29 20.03
C ALA A 843 -48.46 10.98 19.51
N GLU A 844 -49.22 9.90 19.29
CA GLU A 844 -48.66 8.57 19.00
C GLU A 844 -48.58 8.20 17.50
N MET A 845 -49.16 8.99 16.59
CA MET A 845 -49.10 8.69 15.15
C MET A 845 -47.81 9.20 14.51
N VAL A 846 -46.91 8.28 14.14
CA VAL A 846 -45.73 8.53 13.30
C VAL A 846 -46.16 8.50 11.83
N ASN A 847 -45.63 9.41 10.99
CA ASN A 847 -45.88 9.38 9.56
C ASN A 847 -44.76 8.59 8.86
N PRO A 848 -45.01 7.36 8.36
CA PRO A 848 -43.95 6.55 7.77
C PRO A 848 -43.27 7.22 6.58
N ARG A 849 -43.97 8.07 5.83
CA ARG A 849 -43.39 8.75 4.65
C ARG A 849 -42.42 9.87 5.03
N ALA A 850 -42.42 10.32 6.28
CA ALA A 850 -41.47 11.33 6.76
C ALA A 850 -40.08 10.75 7.07
N HIS A 851 -39.99 9.42 7.23
CA HIS A 851 -38.74 8.73 7.55
C HIS A 851 -38.15 7.97 6.36
N TYR A 852 -36.83 7.87 6.38
CA TYR A 852 -36.08 6.99 5.48
C TYR A 852 -36.12 5.53 5.95
N PRO A 853 -35.86 4.55 5.06
CA PRO A 853 -35.80 3.14 5.43
C PRO A 853 -34.52 2.82 6.22
N ILE A 854 -34.66 2.63 7.53
CA ILE A 854 -33.56 2.29 8.44
C ILE A 854 -33.46 0.77 8.58
N TYR A 855 -32.30 0.20 8.26
CA TYR A 855 -32.00 -1.23 8.48
C TYR A 855 -31.06 -1.44 9.66
N TYR A 856 -30.10 -0.54 9.87
CA TYR A 856 -29.07 -0.70 10.92
C TYR A 856 -28.90 0.51 11.83
N GLY A 857 -29.19 1.71 11.34
CA GLY A 857 -28.87 2.96 12.05
C GLY A 857 -29.58 3.11 13.38
N SER A 858 -28.83 3.47 14.42
CA SER A 858 -29.35 3.85 15.74
C SER A 858 -28.50 4.99 16.32
N LEU A 859 -29.02 5.75 17.28
CA LEU A 859 -28.22 6.75 17.98
C LEU A 859 -26.94 6.15 18.59
N ILE A 860 -27.02 4.98 19.22
CA ILE A 860 -25.88 4.33 19.89
C ILE A 860 -24.73 4.06 18.90
N GLU A 861 -25.03 3.57 17.71
CA GLU A 861 -24.02 3.31 16.68
C GLU A 861 -23.48 4.58 16.01
N ARG A 862 -24.32 5.62 15.89
CA ARG A 862 -23.89 6.96 15.43
C ARG A 862 -22.94 7.62 16.43
N LEU A 863 -23.05 7.30 17.71
CA LEU A 863 -22.18 7.85 18.75
C LEU A 863 -20.78 7.25 18.78
N LEU A 864 -20.56 6.01 18.36
CA LEU A 864 -19.23 5.35 18.40
C LEU A 864 -18.06 6.24 17.89
N PRO A 865 -18.07 6.76 16.64
CA PRO A 865 -16.96 7.59 16.14
C PRO A 865 -16.86 8.93 16.86
N ILE A 866 -17.98 9.45 17.38
CA ILE A 866 -18.00 10.70 18.16
C ILE A 866 -17.42 10.46 19.54
N LEU A 867 -17.67 9.29 20.14
CA LEU A 867 -17.09 8.86 21.41
C LEU A 867 -15.58 8.63 21.26
N ASP A 868 -15.11 8.09 20.13
CA ASP A 868 -13.67 7.99 19.83
C ASP A 868 -13.01 9.37 19.93
N PHE A 869 -13.59 10.38 19.26
CA PHE A 869 -13.12 11.77 19.34
C PHE A 869 -13.26 12.36 20.74
N THR A 870 -14.35 12.05 21.45
CA THR A 870 -14.59 12.53 22.81
C THR A 870 -13.53 12.03 23.78
N LEU A 871 -13.20 10.72 23.71
CA LEU A 871 -12.17 10.12 24.55
C LEU A 871 -10.79 10.66 24.20
N ALA A 872 -10.46 10.81 22.91
CA ALA A 872 -9.22 11.42 22.46
C ALA A 872 -9.07 12.86 22.99
N ARG A 873 -10.12 13.69 22.87
CA ARG A 873 -10.11 15.08 23.36
C ARG A 873 -10.02 15.16 24.88
N ALA A 874 -10.67 14.26 25.61
CA ALA A 874 -10.57 14.17 27.08
C ALA A 874 -9.14 13.85 27.54
N LEU A 875 -8.46 12.94 26.83
CA LEU A 875 -7.07 12.60 27.10
C LEU A 875 -6.12 13.77 26.78
N GLU A 876 -6.41 14.51 25.71
CA GLU A 876 -5.57 15.63 25.25
C GLU A 876 -5.59 16.78 26.26
N LEU A 877 -6.79 17.11 26.75
CA LEU A 877 -7.02 18.13 27.77
C LEU A 877 -6.62 17.69 29.18
N GLN A 878 -6.22 16.42 29.36
CA GLN A 878 -5.83 15.81 30.64
C GLN A 878 -6.93 15.91 31.72
N VAL A 879 -8.20 15.71 31.32
CA VAL A 879 -9.37 15.76 32.23
C VAL A 879 -9.75 14.36 32.74
N ASP A 880 -8.90 13.79 33.61
CA ASP A 880 -8.91 12.37 33.98
C ASP A 880 -10.22 11.87 34.61
N ASN A 881 -10.84 12.70 35.46
CA ASN A 881 -12.11 12.37 36.09
C ASN A 881 -13.23 12.27 35.05
N ILE A 882 -13.22 13.17 34.06
CA ILE A 882 -14.18 13.19 32.96
C ILE A 882 -13.99 11.96 32.08
N PHE A 883 -12.75 11.70 31.66
CA PHE A 883 -12.38 10.53 30.88
C PHE A 883 -12.85 9.22 31.52
N SER A 884 -12.52 9.03 32.80
CA SER A 884 -12.87 7.80 33.53
C SER A 884 -14.38 7.60 33.65
N THR A 885 -15.12 8.70 33.85
CA THR A 885 -16.58 8.66 33.94
C THR A 885 -17.20 8.28 32.60
N ILE A 886 -16.78 8.95 31.50
CA ILE A 886 -17.28 8.66 30.16
C ILE A 886 -16.98 7.20 29.78
N LEU A 887 -15.77 6.73 30.07
CA LEU A 887 -15.36 5.35 29.79
C LEU A 887 -16.18 4.33 30.57
N THR A 888 -16.56 4.64 31.82
CA THR A 888 -17.42 3.76 32.63
C THR A 888 -18.83 3.68 32.06
N THR A 889 -19.39 4.82 31.63
CA THR A 889 -20.76 4.89 31.09
C THR A 889 -20.88 4.31 29.68
N CYS A 890 -19.94 4.66 28.80
CA CYS A 890 -19.99 4.30 27.37
C CYS A 890 -19.14 3.08 27.00
N GLY A 891 -18.26 2.61 27.90
CA GLY A 891 -17.39 1.44 27.68
C GLY A 891 -18.10 0.19 27.12
N PRO A 892 -19.28 -0.20 27.66
CA PRO A 892 -20.01 -1.37 27.16
C PRO A 892 -20.42 -1.30 25.68
N ILE A 893 -20.54 -0.10 25.11
CA ILE A 893 -20.93 0.10 23.70
C ILE A 893 -19.77 -0.31 22.76
N TYR A 894 -18.52 -0.23 23.21
CA TYR A 894 -17.36 -0.57 22.39
C TYR A 894 -17.33 -2.04 21.96
N LYS A 895 -18.15 -2.92 22.54
CA LYS A 895 -18.35 -4.27 22.01
C LYS A 895 -18.86 -4.27 20.56
N PHE A 896 -19.52 -3.20 20.11
CA PHE A 896 -20.03 -3.02 18.74
C PHE A 896 -19.07 -2.21 17.84
N HIS A 897 -17.93 -1.75 18.37
CA HIS A 897 -16.97 -0.99 17.60
C HIS A 897 -16.31 -1.89 16.53
N PRO A 898 -16.24 -1.47 15.25
CA PRO A 898 -15.69 -2.30 14.18
C PRO A 898 -14.16 -2.28 14.09
N TYR A 899 -13.50 -1.22 14.57
CA TYR A 899 -12.03 -1.06 14.53
C TYR A 899 -11.34 -0.72 15.88
N PRO A 900 -11.64 -1.42 17.00
CA PRO A 900 -11.11 -1.07 18.31
C PRO A 900 -9.57 -1.15 18.43
N ILE A 901 -8.90 -2.07 17.73
CA ILE A 901 -7.43 -2.21 17.77
C ILE A 901 -6.78 -1.00 17.11
N THR A 902 -7.28 -0.63 15.91
CA THR A 902 -6.79 0.53 15.16
C THR A 902 -6.93 1.82 15.97
N PHE A 903 -8.09 2.01 16.60
CA PHE A 903 -8.37 3.19 17.43
C PHE A 903 -7.42 3.28 18.63
N LEU A 904 -7.32 2.21 19.43
CA LEU A 904 -6.45 2.18 20.61
C LEU A 904 -4.98 2.40 20.25
N TYR A 905 -4.48 1.69 19.23
CA TYR A 905 -3.11 1.83 18.77
C TYR A 905 -2.81 3.26 18.34
N THR A 906 -3.68 3.88 17.53
CA THR A 906 -3.50 5.25 17.04
C THR A 906 -3.41 6.25 18.19
N ILE A 907 -4.33 6.19 19.15
CA ILE A 907 -4.32 7.11 20.30
C ILE A 907 -3.09 6.90 21.18
N LEU A 908 -2.76 5.65 21.54
CA LEU A 908 -1.60 5.34 22.38
C LEU A 908 -0.27 5.71 21.70
N PHE A 909 -0.18 5.54 20.38
CA PHE A 909 0.99 5.89 19.60
C PHE A 909 1.17 7.41 19.52
N CYS A 910 0.13 8.14 19.12
CA CYS A 910 0.20 9.59 18.91
C CYS A 910 0.30 10.38 20.22
N MET A 911 -0.33 9.91 21.30
CA MET A 911 -0.33 10.54 22.62
C MET A 911 0.63 9.89 23.60
N HIS A 912 1.64 9.15 23.12
CA HIS A 912 2.56 8.37 23.95
C HIS A 912 3.20 9.21 25.07
N GLU A 913 3.63 10.44 24.81
CA GLU A 913 4.24 11.28 25.85
C GLU A 913 3.25 11.82 26.91
N GLN A 914 1.93 11.82 26.65
CA GLN A 914 0.90 12.15 27.65
C GLN A 914 0.44 10.90 28.41
N LEU A 915 0.20 9.81 27.67
CA LEU A 915 -0.59 8.66 28.12
C LEU A 915 0.23 7.38 28.31
N GLY A 916 1.31 7.23 27.56
CA GLY A 916 2.18 6.06 27.60
C GLY A 916 2.64 5.76 29.02
N HIS A 917 2.59 4.48 29.40
CA HIS A 917 2.99 4.00 30.72
C HIS A 917 2.15 4.50 31.92
N HIS A 918 1.16 5.36 31.69
CA HIS A 918 0.23 5.79 32.73
C HIS A 918 -0.79 4.69 33.03
N PRO A 919 -1.24 4.50 34.28
CA PRO A 919 -2.32 3.56 34.62
C PRO A 919 -3.63 3.75 33.82
N ARG A 920 -3.83 4.94 33.24
CA ARG A 920 -5.00 5.28 32.42
C ARG A 920 -4.96 4.59 31.07
N ALA A 921 -3.77 4.38 30.51
CA ALA A 921 -3.61 3.64 29.27
C ALA A 921 -4.14 2.20 29.41
N ARG A 922 -3.81 1.53 30.53
CA ARG A 922 -4.35 0.20 30.83
C ARG A 922 -5.86 0.23 30.99
N GLN A 923 -6.40 1.19 31.76
CA GLN A 923 -7.86 1.32 31.93
C GLN A 923 -8.57 1.51 30.59
N PHE A 924 -8.00 2.35 29.72
CA PHE A 924 -8.51 2.60 28.37
C PHE A 924 -8.52 1.32 27.51
N VAL A 925 -7.42 0.58 27.49
CA VAL A 925 -7.30 -0.68 26.73
C VAL A 925 -8.28 -1.74 27.23
N LEU A 926 -8.34 -1.97 28.54
CA LEU A 926 -9.22 -2.98 29.12
C LEU A 926 -10.70 -2.65 28.91
N ALA A 927 -11.07 -1.36 29.03
CA ALA A 927 -12.44 -0.92 28.82
C ALA A 927 -12.93 -1.10 27.38
N ILE A 928 -12.03 -1.16 26.39
CA ILE A 928 -12.41 -1.32 24.97
C ILE A 928 -12.27 -2.78 24.52
N LEU A 929 -11.15 -3.44 24.79
CA LEU A 929 -10.87 -4.79 24.27
C LEU A 929 -11.39 -5.94 25.14
N CYS A 930 -11.72 -5.71 26.42
CA CYS A 930 -12.18 -6.78 27.33
C CYS A 930 -13.69 -6.76 27.60
N GLN A 931 -14.52 -6.23 26.69
CA GLN A 931 -15.99 -6.17 26.84
C GLN A 931 -16.72 -7.47 26.46
N GLY A 932 -16.02 -8.57 26.16
CA GLY A 932 -16.59 -9.85 25.73
C GLY A 932 -15.88 -11.09 26.30
N ASP A 933 -16.38 -12.28 25.97
CA ASP A 933 -15.96 -13.56 26.60
C ASP A 933 -14.57 -14.06 26.19
N GLN A 934 -14.00 -13.57 25.09
CA GLN A 934 -12.63 -13.87 24.66
C GLN A 934 -11.82 -12.59 24.45
N SER A 935 -10.67 -12.50 25.12
CA SER A 935 -9.74 -11.38 24.97
C SER A 935 -8.54 -11.78 24.11
N SER A 936 -8.20 -10.91 23.16
CA SER A 936 -7.02 -11.05 22.31
C SER A 936 -5.73 -10.61 23.01
N LEU A 937 -5.81 -10.08 24.24
CA LEU A 937 -4.64 -9.63 25.02
C LEU A 937 -3.99 -10.79 25.77
N THR A 938 -2.71 -10.66 26.13
CA THR A 938 -2.06 -11.66 26.98
C THR A 938 -2.70 -11.73 28.38
N GLN A 939 -2.66 -12.91 28.98
CA GLN A 939 -3.12 -13.10 30.36
C GLN A 939 -2.25 -12.32 31.36
N SER A 940 -0.96 -12.18 31.08
CA SER A 940 -0.01 -11.38 31.86
C SER A 940 -0.38 -9.89 31.88
N PHE A 941 -0.82 -9.33 30.74
CA PHE A 941 -1.32 -7.95 30.68
C PHE A 941 -2.62 -7.78 31.48
N ILE A 942 -3.57 -8.69 31.28
CA ILE A 942 -4.90 -8.62 31.92
C ILE A 942 -4.78 -8.73 33.44
N ASN A 943 -4.02 -9.69 33.95
CA ASN A 943 -3.97 -9.99 35.38
C ASN A 943 -3.13 -8.98 36.16
N ASP A 944 -1.95 -8.60 35.66
CA ASP A 944 -0.97 -7.84 36.43
C ASP A 944 -0.22 -6.77 35.62
N ASN A 945 -0.68 -6.45 34.40
CA ASN A 945 -0.04 -5.46 33.51
C ASN A 945 1.44 -5.76 33.25
N HIS A 946 1.79 -7.04 33.12
CA HIS A 946 3.15 -7.53 32.96
C HIS A 946 4.11 -7.17 34.10
N GLN A 947 3.62 -6.96 35.33
CA GLN A 947 4.47 -6.61 36.46
C GLN A 947 5.11 -7.82 37.15
N ARG A 948 4.61 -9.04 36.91
CA ARG A 948 5.09 -10.29 37.52
C ARG A 948 5.99 -11.11 36.59
N VAL A 949 6.42 -10.56 35.47
CA VAL A 949 7.35 -11.24 34.55
C VAL A 949 8.73 -11.38 35.21
N TYR A 950 9.41 -12.53 35.05
CA TYR A 950 10.72 -12.74 35.69
C TYR A 950 11.82 -11.86 35.09
N SER A 951 11.75 -11.57 33.79
CA SER A 951 12.62 -10.61 33.11
C SER A 951 11.91 -9.90 31.95
N PHE A 952 12.44 -8.74 31.52
CA PHE A 952 11.89 -8.02 30.36
C PHE A 952 12.08 -8.77 29.05
N GLU A 953 13.12 -9.59 28.93
CA GLU A 953 13.38 -10.45 27.77
C GLU A 953 12.29 -11.51 27.61
N GLU A 954 11.77 -12.09 28.69
CA GLU A 954 10.63 -13.03 28.63
C GLU A 954 9.35 -12.36 28.13
N LEU A 955 9.08 -11.12 28.57
CA LEU A 955 7.95 -10.33 28.09
C LEU A 955 8.07 -10.08 26.58
N VAL A 956 9.24 -9.61 26.13
CA VAL A 956 9.49 -9.35 24.71
C VAL A 956 9.37 -10.64 23.90
N TYR A 957 9.90 -11.75 24.42
CA TYR A 957 9.80 -13.06 23.78
C TYR A 957 8.34 -13.49 23.63
N GLU A 958 7.52 -13.41 24.68
CA GLU A 958 6.10 -13.78 24.63
C GLU A 958 5.36 -12.99 23.54
N LEU A 959 5.57 -11.68 23.48
CA LEU A 959 4.92 -10.82 22.49
C LEU A 959 5.41 -11.07 21.06
N ALA A 960 6.72 -11.21 20.87
CA ALA A 960 7.30 -11.48 19.55
C ALA A 960 6.96 -12.89 19.04
N ASP A 961 6.95 -13.90 19.91
CA ASP A 961 6.57 -15.28 19.57
C ASP A 961 5.10 -15.38 19.12
N ARG A 962 4.20 -14.57 19.70
CA ARG A 962 2.82 -14.47 19.22
C ARG A 962 2.73 -13.94 17.78
N ILE A 963 3.60 -13.00 17.40
CA ILE A 963 3.69 -12.46 16.02
C ILE A 963 4.20 -13.55 15.07
N ILE A 964 5.25 -14.27 15.46
CA ILE A 964 5.85 -15.35 14.68
C ILE A 964 4.86 -16.50 14.48
N THR A 965 4.18 -16.93 15.54
CA THR A 965 3.18 -17.99 15.48
C THR A 965 2.03 -17.61 14.54
N CYS A 966 1.62 -16.34 14.53
CA CYS A 966 0.63 -15.84 13.58
C CYS A 966 1.14 -15.67 12.14
N SER A 967 2.45 -15.63 11.91
CA SER A 967 3.01 -15.58 10.55
C SER A 967 3.26 -16.97 9.95
N GLU A 968 3.38 -18.00 10.79
CA GLU A 968 3.79 -19.37 10.40
C GLU A 968 2.73 -20.47 10.65
N PHE A 969 1.47 -20.15 10.93
CA PHE A 969 0.41 -21.17 11.09
C PHE A 969 0.05 -21.82 9.74
N ILE A 970 -0.17 -23.15 9.69
CA ILE A 970 -0.48 -23.86 8.43
C ILE A 970 -1.99 -23.98 8.21
N LEU A 971 -2.73 -24.53 9.17
CA LEU A 971 -4.17 -24.83 9.00
C LEU A 971 -5.07 -23.78 9.65
N THR A 972 -4.86 -23.49 10.93
CA THR A 972 -5.69 -22.60 11.73
C THR A 972 -4.82 -21.59 12.47
N PRO A 973 -5.23 -20.32 12.54
CA PRO A 973 -4.53 -19.34 13.33
C PRO A 973 -4.69 -19.61 14.84
N PRO A 974 -3.83 -19.02 15.70
CA PRO A 974 -3.96 -19.11 17.15
C PRO A 974 -5.29 -18.53 17.68
N SER A 975 -5.73 -18.96 18.87
CA SER A 975 -7.03 -18.58 19.43
C SER A 975 -7.17 -17.11 19.85
N TYR A 976 -6.05 -16.37 19.95
CA TYR A 976 -6.02 -14.97 20.35
C TYR A 976 -6.13 -13.98 19.18
N VAL A 977 -6.32 -14.48 17.96
CA VAL A 977 -6.67 -13.66 16.79
C VAL A 977 -8.06 -14.04 16.29
N ALA A 978 -8.62 -13.21 15.42
CA ALA A 978 -9.97 -13.45 14.92
C ALA A 978 -10.07 -14.81 14.19
N PRO A 979 -11.08 -15.65 14.50
CA PRO A 979 -11.26 -16.95 13.85
C PRO A 979 -11.67 -16.81 12.38
N ASP A 980 -12.42 -15.75 12.05
CA ASP A 980 -12.76 -15.37 10.69
C ASP A 980 -12.07 -14.05 10.34
N TRP A 981 -11.10 -14.12 9.44
CA TRP A 981 -10.29 -12.99 9.00
C TRP A 981 -11.06 -12.00 8.11
N ARG A 982 -12.25 -12.37 7.61
CA ARG A 982 -13.08 -11.51 6.75
C ARG A 982 -13.69 -10.35 7.52
N PHE A 983 -14.01 -10.58 8.78
CA PHE A 983 -14.57 -9.58 9.70
C PHE A 983 -13.52 -8.98 10.64
N ALA A 984 -12.26 -9.38 10.50
CA ALA A 984 -11.17 -8.87 11.31
C ALA A 984 -10.64 -7.53 10.76
N GLU A 985 -10.19 -6.66 11.66
CA GLU A 985 -9.50 -5.41 11.30
C GLU A 985 -8.24 -5.70 10.49
N TYR A 986 -7.47 -6.70 10.93
CA TYR A 986 -6.13 -7.02 10.44
C TYR A 986 -5.98 -8.51 10.15
N PRO A 987 -5.06 -8.90 9.23
CA PRO A 987 -4.64 -10.29 9.13
C PRO A 987 -3.93 -10.74 10.43
N PRO A 988 -3.85 -12.06 10.70
CA PRO A 988 -3.38 -12.59 11.98
C PRO A 988 -2.06 -12.01 12.51
N ALA A 989 -1.03 -11.93 11.66
CA ALA A 989 0.28 -11.42 12.05
C ALA A 989 0.26 -9.92 12.39
N ALA A 990 -0.47 -9.12 11.62
CA ALA A 990 -0.64 -7.69 11.89
C ALA A 990 -1.49 -7.44 13.14
N GLN A 991 -2.53 -8.25 13.36
CA GLN A 991 -3.32 -8.20 14.58
C GLN A 991 -2.46 -8.46 15.82
N ALA A 992 -1.61 -9.49 15.78
CA ALA A 992 -0.68 -9.80 16.86
C ALA A 992 0.33 -8.66 17.11
N LEU A 993 0.86 -8.05 16.04
CA LEU A 993 1.78 -6.91 16.12
C LEU A 993 1.14 -5.71 16.83
N TYR A 994 -0.04 -5.27 16.38
CA TYR A 994 -0.68 -4.09 16.97
C TYR A 994 -1.16 -4.34 18.40
N LEU A 995 -1.61 -5.55 18.73
CA LEU A 995 -1.94 -5.92 20.12
C LEU A 995 -0.70 -5.88 21.01
N ALA A 996 0.43 -6.42 20.54
CA ALA A 996 1.70 -6.34 21.28
C ALA A 996 2.16 -4.89 21.50
N CYS A 997 2.02 -4.02 20.48
CA CYS A 997 2.30 -2.59 20.63
C CYS A 997 1.37 -1.92 21.66
N ILE A 998 0.07 -2.22 21.62
CA ILE A 998 -0.91 -1.70 22.59
C ILE A 998 -0.54 -2.13 24.01
N GLU A 999 -0.21 -3.42 24.22
CA GLU A 999 0.20 -3.95 25.53
C GLU A 999 1.46 -3.25 26.03
N LEU A 1000 2.50 -3.09 25.19
CA LEU A 1000 3.73 -2.37 25.56
C LEU A 1000 3.47 -0.90 25.92
N LEU A 1001 2.67 -0.19 25.12
CA LEU A 1001 2.35 1.23 25.34
C LEU A 1001 1.50 1.49 26.58
N ALA A 1002 0.64 0.52 26.95
CA ALA A 1002 -0.21 0.59 28.13
C ALA A 1002 0.42 -0.02 29.40
N SER A 1003 1.49 -0.79 29.25
CA SER A 1003 2.29 -1.32 30.36
C SER A 1003 3.10 -0.21 31.05
N PRO A 1004 3.49 -0.35 32.33
CA PRO A 1004 4.25 0.68 33.05
C PRO A 1004 5.74 0.70 32.65
N HIS A 1005 6.15 -0.09 31.65
CA HIS A 1005 7.54 -0.37 31.33
C HIS A 1005 8.07 0.61 30.30
N THR A 1006 9.01 1.45 30.70
CA THR A 1006 9.54 2.53 29.85
C THR A 1006 10.42 2.01 28.70
N PRO A 1007 10.62 2.81 27.63
CA PRO A 1007 11.46 2.42 26.50
C PRO A 1007 12.90 2.05 26.90
N GLU A 1008 13.44 2.66 27.96
CA GLU A 1008 14.79 2.41 28.49
C GLU A 1008 14.95 0.98 29.05
N HIS A 1009 13.86 0.30 29.39
CA HIS A 1009 13.90 -1.10 29.82
C HIS A 1009 13.61 -2.05 28.65
N ILE A 1010 12.61 -1.71 27.83
CA ILE A 1010 12.11 -2.58 26.77
C ILE A 1010 13.08 -2.67 25.58
N VAL A 1011 13.66 -1.56 25.13
CA VAL A 1011 14.56 -1.56 23.96
C VAL A 1011 15.85 -2.35 24.26
N PRO A 1012 16.54 -2.17 25.40
CA PRO A 1012 17.68 -3.03 25.73
C PRO A 1012 17.29 -4.50 25.89
N ALA A 1013 16.11 -4.81 26.44
CA ALA A 1013 15.62 -6.19 26.53
C ALA A 1013 15.41 -6.82 25.15
N MET A 1014 14.87 -6.07 24.18
CA MET A 1014 14.77 -6.49 22.78
C MET A 1014 16.13 -6.83 22.17
N ILE A 1015 17.16 -6.03 22.44
CA ILE A 1015 18.53 -6.30 21.97
C ILE A 1015 19.14 -7.51 22.72
N ASN A 1016 19.00 -7.56 24.04
CA ASN A 1016 19.59 -8.58 24.90
C ASN A 1016 18.97 -9.98 24.71
N LEU A 1017 17.71 -10.06 24.26
CA LEU A 1017 17.06 -11.31 23.87
C LEU A 1017 17.84 -12.03 22.77
N LEU A 1018 18.53 -11.29 21.89
CA LEU A 1018 19.37 -11.84 20.84
C LEU A 1018 20.78 -12.24 21.33
N VAL A 1019 21.21 -11.76 22.52
CA VAL A 1019 22.54 -12.03 23.12
C VAL A 1019 22.56 -13.31 23.96
N SER A 1020 21.45 -13.62 24.66
CA SER A 1020 21.48 -14.53 25.81
C SER A 1020 21.36 -16.02 25.43
N SER A 1021 22.45 -16.79 25.60
CA SER A 1021 22.52 -18.26 25.37
C SER A 1021 21.48 -19.12 26.13
N ARG A 1022 20.87 -18.63 27.21
CA ARG A 1022 19.82 -19.35 27.96
C ARG A 1022 18.41 -19.18 27.39
N ALA A 1023 18.21 -18.22 26.49
CA ALA A 1023 16.91 -17.80 25.96
C ALA A 1023 16.93 -17.64 24.43
N GLN A 1024 17.86 -18.31 23.73
CA GLN A 1024 17.89 -18.17 22.28
C GLN A 1024 16.61 -18.70 21.66
N PRO A 1025 15.89 -17.86 20.91
CA PRO A 1025 14.69 -18.29 20.24
C PRO A 1025 15.05 -19.40 19.25
N PRO A 1026 14.24 -20.46 19.12
CA PRO A 1026 14.50 -21.54 18.17
C PRO A 1026 14.54 -21.07 16.70
N ARG A 1027 14.11 -19.82 16.43
CA ARG A 1027 14.00 -19.19 15.11
C ARG A 1027 14.58 -17.75 15.14
N PRO A 1028 15.92 -17.56 15.08
CA PRO A 1028 16.57 -16.27 15.35
C PRO A 1028 16.22 -15.17 14.33
N TYR A 1029 16.12 -15.48 13.03
CA TYR A 1029 15.76 -14.48 12.01
C TYR A 1029 14.32 -13.97 12.18
N LEU A 1030 13.39 -14.87 12.52
CA LEU A 1030 11.99 -14.49 12.73
C LEU A 1030 11.84 -13.65 13.98
N MET A 1031 12.60 -13.96 15.04
CA MET A 1031 12.65 -13.13 16.24
C MET A 1031 13.22 -11.75 15.94
N LEU A 1032 14.34 -11.66 15.21
CA LEU A 1032 14.92 -10.39 14.78
C LEU A 1032 13.92 -9.55 13.99
N ASN A 1033 13.23 -10.16 13.01
CA ASN A 1033 12.23 -9.47 12.20
C ASN A 1033 11.03 -9.03 13.05
N ALA A 1034 10.54 -9.87 13.96
CA ALA A 1034 9.43 -9.52 14.87
C ALA A 1034 9.80 -8.35 15.80
N ILE A 1035 11.02 -8.35 16.35
CA ILE A 1035 11.56 -7.24 17.15
C ILE A 1035 11.66 -5.97 16.32
N ALA A 1036 12.21 -6.05 15.11
CA ALA A 1036 12.33 -4.89 14.22
C ALA A 1036 10.94 -4.34 13.83
N LEU A 1037 9.96 -5.21 13.55
CA LEU A 1037 8.57 -4.83 13.32
C LEU A 1037 7.98 -4.10 14.53
N LEU A 1038 8.16 -4.64 15.74
CA LEU A 1038 7.73 -3.97 16.99
C LEU A 1038 8.37 -2.59 17.13
N LEU A 1039 9.69 -2.49 17.00
CA LEU A 1039 10.43 -1.22 17.11
C LEU A 1039 9.94 -0.18 16.10
N THR A 1040 9.65 -0.58 14.86
CA THR A 1040 9.14 0.34 13.81
C THR A 1040 7.68 0.72 14.01
N ALA A 1041 6.90 -0.10 14.71
CA ALA A 1041 5.50 0.17 15.06
C ALA A 1041 5.34 0.93 16.39
N LEU A 1042 6.42 1.15 17.14
CA LEU A 1042 6.42 1.89 18.39
C LEU A 1042 6.80 3.38 18.18
N PRO A 1043 6.40 4.28 19.10
CA PRO A 1043 6.64 5.73 18.99
C PRO A 1043 8.13 6.12 18.97
N GLU A 1044 8.40 7.37 18.58
CA GLU A 1044 9.76 7.92 18.46
C GLU A 1044 10.62 7.77 19.73
N ALA A 1045 10.01 7.75 20.92
CA ALA A 1045 10.74 7.52 22.18
C ALA A 1045 11.54 6.21 22.16
N TYR A 1046 10.97 5.12 21.63
CA TYR A 1046 11.65 3.83 21.48
C TYR A 1046 12.79 3.90 20.46
N CYS A 1047 12.54 4.59 19.33
CA CYS A 1047 13.56 4.83 18.31
C CYS A 1047 14.76 5.61 18.86
N ARG A 1048 14.54 6.63 19.71
CA ARG A 1048 15.61 7.40 20.35
C ARG A 1048 16.47 6.54 21.28
N VAL A 1049 15.86 5.69 22.10
CA VAL A 1049 16.61 4.75 22.95
C VAL A 1049 17.42 3.78 22.08
N LEU A 1050 16.84 3.28 20.99
CA LEU A 1050 17.54 2.41 20.04
C LEU A 1050 18.75 3.11 19.39
N GLN A 1051 18.60 4.37 18.97
CA GLN A 1051 19.71 5.17 18.44
C GLN A 1051 20.82 5.38 19.49
N ASN A 1052 20.44 5.61 20.75
CA ASN A 1052 21.42 5.74 21.84
C ASN A 1052 22.20 4.43 22.04
N GLU A 1053 21.57 3.27 21.91
CA GLU A 1053 22.26 1.97 21.93
C GLU A 1053 23.23 1.82 20.75
N PHE A 1054 22.89 2.36 19.57
CA PHE A 1054 23.78 2.37 18.42
C PHE A 1054 25.02 3.24 18.65
N LEU A 1055 24.84 4.42 19.23
CA LEU A 1055 25.92 5.36 19.56
C LEU A 1055 26.78 4.84 20.71
N ALA A 1056 26.17 4.19 21.71
CA ALA A 1056 26.86 3.63 22.87
C ALA A 1056 27.93 2.60 22.48
N VAL A 1057 27.77 1.88 21.37
CA VAL A 1057 28.80 0.97 20.86
C VAL A 1057 30.08 1.72 20.48
N ILE A 1058 29.96 2.85 19.78
CA ILE A 1058 31.10 3.70 19.40
C ILE A 1058 31.73 4.31 20.66
N ASP A 1059 30.91 4.79 21.58
CA ASP A 1059 31.39 5.47 22.79
C ASP A 1059 32.02 4.50 23.82
N SER A 1060 31.70 3.20 23.76
CA SER A 1060 32.17 2.18 24.71
C SER A 1060 33.65 1.83 24.56
N GLY A 1061 34.27 2.14 23.41
CA GLY A 1061 35.64 1.75 23.09
C GLY A 1061 35.84 0.26 22.72
N VAL A 1062 34.78 -0.56 22.73
CA VAL A 1062 34.85 -2.00 22.41
C VAL A 1062 35.34 -2.25 20.97
N LEU A 1063 35.10 -1.32 20.05
CA LEU A 1063 35.52 -1.43 18.65
C LEU A 1063 37.05 -1.44 18.47
N ALA A 1064 37.82 -0.92 19.43
CA ALA A 1064 39.27 -0.92 19.37
C ALA A 1064 39.88 -2.33 19.48
N GLU A 1065 39.15 -3.27 20.09
CA GLU A 1065 39.60 -4.66 20.29
C GLU A 1065 39.16 -5.59 19.13
N MET A 1066 38.28 -5.12 18.25
CA MET A 1066 37.75 -5.91 17.13
C MET A 1066 38.65 -5.81 15.89
N THR A 1067 38.69 -6.88 15.09
CA THR A 1067 39.36 -6.85 13.78
C THR A 1067 38.48 -6.19 12.72
N PHE A 1068 39.09 -5.74 11.62
CA PHE A 1068 38.36 -5.20 10.47
C PHE A 1068 37.34 -6.19 9.93
N GLU A 1069 37.71 -7.47 9.85
CA GLU A 1069 36.84 -8.56 9.38
C GLU A 1069 35.62 -8.74 10.28
N GLU A 1070 35.82 -8.67 11.61
CA GLU A 1070 34.72 -8.76 12.58
C GLU A 1070 33.74 -7.58 12.46
N ILE A 1071 34.18 -6.41 11.99
CA ILE A 1071 33.30 -5.25 11.79
C ILE A 1071 32.63 -5.29 10.40
N VAL A 1072 33.38 -5.69 9.36
CA VAL A 1072 33.02 -5.46 7.95
C VAL A 1072 32.39 -6.66 7.25
N PHE A 1073 32.59 -7.90 7.72
CA PHE A 1073 31.95 -9.05 7.10
C PHE A 1073 30.63 -9.46 7.77
N ASP A 1074 29.60 -9.63 6.95
CA ASP A 1074 28.29 -10.15 7.36
C ASP A 1074 28.23 -11.67 7.21
N GLU A 1075 29.06 -12.42 7.93
CA GLU A 1075 28.80 -13.85 8.10
C GLU A 1075 27.80 -14.00 9.25
N PHE A 1076 26.53 -13.73 8.96
CA PHE A 1076 25.40 -14.00 9.86
C PHE A 1076 24.59 -15.15 9.29
N GLU A 1077 25.17 -16.35 9.21
CA GLU A 1077 24.39 -17.58 9.02
C GLU A 1077 23.52 -17.85 10.26
N GLU A 1078 22.46 -18.65 10.12
CA GLU A 1078 21.53 -18.97 11.22
C GLU A 1078 22.25 -19.50 12.47
N ARG A 1079 23.30 -20.29 12.27
CA ARG A 1079 24.15 -20.83 13.34
C ARG A 1079 24.97 -19.76 14.04
N GLN A 1080 25.40 -18.72 13.32
CA GLN A 1080 26.15 -17.59 13.88
C GLN A 1080 25.22 -16.66 14.65
N LEU A 1081 23.98 -16.42 14.18
CA LEU A 1081 22.95 -15.69 14.95
C LEU A 1081 22.66 -16.37 16.30
N LEU A 1082 22.59 -17.71 16.30
CA LEU A 1082 22.48 -18.53 17.53
C LEU A 1082 23.77 -18.57 18.37
N GLN A 1083 24.84 -17.88 18.01
CA GLN A 1083 26.09 -17.88 18.77
C GLN A 1083 26.69 -16.49 18.94
N MET A 1084 25.94 -15.44 18.59
CA MET A 1084 26.42 -14.06 18.71
C MET A 1084 26.60 -13.68 20.17
N ALA A 1085 27.86 -13.55 20.60
CA ALA A 1085 28.21 -13.06 21.92
C ALA A 1085 28.60 -11.56 21.92
N SER A 1086 28.86 -10.98 20.74
CA SER A 1086 29.36 -9.61 20.60
C SER A 1086 28.21 -8.61 20.45
N ARG A 1087 28.09 -7.69 21.42
CA ARG A 1087 27.08 -6.62 21.42
C ARG A 1087 27.15 -5.72 20.17
N PRO A 1088 28.33 -5.24 19.71
CA PRO A 1088 28.45 -4.48 18.46
C PRO A 1088 27.80 -5.15 17.25
N LEU A 1089 27.99 -6.46 17.09
CA LEU A 1089 27.43 -7.21 15.96
C LEU A 1089 25.91 -7.31 16.03
N ILE A 1090 25.36 -7.61 17.22
CA ILE A 1090 23.90 -7.72 17.41
C ILE A 1090 23.22 -6.39 17.16
N VAL A 1091 23.80 -5.31 17.69
CA VAL A 1091 23.30 -3.96 17.50
C VAL A 1091 23.30 -3.59 16.02
N ASN A 1092 24.35 -3.95 15.27
CA ASN A 1092 24.40 -3.75 13.81
C ASN A 1092 23.27 -4.50 13.08
N VAL A 1093 23.06 -5.78 13.41
CA VAL A 1093 22.01 -6.62 12.80
C VAL A 1093 20.60 -6.08 13.10
N VAL A 1094 20.35 -5.65 14.34
CA VAL A 1094 19.09 -4.98 14.72
C VAL A 1094 18.89 -3.70 13.93
N ALA A 1095 19.95 -2.90 13.75
CA ALA A 1095 19.88 -1.66 12.98
C ALA A 1095 19.53 -1.93 11.51
N GLN A 1096 20.14 -2.95 10.89
CA GLN A 1096 19.82 -3.39 9.53
C GLN A 1096 18.34 -3.81 9.39
N ALA A 1097 17.86 -4.66 10.30
CA ALA A 1097 16.45 -5.08 10.31
C ALA A 1097 15.50 -3.89 10.54
N TYR A 1098 15.86 -2.97 11.43
CA TYR A 1098 15.07 -1.77 11.73
C TYR A 1098 14.94 -0.85 10.52
N TRP A 1099 16.03 -0.53 9.81
CA TRP A 1099 15.94 0.25 8.56
C TRP A 1099 15.13 -0.47 7.50
N TYR A 1100 15.16 -1.81 7.48
CA TYR A 1100 14.44 -2.59 6.49
C TYR A 1100 12.92 -2.43 6.61
N HIS A 1101 12.42 -2.43 7.84
CA HIS A 1101 10.99 -2.26 8.17
C HIS A 1101 10.55 -0.80 8.27
N SER A 1102 11.50 0.14 8.39
CA SER A 1102 11.18 1.57 8.52
C SER A 1102 10.52 2.14 7.25
N ASN A 1103 9.50 2.98 7.48
CA ASN A 1103 8.86 3.73 6.40
C ASN A 1103 9.75 4.89 5.91
N LEU A 1104 9.38 5.47 4.76
CA LEU A 1104 10.16 6.49 4.08
C LEU A 1104 10.36 7.77 4.91
N THR A 1105 9.35 8.18 5.67
CA THR A 1105 9.39 9.36 6.54
C THR A 1105 10.41 9.17 7.66
N SER A 1106 10.39 8.01 8.31
CA SER A 1106 11.36 7.63 9.35
C SER A 1106 12.78 7.58 8.78
N LEU A 1107 12.97 6.94 7.63
CA LEU A 1107 14.29 6.86 6.97
C LEU A 1107 14.85 8.24 6.61
N SER A 1108 14.01 9.14 6.08
CA SER A 1108 14.42 10.51 5.77
C SER A 1108 14.89 11.28 7.01
N LYS A 1109 14.19 11.13 8.14
CA LYS A 1109 14.57 11.75 9.41
C LYS A 1109 15.86 11.15 9.97
N LEU A 1110 16.04 9.83 9.86
CA LEU A 1110 17.25 9.14 10.28
C LEU A 1110 18.48 9.60 9.50
N ILE A 1111 18.37 9.83 8.19
CA ILE A 1111 19.50 10.36 7.41
C ILE A 1111 19.86 11.77 7.85
N SER A 1112 18.87 12.66 8.01
CA SER A 1112 19.16 14.07 8.29
C SER A 1112 19.69 14.31 9.71
N THR A 1113 19.34 13.45 10.68
CA THR A 1113 19.73 13.61 12.09
C THR A 1113 20.79 12.61 12.51
N PHE A 1114 20.46 11.31 12.48
CA PHE A 1114 21.29 10.24 13.03
C PHE A 1114 22.56 9.97 12.22
N ALA A 1115 22.51 9.98 10.89
CA ALA A 1115 23.70 9.66 10.07
C ALA A 1115 24.85 10.66 10.29
N GLY A 1116 24.53 11.96 10.37
CA GLY A 1116 25.52 12.99 10.69
C GLY A 1116 26.12 12.82 12.09
N GLU A 1117 25.28 12.49 13.08
CA GLU A 1117 25.70 12.27 14.47
C GLU A 1117 26.63 11.06 14.61
N VAL A 1118 26.28 9.91 14.02
CA VAL A 1118 27.11 8.69 14.03
C VAL A 1118 28.49 8.97 13.44
N CYS A 1119 28.54 9.57 12.25
CA CYS A 1119 29.80 9.93 11.61
C CYS A 1119 30.61 10.92 12.46
N SER A 1120 29.94 11.83 13.18
CA SER A 1120 30.61 12.82 14.03
C SER A 1120 31.33 12.20 15.24
N ARG A 1121 30.82 11.09 15.78
CA ARG A 1121 31.40 10.40 16.95
C ARG A 1121 32.55 9.45 16.60
N ALA A 1122 32.65 9.01 15.34
CA ALA A 1122 33.75 8.17 14.88
C ALA A 1122 35.09 8.91 14.97
N ASN A 1123 36.03 8.37 15.74
CA ASN A 1123 37.35 8.97 15.96
C ASN A 1123 38.52 8.04 15.59
N THR A 1124 38.30 6.73 15.49
CA THR A 1124 39.28 5.74 15.01
C THR A 1124 38.84 5.14 13.67
N GLU A 1125 39.74 4.40 13.03
CA GLU A 1125 39.41 3.67 11.80
C GLU A 1125 38.31 2.62 12.02
N ASN A 1126 38.35 1.86 13.11
CA ASN A 1126 37.32 0.87 13.45
C ASN A 1126 35.96 1.53 13.73
N ASP A 1127 35.93 2.67 14.41
CA ASP A 1127 34.68 3.44 14.62
C ASP A 1127 34.08 3.88 13.28
N LEU A 1128 34.93 4.32 12.34
CA LEU A 1128 34.49 4.76 11.03
C LEU A 1128 33.89 3.58 10.24
N TRP A 1129 34.52 2.42 10.25
CA TRP A 1129 33.96 1.23 9.60
C TRP A 1129 32.62 0.81 10.19
N TYR A 1130 32.49 0.80 11.52
CA TYR A 1130 31.20 0.53 12.17
C TYR A 1130 30.14 1.57 11.81
N ALA A 1131 30.49 2.86 11.81
CA ALA A 1131 29.61 3.95 11.38
C ALA A 1131 29.13 3.78 9.93
N LEU A 1132 30.04 3.45 9.01
CA LEU A 1132 29.71 3.18 7.60
C LEU A 1132 28.74 2.00 7.46
N ARG A 1133 28.89 0.96 8.28
CA ARG A 1133 27.97 -0.20 8.30
C ARG A 1133 26.56 0.19 8.76
N LEU A 1134 26.42 1.25 9.54
CA LEU A 1134 25.11 1.80 9.90
C LEU A 1134 24.52 2.73 8.82
N VAL A 1135 25.37 3.58 8.24
CA VAL A 1135 24.92 4.69 7.39
C VAL A 1135 24.72 4.29 5.92
N VAL A 1136 25.56 3.40 5.38
CA VAL A 1136 25.52 3.02 3.95
C VAL A 1136 24.20 2.34 3.56
N PRO A 1137 23.69 1.33 4.31
CA PRO A 1137 22.40 0.71 3.98
C PRO A 1137 21.23 1.70 4.04
N LEU A 1138 21.29 2.64 4.99
CA LEU A 1138 20.31 3.70 5.14
C LEU A 1138 20.32 4.65 3.91
N LEU A 1139 21.50 5.06 3.44
CA LEU A 1139 21.66 5.86 2.22
C LEU A 1139 21.11 5.14 0.98
N GLN A 1140 21.45 3.86 0.81
CA GLN A 1140 20.96 3.05 -0.31
C GLN A 1140 19.42 2.98 -0.30
N ARG A 1141 18.81 2.73 0.87
CA ARG A 1141 17.36 2.67 0.99
C ARG A 1141 16.70 4.00 0.62
N CYS A 1142 17.28 5.15 0.96
CA CYS A 1142 16.69 6.43 0.56
C CYS A 1142 16.88 6.74 -0.92
N TYR A 1143 17.99 6.29 -1.52
CA TYR A 1143 18.24 6.43 -2.95
C TYR A 1143 17.22 5.65 -3.81
N ASP A 1144 16.89 4.42 -3.42
CA ASP A 1144 15.98 3.53 -4.19
C ASP A 1144 14.57 4.13 -4.40
N TRP A 1145 14.14 5.07 -3.56
CA TRP A 1145 12.80 5.70 -3.64
C TRP A 1145 12.72 6.91 -4.60
N ARG A 1146 13.82 7.33 -5.23
CA ARG A 1146 13.85 8.31 -6.35
C ARG A 1146 13.13 9.66 -6.13
N GLU A 1147 13.29 10.31 -4.98
CA GLU A 1147 12.76 11.67 -4.76
C GLU A 1147 13.85 12.76 -4.76
N LYS A 1148 13.58 13.89 -5.42
CA LYS A 1148 14.52 15.02 -5.60
C LYS A 1148 15.02 15.63 -4.27
N VAL A 1149 14.17 15.69 -3.24
CA VAL A 1149 14.50 16.27 -1.92
C VAL A 1149 15.56 15.44 -1.17
N LYS A 1150 15.71 14.15 -1.50
CA LYS A 1150 16.55 13.19 -0.76
C LYS A 1150 17.99 13.08 -1.28
N HIS A 1151 18.26 13.64 -2.46
CA HIS A 1151 19.63 13.75 -2.98
C HIS A 1151 20.46 14.69 -2.10
N GLU A 1152 19.91 15.81 -1.64
CA GLU A 1152 20.61 16.83 -0.87
C GLU A 1152 21.11 16.32 0.50
N GLU A 1153 20.29 15.54 1.22
CA GLU A 1153 20.68 14.92 2.49
C GLU A 1153 21.80 13.89 2.31
N SER A 1154 21.77 13.12 1.21
CA SER A 1154 22.82 12.17 0.87
C SER A 1154 24.16 12.89 0.61
N LEU A 1155 24.13 14.07 -0.03
CA LEU A 1155 25.31 14.90 -0.23
C LEU A 1155 25.92 15.37 1.11
N LYS A 1156 25.08 15.80 2.07
CA LYS A 1156 25.54 16.24 3.39
C LYS A 1156 26.29 15.13 4.13
N VAL A 1157 25.72 13.93 4.18
CA VAL A 1157 26.33 12.77 4.86
C VAL A 1157 27.69 12.42 4.24
N VAL A 1158 27.79 12.38 2.90
CA VAL A 1158 29.05 12.05 2.23
C VAL A 1158 30.11 13.15 2.44
N SER A 1159 29.71 14.42 2.47
CA SER A 1159 30.61 15.54 2.79
C SER A 1159 31.20 15.43 4.21
N ILE A 1160 30.38 15.02 5.20
CA ILE A 1160 30.84 14.75 6.57
C ILE A 1160 31.88 13.62 6.57
N LEU A 1161 31.65 12.56 5.80
CA LEU A 1161 32.60 11.44 5.69
C LEU A 1161 33.96 11.87 5.14
N TYR A 1162 34.00 12.73 4.11
CA TYR A 1162 35.27 13.27 3.60
C TYR A 1162 36.07 14.00 4.69
N THR A 1163 35.38 14.84 5.46
CA THR A 1163 35.98 15.61 6.56
C THR A 1163 36.54 14.66 7.62
N LYS A 1164 35.78 13.63 7.99
CA LYS A 1164 36.16 12.65 9.03
C LYS A 1164 37.33 11.77 8.65
N ILE A 1165 37.40 11.29 7.41
CA ILE A 1165 38.57 10.54 6.92
C ILE A 1165 39.83 11.42 7.03
N GLY A 1166 39.71 12.71 6.69
CA GLY A 1166 40.79 13.69 6.87
C GLY A 1166 41.19 13.88 8.34
N ASP A 1167 40.22 14.05 9.25
CA ASP A 1167 40.47 14.21 10.70
C ASP A 1167 41.17 12.99 11.32
N ILE A 1168 40.81 11.77 10.89
CA ILE A 1168 41.43 10.52 11.35
C ILE A 1168 42.86 10.43 10.81
N THR A 1169 43.06 10.76 9.53
CA THR A 1169 44.39 10.77 8.90
C THR A 1169 45.33 11.74 9.61
N GLU A 1170 44.88 12.96 9.93
CA GLU A 1170 45.72 13.94 10.63
C GLU A 1170 46.09 13.50 12.05
N ARG A 1171 45.25 12.69 12.70
CA ARG A 1171 45.51 12.18 14.06
C ARG A 1171 46.45 10.97 14.08
N TYR A 1172 46.30 10.03 13.15
CA TYR A 1172 47.00 8.74 13.20
C TYR A 1172 48.03 8.53 12.06
N GLY A 1173 48.06 9.42 11.06
CA GLY A 1173 49.05 9.47 9.99
C GLY A 1173 48.72 8.62 8.76
N ASP A 1174 48.33 7.35 8.95
CA ASP A 1174 47.95 6.44 7.87
C ASP A 1174 46.63 5.71 8.20
N ILE A 1175 45.97 5.15 7.19
CA ILE A 1175 44.74 4.36 7.32
C ILE A 1175 45.03 2.96 6.78
N LEU A 1176 44.80 1.93 7.59
CA LEU A 1176 45.18 0.55 7.27
C LEU A 1176 44.39 0.01 6.07
N HIS A 1177 43.08 0.23 6.06
CA HIS A 1177 42.12 -0.17 5.03
C HIS A 1177 41.75 0.99 4.10
N GLY A 1178 42.75 1.81 3.75
CA GLY A 1178 42.56 2.97 2.87
C GLY A 1178 42.12 2.59 1.45
N ASP A 1179 42.45 1.38 1.01
CA ASP A 1179 42.11 0.82 -0.29
C ASP A 1179 40.60 0.61 -0.43
N GLU A 1180 40.00 -0.05 0.56
CA GLU A 1180 38.57 -0.35 0.64
C GLU A 1180 37.75 0.93 0.83
N LEU A 1181 38.26 1.91 1.60
CA LEU A 1181 37.64 3.23 1.70
C LEU A 1181 37.63 3.96 0.34
N CYS A 1182 38.71 3.88 -0.43
CA CYS A 1182 38.74 4.47 -1.78
C CYS A 1182 37.68 3.84 -2.70
N ASP A 1183 37.51 2.53 -2.66
CA ASP A 1183 36.48 1.82 -3.44
C ASP A 1183 35.07 2.27 -3.02
N LEU A 1184 34.81 2.41 -1.72
CA LEU A 1184 33.54 2.91 -1.19
C LEU A 1184 33.25 4.36 -1.59
N LEU A 1185 34.28 5.22 -1.59
CA LEU A 1185 34.14 6.59 -2.07
C LEU A 1185 33.76 6.60 -3.56
N TYR A 1186 34.43 5.81 -4.39
CA TYR A 1186 34.06 5.68 -5.81
C TYR A 1186 32.62 5.18 -5.99
N TYR A 1187 32.20 4.21 -5.18
CA TYR A 1187 30.81 3.77 -5.15
C TYR A 1187 29.86 4.93 -4.83
N PHE A 1188 30.14 5.75 -3.80
CA PHE A 1188 29.34 6.94 -3.48
C PHE A 1188 29.30 7.96 -4.62
N LYS A 1189 30.44 8.20 -5.28
CA LYS A 1189 30.50 9.08 -6.45
C LYS A 1189 29.55 8.61 -7.54
N TYR A 1190 29.63 7.34 -7.93
CA TYR A 1190 28.87 6.87 -9.09
C TYR A 1190 27.40 6.58 -8.78
N MET A 1191 27.06 6.25 -7.54
CA MET A 1191 25.69 5.92 -7.16
C MET A 1191 24.91 7.12 -6.59
N PHE A 1192 25.50 7.88 -5.67
CA PHE A 1192 24.76 8.85 -4.85
C PHE A 1192 25.10 10.31 -5.15
N VAL A 1193 26.36 10.64 -5.39
CA VAL A 1193 26.87 12.02 -5.33
C VAL A 1193 27.15 12.64 -6.69
N GLY A 1194 27.52 11.85 -7.71
CA GLY A 1194 27.98 12.38 -8.99
C GLY A 1194 29.13 13.39 -8.83
N ASP A 1195 29.02 14.54 -9.49
CA ASP A 1195 29.99 15.63 -9.42
C ASP A 1195 29.60 16.76 -8.44
N PHE A 1196 28.52 16.59 -7.66
CA PHE A 1196 27.96 17.66 -6.82
C PHE A 1196 28.85 18.04 -5.63
N LEU A 1197 29.62 17.10 -5.05
CA LEU A 1197 30.55 17.35 -3.94
C LEU A 1197 32.02 17.47 -4.36
N ARG A 1198 32.28 17.85 -5.62
CA ARG A 1198 33.65 17.88 -6.14
C ARG A 1198 34.54 18.87 -5.38
N LYS A 1199 34.03 20.06 -5.07
CA LYS A 1199 34.81 21.11 -4.39
C LYS A 1199 35.17 20.70 -2.96
N GLU A 1200 34.22 20.09 -2.26
CA GLU A 1200 34.38 19.56 -0.92
C GLU A 1200 35.40 18.41 -0.90
N ALA A 1201 35.36 17.51 -1.90
CA ALA A 1201 36.35 16.46 -2.08
C ALA A 1201 37.75 17.03 -2.36
N GLU A 1202 37.87 18.01 -3.27
CA GLU A 1202 39.13 18.69 -3.58
C GLU A 1202 39.73 19.42 -2.35
N ALA A 1203 38.88 19.91 -1.45
CA ALA A 1203 39.31 20.52 -0.19
C ALA A 1203 39.75 19.49 0.87
N ALA A 1204 39.09 18.32 0.93
CA ALA A 1204 39.38 17.30 1.94
C ALA A 1204 40.56 16.39 1.57
N PHE A 1205 40.69 15.99 0.31
CA PHE A 1205 41.70 15.01 -0.14
C PHE A 1205 43.16 15.40 0.13
N PRO A 1206 43.59 16.67 0.15
CA PRO A 1206 44.94 17.03 0.56
C PRO A 1206 45.33 16.48 1.94
N ARG A 1207 44.35 16.30 2.83
CA ARG A 1207 44.49 15.77 4.20
C ARG A 1207 44.62 14.24 4.23
N PHE A 1208 44.35 13.54 3.13
CA PHE A 1208 44.36 12.08 3.06
C PHE A 1208 45.79 11.54 2.85
N PRO A 1209 46.04 10.25 3.17
CA PRO A 1209 47.34 9.62 2.94
C PRO A 1209 47.72 9.65 1.44
N PRO A 1210 49.01 9.79 1.10
CA PRO A 1210 49.46 9.84 -0.30
C PRO A 1210 48.97 8.66 -1.15
N ARG A 1211 48.92 7.45 -0.59
CA ARG A 1211 48.44 6.23 -1.27
C ARG A 1211 46.97 6.35 -1.67
N MET A 1212 46.11 6.84 -0.77
CA MET A 1212 44.69 7.05 -1.05
C MET A 1212 44.49 8.16 -2.10
N ARG A 1213 45.27 9.26 -2.03
CA ARG A 1213 45.19 10.33 -3.04
C ARG A 1213 45.56 9.83 -4.44
N GLU A 1214 46.54 8.94 -4.54
CA GLU A 1214 46.91 8.31 -5.81
C GLU A 1214 45.78 7.42 -6.35
N ARG A 1215 45.11 6.65 -5.49
CA ARG A 1215 43.94 5.85 -5.88
C ARG A 1215 42.75 6.72 -6.29
N LEU A 1216 42.50 7.81 -5.56
CA LEU A 1216 41.39 8.75 -5.81
C LEU A 1216 41.69 9.76 -6.93
N LYS A 1217 42.78 9.62 -7.69
CA LYS A 1217 43.17 10.59 -8.74
C LYS A 1217 42.10 10.79 -9.82
N PHE A 1218 41.22 9.81 -10.05
CA PHE A 1218 40.12 9.90 -11.02
C PHE A 1218 38.80 10.42 -10.42
N TYR A 1219 38.79 10.69 -9.11
CA TYR A 1219 37.60 11.10 -8.38
C TYR A 1219 37.20 12.55 -8.70
N THR A 1220 38.16 13.44 -8.97
CA THR A 1220 37.91 14.87 -9.26
C THR A 1220 38.21 15.26 -10.72
N SER A 1221 38.71 14.32 -11.53
CA SER A 1221 39.27 14.59 -12.88
C SER A 1221 38.23 14.78 -14.01
N PHE A 1222 36.93 14.87 -13.71
CA PHE A 1222 35.87 14.83 -14.73
C PHE A 1222 35.80 16.05 -15.67
N SER A 1223 36.44 17.19 -15.33
CA SER A 1223 36.50 18.37 -16.24
C SER A 1223 37.90 18.81 -16.66
N SER A 1224 38.97 18.35 -16.00
CA SER A 1224 40.33 18.82 -16.30
C SER A 1224 40.87 18.29 -17.64
N ASN A 1225 40.23 17.26 -18.21
CA ASN A 1225 40.66 16.72 -19.50
C ASN A 1225 40.27 17.64 -20.67
N LYS A 1226 39.21 18.47 -20.58
CA LYS A 1226 38.95 19.46 -21.64
C LYS A 1226 40.06 20.52 -21.74
N GLU A 1227 40.64 20.93 -20.62
CA GLU A 1227 41.75 21.90 -20.60
C GLU A 1227 43.10 21.23 -20.90
N LYS A 1228 43.32 19.99 -20.46
CA LYS A 1228 44.55 19.25 -20.79
C LYS A 1228 44.60 18.71 -22.22
N ASP A 1229 43.46 18.43 -22.85
CA ASP A 1229 43.42 18.02 -24.26
C ASP A 1229 43.80 19.20 -25.18
N GLU A 1230 43.48 20.45 -24.82
CA GLU A 1230 43.97 21.64 -25.53
C GLU A 1230 45.49 21.86 -25.32
N ASP A 1231 46.00 21.62 -24.11
CA ASP A 1231 47.42 21.82 -23.78
C ASP A 1231 48.32 20.68 -24.30
N CYS A 1232 47.77 19.46 -24.43
CA CYS A 1232 48.44 18.32 -25.04
C CYS A 1232 48.41 18.40 -26.57
N ALA A 1233 47.30 18.89 -27.17
CA ALA A 1233 47.26 19.25 -28.59
C ALA A 1233 48.27 20.35 -28.94
N ALA A 1234 48.48 21.33 -28.04
CA ALA A 1234 49.50 22.35 -28.20
C ALA A 1234 50.94 21.79 -28.12
N LYS A 1235 51.22 20.81 -27.24
CA LYS A 1235 52.56 20.20 -27.12
C LYS A 1235 52.90 19.19 -28.22
N VAL A 1236 51.92 18.42 -28.71
CA VAL A 1236 52.11 17.49 -29.85
C VAL A 1236 52.34 18.26 -31.16
N SER A 1237 51.88 19.51 -31.28
CA SER A 1237 52.17 20.37 -32.43
C SER A 1237 53.65 20.82 -32.56
N SER A 1238 54.48 20.56 -31.54
CA SER A 1238 55.88 21.04 -31.47
C SER A 1238 56.96 19.97 -31.70
N VAL A 1239 56.59 18.72 -31.99
CA VAL A 1239 57.55 17.67 -32.37
C VAL A 1239 57.65 17.61 -33.90
N SER A 1240 58.87 17.86 -34.40
CA SER A 1240 59.22 17.97 -35.81
C SER A 1240 58.73 16.79 -36.67
N ARG A 1241 57.77 17.07 -37.56
CA ARG A 1241 57.39 16.22 -38.70
C ARG A 1241 58.62 15.97 -39.61
N PRO A 1242 58.94 14.72 -39.97
CA PRO A 1242 59.84 14.47 -41.11
C PRO A 1242 59.14 14.88 -42.41
N ASP A 1243 59.83 15.64 -43.25
CA ASP A 1243 59.35 16.20 -44.50
C ASP A 1243 58.93 15.09 -45.51
N LEU A 1244 57.63 14.97 -45.77
CA LEU A 1244 57.04 14.11 -46.80
C LEU A 1244 57.51 14.48 -48.24
N ALA A 1245 58.21 15.61 -48.39
CA ALA A 1245 58.76 16.11 -49.65
C ALA A 1245 60.05 15.39 -50.10
N THR A 1246 60.70 14.59 -49.24
CA THR A 1246 61.96 13.90 -49.59
C THR A 1246 61.76 12.52 -50.24
N LEU A 1247 60.60 11.88 -50.02
CA LEU A 1247 60.27 10.56 -50.60
C LEU A 1247 59.75 10.63 -52.05
N LEU A 1248 59.29 11.80 -52.51
CA LEU A 1248 58.70 11.98 -53.85
C LEU A 1248 59.67 12.48 -54.94
N LYS A 1249 60.97 12.63 -54.63
CA LYS A 1249 61.96 13.24 -55.54
C LYS A 1249 62.90 12.29 -56.30
N THR A 1250 62.79 10.97 -56.16
CA THR A 1250 63.72 10.01 -56.79
C THR A 1250 63.21 9.29 -58.05
N SER A 1251 62.00 9.54 -58.57
CA SER A 1251 61.50 8.77 -59.73
C SER A 1251 61.25 9.52 -61.05
N ARG A 1252 61.49 10.84 -61.17
CA ARG A 1252 61.23 11.55 -62.45
C ARG A 1252 62.32 12.56 -62.82
N ALA A 1253 63.41 12.05 -63.37
CA ALA A 1253 64.28 12.80 -64.27
C ALA A 1253 64.02 12.30 -65.70
N ASN A 1254 63.24 13.06 -66.48
CA ASN A 1254 63.40 13.26 -67.93
C ASN A 1254 62.38 14.31 -68.44
N ALA A 1255 62.94 15.49 -68.73
CA ALA A 1255 62.55 16.67 -69.53
C ALA A 1255 61.34 16.61 -70.51
N PRO A 1256 60.91 17.75 -71.14
CA PRO A 1256 60.82 19.15 -70.67
C PRO A 1256 59.54 19.93 -71.13
N ASP A 1257 59.39 21.13 -70.56
CA ASP A 1257 58.92 22.42 -71.14
C ASP A 1257 57.43 22.75 -71.46
N ARG A 1258 56.93 23.73 -70.65
CA ARG A 1258 56.28 25.03 -71.03
C ARG A 1258 54.83 25.07 -71.59
N PRO A 1259 54.13 26.24 -71.51
CA PRO A 1259 53.47 26.75 -70.30
C PRO A 1259 52.01 27.20 -70.61
N ALA A 1260 51.34 27.79 -69.62
CA ALA A 1260 50.48 28.99 -69.73
C ALA A 1260 49.22 28.93 -68.86
N ASP A 1261 49.22 29.84 -67.88
CA ASP A 1261 48.23 30.90 -67.73
C ASP A 1261 46.83 30.63 -67.16
N THR A 1262 46.69 31.21 -65.96
CA THR A 1262 45.74 32.29 -65.64
C THR A 1262 44.37 31.96 -65.07
N HIS A 1263 44.26 32.39 -63.80
CA HIS A 1263 43.26 33.34 -63.30
C HIS A 1263 41.82 32.90 -62.99
N VAL A 1264 41.44 33.35 -61.78
CA VAL A 1264 40.22 34.14 -61.46
C VAL A 1264 39.06 33.39 -60.79
N THR A 1265 39.11 33.51 -59.46
CA THR A 1265 38.11 34.08 -58.54
C THR A 1265 36.66 33.62 -58.52
N SER A 1266 36.17 33.64 -57.26
CA SER A 1266 34.81 34.02 -56.83
C SER A 1266 33.75 32.95 -57.07
N SER A 1267 32.72 32.80 -56.26
CA SER A 1267 32.33 33.30 -54.94
C SER A 1267 30.95 32.70 -54.71
N ALA A 1268 30.66 32.35 -53.47
CA ALA A 1268 29.33 32.41 -52.84
C ALA A 1268 28.17 31.59 -53.43
N GLY A 1269 27.40 31.02 -52.50
CA GLY A 1269 25.95 30.92 -52.62
C GLY A 1269 25.42 29.51 -52.67
N ASP A 1270 25.13 28.98 -51.49
CA ASP A 1270 23.87 28.33 -51.13
C ASP A 1270 23.17 27.47 -52.19
N HIS A 1271 23.29 26.15 -52.03
CA HIS A 1271 22.17 25.30 -51.68
C HIS A 1271 22.62 24.07 -50.90
#